data_AF-A0A336K688-F1
#
_entry.id   AF-A0A336K688-F1
#
_cell.length_a   1.000
_cell.length_b   1.000
_cell.length_c   1.000
_cell.angle_alpha   90.00
_cell.angle_beta   90.00
_cell.angle_gamma   90.00
#
_symmetry.space_group_name_H-M   'P 1'
#
loop_
_entity.id
_entity.type
_entity.pdbx_description
1 polymer ?
#
loop_
_entity_poly.entity_id
_entity_poly.type
_entity_poly.pdbx_seq_one_letter_code
_entity_poly.pdbx_strand_id
1 'polypeptide(L)'
;MHQSQIIQLIYYILLTYSIECRQSVWQNFFDNYNTAISKSPITDTKKFLYEYDFIIVGAGSGGSVLANRLTEERNWKVLLLESGKEESVITDIPISSAVTGITGYNWGYRSEPVENSCRGLEYGVCNWPKGRALGGSSVVNFLIYTRGNARDYDEWEEAGNYGWGWKDVLYYYKKLENVKIPEFRQSKYRGNNGPLDIELAGFKTPLLDAFFQAGREFGYPVNDPNGESQIGFSQCQATMRLGRRCSASKAYIRPAAKRSNLHISIKSWVTKVVIDPNTKTAIGVEFLKNNRKYFIKAKKEVILAAGAIGSPHLLLLSGVGPADHLQEFDIPVIQNLKVGHNMQDHNSLSSLTFLVNQPVTVSDSTAQNPLNIADYWFNGKGPLTLPGGGEGIAFIKTNFSFLPPEVPDIELVMGPGSLNGDTYGALRKLLGFTDEFYHKVYKDVIEKPAFGMVPVLMRPKSRGYMKLKSKNPFSWPIMQPNYYQHPDDMKIMLQGVKMAVAVAESHPFQRYNAHLLPKAYPGCEHVQFRSDDYWKCLLINYGSSLQHQSGTCKMGPSSDPDAVVNPELQVYGIKGLRVVDASIIPTLPASHTNAVVFMIGEKAADLVKQFWKGQNTTYYDVPDYQNKFIEHTNINTNKINYNFNDSNNNVRRSFGMNIVILWIIYFCQPIYGQALLANIFENIISMMPNRKVREVQGNFKKQYDFIIIGAGSGGSVLANRLSEIHDWNILLLEAGKMESPITDIPISAAMMQTTGYNWGYKSDFIESECKFLEGGVCNLPQGRALGGTSVINFLIHTRGNRRDYDEWGQLGNAGWSYNDVLPYFKKLESTQIQSKIDLKYRGMHGPVTIENPNFKSKILSSFLETGQQMGYKINDPNAKEQLGFSRAQATMKNGGRCSAAKAYLVPIVNRTNLDISSKSWVTKILIDPSLNKAIGVEFIKNKRKIIVKAQKEVLLSAGAISSPHLLMLSGIGPAENLKKFQIPVIKNLMVGFNHQDHIYMPGLTFRVNSSVTLNGNEAQNPVNVFNYMFRGEGPLTLPGGAEGIAFIKTNISFIASDQPDIEIVMGPGGVNGDDFGVLRKLAGLTYEFQKRYFGKIINKPAFGLVPVLLKPQSKGRIKLKSKNPFKWPSIKLNLLENKNDIVILIQGIREAIKIGESTPFKKYNSTFWRQQHPGCEKFIFDSDEYWACAIRGYASSLHHHSGTCKMGPITDRESVVNHELKVHGIEGLRVVDASIFPKIPASHTNSIVFMVGEKAADMIKNQNA
;
A
#
# COMPACT_ATOMS: atom_id res chain seq x y z
N MET A 1 33.68 14.68 -19.73
CA MET A 1 32.41 14.72 -20.50
C MET A 1 32.77 14.74 -21.97
N HIS A 2 32.22 13.82 -22.76
CA HIS A 2 32.58 13.64 -24.18
C HIS A 2 31.73 14.52 -25.12
N GLN A 3 32.30 14.92 -26.25
CA GLN A 3 31.73 15.76 -27.31
C GLN A 3 30.31 15.35 -27.80
N SER A 4 29.92 14.09 -27.65
CA SER A 4 28.58 13.59 -28.01
C SER A 4 27.46 14.21 -27.15
N GLN A 5 27.75 14.63 -25.92
CA GLN A 5 26.77 15.23 -25.01
C GLN A 5 26.43 16.69 -25.36
N ILE A 6 27.36 17.39 -26.03
CA ILE A 6 27.17 18.78 -26.44
C ILE A 6 26.27 18.86 -27.68
N ILE A 7 26.40 17.91 -28.61
CA ILE A 7 25.55 17.84 -29.81
C ILE A 7 24.10 17.48 -29.42
N GLN A 8 23.91 16.57 -28.44
CA GLN A 8 22.58 16.28 -27.88
C GLN A 8 21.95 17.49 -27.19
N LEU A 9 22.75 18.30 -26.49
CA LEU A 9 22.28 19.52 -25.84
C LEU A 9 21.86 20.60 -26.86
N ILE A 10 22.63 20.75 -27.95
CA ILE A 10 22.30 21.68 -29.05
C ILE A 10 21.03 21.22 -29.79
N TYR A 11 20.86 19.92 -30.00
CA TYR A 11 19.63 19.36 -30.57
C TYR A 11 18.40 19.60 -29.66
N TYR A 12 18.59 19.49 -28.34
CA TYR A 12 17.58 19.82 -27.33
C TYR A 12 17.22 21.31 -27.32
N ILE A 13 18.21 22.19 -27.47
CA ILE A 13 18.01 23.64 -27.51
C ILE A 13 17.27 24.04 -28.80
N LEU A 14 17.60 23.44 -29.95
CA LEU A 14 16.90 23.71 -31.21
C LEU A 14 15.44 23.24 -31.21
N LEU A 15 15.14 22.12 -30.52
CA LEU A 15 13.76 21.65 -30.29
C LEU A 15 12.94 22.57 -29.38
N THR A 16 13.58 23.41 -28.55
CA THR A 16 12.88 24.35 -27.65
C THR A 16 12.46 25.67 -28.30
N TYR A 17 12.90 25.98 -29.53
CA TYR A 17 12.74 27.31 -30.15
C TYR A 17 11.67 27.45 -31.26
N SER A 18 10.94 26.40 -31.65
CA SER A 18 9.84 26.55 -32.63
C SER A 18 8.50 26.87 -31.95
N ILE A 19 8.02 28.12 -32.12
CA ILE A 19 6.97 28.77 -31.31
C ILE A 19 5.52 28.42 -31.69
N GLU A 20 5.25 27.61 -32.72
CA GLU A 20 3.85 27.41 -33.19
C GLU A 20 3.11 26.16 -32.64
N CYS A 21 3.76 25.30 -31.84
CA CYS A 21 3.16 24.02 -31.43
C CYS A 21 2.52 24.00 -30.01
N ARG A 22 2.01 25.13 -29.50
CA ARG A 22 1.56 25.24 -28.08
C ARG A 22 0.05 25.10 -27.79
N GLN A 23 -0.87 25.17 -28.74
CA GLN A 23 -2.30 24.97 -28.35
C GLN A 23 -2.68 23.50 -28.17
N SER A 24 -2.25 22.61 -29.07
CA SER A 24 -2.62 21.20 -29.04
C SER A 24 -2.00 20.42 -27.89
N VAL A 25 -0.73 20.69 -27.53
CA VAL A 25 -0.01 19.95 -26.48
C VAL A 25 -0.56 20.27 -25.09
N TRP A 26 -0.85 21.55 -24.81
CA TRP A 26 -1.41 21.97 -23.52
C TRP A 26 -2.88 21.56 -23.38
N GLN A 27 -3.66 21.62 -24.46
CA GLN A 27 -5.05 21.16 -24.45
C GLN A 27 -5.15 19.64 -24.28
N ASN A 28 -4.31 18.88 -24.99
CA ASN A 28 -4.16 17.43 -24.77
C ASN A 28 -3.71 17.13 -23.33
N PHE A 29 -2.78 17.89 -22.74
CA PHE A 29 -2.39 17.74 -21.35
C PHE A 29 -3.56 17.97 -20.38
N PHE A 30 -4.36 19.02 -20.57
CA PHE A 30 -5.51 19.31 -19.72
C PHE A 30 -6.64 18.28 -19.88
N ASP A 31 -6.93 17.83 -21.09
CA ASP A 31 -7.93 16.79 -21.36
C ASP A 31 -7.47 15.43 -20.80
N ASN A 32 -6.19 15.10 -20.95
CA ASN A 32 -5.55 13.92 -20.36
C ASN A 32 -5.55 13.96 -18.82
N TYR A 33 -5.27 15.12 -18.22
CA TYR A 33 -5.30 15.33 -16.77
C TYR A 33 -6.72 15.27 -16.19
N ASN A 34 -7.70 15.90 -16.85
CA ASN A 34 -9.11 15.91 -16.45
C ASN A 34 -9.74 14.50 -16.50
N THR A 35 -9.24 13.64 -17.39
CA THR A 35 -9.71 12.25 -17.57
C THR A 35 -9.08 11.28 -16.54
N ALA A 36 -7.81 11.50 -16.16
CA ALA A 36 -7.12 10.76 -15.11
C ALA A 36 -7.59 11.14 -13.70
N ILE A 37 -7.93 12.42 -13.50
CA ILE A 37 -8.36 13.00 -12.22
C ILE A 37 -9.64 13.76 -12.49
N SER A 38 -10.74 13.02 -12.68
CA SER A 38 -12.07 13.63 -12.70
C SER A 38 -12.26 14.44 -11.40
N LYS A 39 -12.40 15.76 -11.55
CA LYS A 39 -12.26 16.88 -10.60
C LYS A 39 -13.17 16.87 -9.35
N SER A 40 -13.79 15.77 -8.96
CA SER A 40 -14.58 15.71 -7.72
C SER A 40 -14.38 14.37 -7.01
N PRO A 41 -13.87 14.35 -5.77
CA PRO A 41 -13.92 13.14 -4.95
C PRO A 41 -15.37 12.69 -4.82
N ILE A 42 -15.62 11.38 -4.88
CA ILE A 42 -16.97 10.85 -4.74
C ILE A 42 -17.39 11.09 -3.29
N THR A 43 -18.53 11.76 -3.09
CA THR A 43 -19.00 12.08 -1.74
C THR A 43 -19.37 10.78 -1.00
N ASP A 44 -18.54 10.40 -0.03
CA ASP A 44 -18.85 9.27 0.86
C ASP A 44 -20.06 9.58 1.73
N THR A 45 -21.11 8.77 1.59
CA THR A 45 -22.36 8.87 2.33
C THR A 45 -22.12 8.48 3.79
N LYS A 46 -22.34 9.43 4.70
CA LYS A 46 -22.16 9.23 6.16
C LYS A 46 -23.47 9.19 6.93
N LYS A 47 -24.53 9.73 6.34
CA LYS A 47 -25.88 9.72 6.89
C LYS A 47 -26.74 8.90 5.94
N PHE A 48 -27.33 7.84 6.47
CA PHE A 48 -28.17 6.95 5.71
C PHE A 48 -29.64 7.27 5.97
N LEU A 49 -30.47 7.15 4.93
CA LEU A 49 -31.90 7.04 5.13
C LEU A 49 -32.20 5.74 5.87
N TYR A 50 -33.28 5.72 6.63
CA TYR A 50 -33.76 4.50 7.28
C TYR A 50 -34.07 3.39 6.27
N GLU A 51 -34.57 3.80 5.10
CA GLU A 51 -35.01 2.93 4.03
C GLU A 51 -34.64 3.52 2.66
N TYR A 52 -34.30 2.65 1.72
CA TYR A 52 -34.04 2.95 0.31
C TYR A 52 -34.93 2.08 -0.57
N ASP A 53 -35.20 2.50 -1.81
CA ASP A 53 -35.85 1.63 -2.78
C ASP A 53 -34.97 0.42 -3.09
N PHE A 54 -33.69 0.67 -3.38
CA PHE A 54 -32.73 -0.37 -3.70
C PHE A 54 -31.46 -0.23 -2.86
N ILE A 55 -30.94 -1.37 -2.38
CA ILE A 55 -29.60 -1.45 -1.79
C ILE A 55 -28.74 -2.37 -2.66
N ILE A 56 -27.66 -1.82 -3.21
CA ILE A 56 -26.68 -2.55 -4.01
C ILE A 56 -25.46 -2.84 -3.15
N VAL A 57 -25.09 -4.11 -3.02
CA VAL A 57 -23.96 -4.58 -2.22
C VAL A 57 -22.79 -4.93 -3.12
N GLY A 58 -21.74 -4.10 -3.10
CA GLY A 58 -20.55 -4.22 -3.93
C GLY A 58 -20.60 -3.27 -5.13
N ALA A 59 -19.52 -2.50 -5.31
CA ALA A 59 -19.37 -1.56 -6.43
C ALA A 59 -18.43 -2.12 -7.51
N GLY A 60 -18.52 -3.42 -7.78
CA GLY A 60 -17.87 -4.04 -8.95
C GLY A 60 -18.50 -3.59 -10.27
N SER A 61 -18.15 -4.25 -11.39
CA SER A 61 -18.63 -3.85 -12.72
C SER A 61 -20.16 -3.87 -12.81
N GLY A 62 -20.82 -4.94 -12.39
CA GLY A 62 -22.29 -5.05 -12.41
C GLY A 62 -22.98 -4.08 -11.45
N GLY A 63 -22.50 -3.99 -10.21
CA GLY A 63 -23.04 -3.07 -9.19
C GLY A 63 -22.89 -1.60 -9.58
N SER A 64 -21.78 -1.24 -10.24
CA SER A 64 -21.56 0.13 -10.74
C SER A 64 -22.54 0.51 -11.85
N VAL A 65 -22.80 -0.41 -12.78
CA VAL A 65 -23.78 -0.21 -13.86
C VAL A 65 -25.17 -0.03 -13.26
N LEU A 66 -25.59 -0.94 -12.39
CA LEU A 66 -26.91 -0.88 -11.73
C LEU A 66 -27.12 0.43 -10.98
N ALA A 67 -26.14 0.86 -10.18
CA ALA A 67 -26.24 2.10 -9.43
C ALA A 67 -26.45 3.31 -10.35
N ASN A 68 -25.76 3.36 -11.49
CA ASN A 68 -26.00 4.40 -12.49
C ASN A 68 -27.40 4.25 -13.11
N ARG A 69 -27.73 3.08 -13.67
CA ARG A 69 -28.96 2.93 -14.45
C ARG A 69 -30.23 3.08 -13.61
N LEU A 70 -30.28 2.53 -12.41
CA LEU A 70 -31.45 2.65 -11.54
C LEU A 70 -31.68 4.11 -11.08
N THR A 71 -30.62 4.89 -10.93
CA THR A 71 -30.73 6.29 -10.49
C THR A 71 -31.04 7.28 -11.60
N GLU A 72 -31.13 6.82 -12.85
CA GLU A 72 -31.79 7.59 -13.93
C GLU A 72 -33.26 7.85 -13.58
N GLU A 73 -33.90 6.93 -12.82
CA GLU A 73 -35.23 7.12 -12.26
C GLU A 73 -35.17 8.00 -11.01
N ARG A 74 -35.49 9.29 -11.17
CA ARG A 74 -35.35 10.30 -10.11
C ARG A 74 -36.12 9.98 -8.82
N ASN A 75 -37.19 9.20 -8.92
CA ASN A 75 -38.02 8.81 -7.79
C ASN A 75 -37.46 7.64 -6.98
N TRP A 76 -36.43 6.94 -7.49
CA TRP A 76 -35.83 5.79 -6.80
C TRP A 76 -34.58 6.21 -6.06
N LYS A 77 -34.55 5.95 -4.76
CA LYS A 77 -33.40 6.17 -3.89
C LYS A 77 -32.57 4.90 -3.81
N VAL A 78 -31.30 5.00 -4.18
CA VAL A 78 -30.38 3.85 -4.26
C VAL A 78 -29.22 4.04 -3.31
N LEU A 79 -28.94 3.04 -2.48
CA LEU A 79 -27.75 2.96 -1.64
C LEU A 79 -26.75 1.96 -2.25
N LEU A 80 -25.53 2.42 -2.57
CA LEU A 80 -24.43 1.59 -3.01
C LEU A 80 -23.40 1.43 -1.87
N LEU A 81 -23.15 0.18 -1.45
CA LEU A 81 -22.21 -0.16 -0.36
C LEU A 81 -20.95 -0.83 -0.92
N GLU A 82 -19.78 -0.24 -0.68
CA GLU A 82 -18.48 -0.79 -1.10
C GLU A 82 -17.53 -0.91 0.10
N SER A 83 -16.88 -2.06 0.23
CA SER A 83 -15.91 -2.37 1.29
C SER A 83 -14.55 -1.66 1.13
N GLY A 84 -14.22 -1.27 -0.09
CA GLY A 84 -12.97 -0.70 -0.54
C GLY A 84 -12.94 0.83 -0.51
N LYS A 85 -11.89 1.38 -1.12
CA LYS A 85 -11.65 2.82 -1.26
C LYS A 85 -11.75 3.26 -2.72
N GLU A 86 -11.68 4.57 -2.96
CA GLU A 86 -11.56 5.11 -4.32
C GLU A 86 -10.26 4.69 -5.02
N GLU A 87 -10.32 4.70 -6.35
CA GLU A 87 -9.19 4.58 -7.27
C GLU A 87 -8.11 5.62 -6.97
N SER A 88 -6.89 5.35 -7.44
CA SER A 88 -5.75 6.27 -7.36
C SER A 88 -5.04 6.33 -8.70
N VAL A 89 -4.08 7.24 -8.85
CA VAL A 89 -3.39 7.38 -10.12
C VAL A 89 -2.59 6.13 -10.52
N ILE A 90 -2.08 5.30 -9.58
CA ILE A 90 -1.45 4.04 -9.97
C ILE A 90 -2.46 3.12 -10.66
N THR A 91 -3.71 3.10 -10.21
CA THR A 91 -4.76 2.28 -10.85
C THR A 91 -5.12 2.77 -12.25
N ASP A 92 -4.71 3.98 -12.65
CA ASP A 92 -4.93 4.49 -14.01
C ASP A 92 -3.97 3.91 -15.03
N ILE A 93 -2.77 3.52 -14.60
CA ILE A 93 -1.68 3.06 -15.45
C ILE A 93 -1.95 1.60 -15.85
N PRO A 94 -2.21 1.29 -17.13
CA PRO A 94 -2.60 -0.07 -17.55
C PRO A 94 -1.59 -1.16 -17.21
N ILE A 95 -0.29 -0.93 -17.38
CA ILE A 95 0.74 -1.97 -17.10
C ILE A 95 0.90 -2.26 -15.60
N SER A 96 0.44 -1.37 -14.73
CA SER A 96 0.62 -1.47 -13.27
C SER A 96 -0.33 -2.47 -12.59
N SER A 97 -1.17 -3.19 -13.35
CA SER A 97 -2.10 -4.19 -12.81
C SER A 97 -1.43 -5.20 -11.87
N ALA A 98 -0.20 -5.62 -12.20
CA ALA A 98 0.61 -6.47 -11.32
C ALA A 98 0.89 -5.86 -9.95
N VAL A 99 1.20 -4.55 -9.91
CA VAL A 99 1.44 -3.80 -8.67
C VAL A 99 0.14 -3.63 -7.90
N THR A 100 -0.92 -3.13 -8.54
CA THR A 100 -2.21 -2.87 -7.86
C THR A 100 -2.79 -4.15 -7.25
N GLY A 101 -2.60 -5.29 -7.91
CA GLY A 101 -2.99 -6.62 -7.45
C GLY A 101 -2.28 -7.12 -6.19
N ILE A 102 -1.18 -6.51 -5.75
CA ILE A 102 -0.48 -6.87 -4.48
C ILE A 102 -0.61 -5.80 -3.39
N THR A 103 -1.45 -4.77 -3.61
CA THR A 103 -1.70 -3.70 -2.64
C THR A 103 -3.02 -3.90 -1.87
N GLY A 104 -3.38 -2.94 -1.01
CA GLY A 104 -4.68 -2.90 -0.34
C GLY A 104 -5.90 -2.70 -1.26
N TYR A 105 -5.69 -2.58 -2.58
CA TYR A 105 -6.75 -2.69 -3.60
C TYR A 105 -7.13 -4.14 -3.91
N ASN A 106 -6.39 -5.13 -3.41
CA ASN A 106 -6.72 -6.55 -3.53
C ASN A 106 -7.25 -7.09 -2.20
N TRP A 107 -8.29 -7.94 -2.26
CA TRP A 107 -8.77 -8.75 -1.14
C TRP A 107 -7.73 -9.74 -0.60
N GLY A 108 -6.84 -10.24 -1.47
CA GLY A 108 -5.78 -11.19 -1.10
C GLY A 108 -6.27 -12.63 -0.94
N TYR A 109 -7.33 -13.02 -1.67
CA TYR A 109 -7.84 -14.39 -1.64
C TYR A 109 -6.83 -15.38 -2.24
N ARG A 110 -6.91 -16.61 -1.73
CA ARG A 110 -6.15 -17.77 -2.18
C ARG A 110 -7.06 -18.98 -2.19
N SER A 111 -6.81 -19.91 -3.10
CA SER A 111 -7.48 -21.20 -3.07
C SER A 111 -7.03 -22.02 -1.85
N GLU A 112 -7.79 -23.06 -1.54
CA GLU A 112 -7.25 -24.21 -0.82
C GLU A 112 -6.22 -24.95 -1.68
N PRO A 113 -5.35 -25.79 -1.08
CA PRO A 113 -4.44 -26.64 -1.83
C PRO A 113 -5.18 -27.55 -2.81
N VAL A 114 -4.64 -27.67 -4.01
CA VAL A 114 -5.14 -28.57 -5.06
C VAL A 114 -4.04 -29.49 -5.57
N GLU A 115 -4.40 -30.72 -5.90
CA GLU A 115 -3.44 -31.75 -6.32
C GLU A 115 -2.90 -31.51 -7.73
N ASN A 116 -3.72 -30.91 -8.59
CA ASN A 116 -3.47 -30.87 -10.04
C ASN A 116 -3.04 -29.50 -10.59
N SER A 117 -2.81 -28.47 -9.75
CA SER A 117 -2.37 -27.13 -10.20
C SER A 117 -1.64 -26.38 -9.08
N CYS A 118 -0.88 -25.33 -9.41
CA CYS A 118 -0.30 -24.37 -8.45
C CYS A 118 0.65 -24.95 -7.37
N ARG A 119 1.07 -26.22 -7.46
CA ARG A 119 1.88 -26.88 -6.40
C ARG A 119 3.25 -26.25 -6.17
N GLY A 120 3.83 -25.67 -7.23
CA GLY A 120 5.11 -24.96 -7.22
C GLY A 120 4.99 -23.47 -6.88
N LEU A 121 3.78 -22.96 -6.64
CA LEU A 121 3.54 -21.58 -6.23
C LEU A 121 3.68 -21.41 -4.70
N GLU A 122 3.68 -20.16 -4.23
CA GLU A 122 3.84 -19.80 -2.82
C GLU A 122 2.74 -20.48 -1.98
N TYR A 123 3.16 -21.23 -0.95
CA TYR A 123 2.30 -22.07 -0.10
C TYR A 123 1.61 -23.24 -0.80
N GLY A 124 1.91 -23.55 -2.07
CA GLY A 124 1.29 -24.63 -2.83
C GLY A 124 -0.19 -24.38 -3.13
N VAL A 125 -0.58 -23.12 -3.31
CA VAL A 125 -1.96 -22.70 -3.58
C VAL A 125 -2.02 -21.66 -4.71
N CYS A 126 -3.17 -21.51 -5.34
CA CYS A 126 -3.39 -20.51 -6.36
C CYS A 126 -3.74 -19.15 -5.73
N ASN A 127 -3.13 -18.07 -6.22
CA ASN A 127 -3.53 -16.71 -5.85
C ASN A 127 -4.77 -16.29 -6.64
N TRP A 128 -5.78 -15.75 -5.95
CA TRP A 128 -7.03 -15.23 -6.55
C TRP A 128 -7.23 -13.75 -6.22
N PRO A 129 -6.43 -12.85 -6.80
CA PRO A 129 -6.63 -11.43 -6.60
C PRO A 129 -8.04 -11.00 -7.05
N LYS A 130 -8.67 -10.16 -6.22
CA LYS A 130 -9.98 -9.56 -6.47
C LYS A 130 -9.97 -8.11 -6.00
N GLY A 131 -10.55 -7.22 -6.79
CA GLY A 131 -10.53 -5.80 -6.49
C GLY A 131 -11.40 -5.45 -5.28
N ARG A 132 -10.85 -4.61 -4.40
CA ARG A 132 -11.46 -4.02 -3.22
C ARG A 132 -11.44 -2.50 -3.34
N ALA A 133 -12.26 -1.98 -4.25
CA ALA A 133 -12.32 -0.58 -4.62
C ALA A 133 -13.70 -0.20 -5.17
N LEU A 134 -14.02 1.10 -5.23
CA LEU A 134 -15.09 1.56 -6.12
C LEU A 134 -14.70 1.24 -7.57
N GLY A 135 -15.48 0.39 -8.24
CA GLY A 135 -15.14 -0.25 -9.51
C GLY A 135 -14.74 -1.74 -9.38
N GLY A 136 -14.51 -2.23 -8.16
CA GLY A 136 -14.16 -3.62 -7.87
C GLY A 136 -12.95 -4.13 -8.66
N SER A 137 -13.04 -5.34 -9.20
CA SER A 137 -11.93 -5.95 -9.98
C SER A 137 -11.56 -5.19 -11.25
N SER A 138 -12.44 -4.36 -11.82
CA SER A 138 -12.08 -3.54 -12.99
C SER A 138 -10.95 -2.54 -12.72
N VAL A 139 -10.66 -2.26 -11.44
CA VAL A 139 -9.58 -1.37 -10.97
C VAL A 139 -8.20 -2.06 -10.94
N VAL A 140 -8.17 -3.40 -10.79
CA VAL A 140 -6.93 -4.18 -10.65
C VAL A 140 -6.69 -5.19 -11.78
N ASN A 141 -7.68 -5.42 -12.65
CA ASN A 141 -7.59 -6.36 -13.76
C ASN A 141 -6.62 -5.90 -14.86
N PHE A 142 -6.41 -6.75 -15.86
CA PHE A 142 -5.50 -6.50 -16.98
C PHE A 142 -6.17 -5.75 -18.14
N LEU A 143 -7.37 -5.17 -17.95
CA LEU A 143 -8.12 -4.34 -18.91
C LEU A 143 -8.55 -4.97 -20.23
N ILE A 144 -8.04 -6.17 -20.59
CA ILE A 144 -8.36 -6.83 -21.86
C ILE A 144 -9.88 -6.93 -22.04
N TYR A 145 -10.34 -6.46 -23.20
CA TYR A 145 -11.74 -6.35 -23.56
C TYR A 145 -12.09 -7.38 -24.63
N THR A 146 -12.81 -8.42 -24.22
CA THR A 146 -13.42 -9.42 -25.10
C THR A 146 -14.85 -9.66 -24.65
N ARG A 147 -15.75 -10.02 -25.58
CA ARG A 147 -17.16 -10.31 -25.26
C ARG A 147 -17.41 -11.80 -25.07
N GLY A 148 -16.72 -12.66 -25.80
CA GLY A 148 -17.00 -14.10 -25.88
C GLY A 148 -17.64 -14.46 -27.21
N ASN A 149 -17.90 -15.75 -27.42
CA ASN A 149 -18.51 -16.25 -28.64
C ASN A 149 -20.04 -16.09 -28.58
N ALA A 150 -20.69 -15.88 -29.73
CA ALA A 150 -22.15 -15.87 -29.80
C ALA A 150 -22.76 -17.15 -29.21
N ARG A 151 -22.16 -18.30 -29.53
CA ARG A 151 -22.63 -19.61 -29.08
C ARG A 151 -22.62 -19.76 -27.55
N ASP A 152 -21.70 -19.09 -26.86
CA ASP A 152 -21.64 -19.16 -25.39
C ASP A 152 -22.95 -18.67 -24.75
N TYR A 153 -23.59 -17.68 -25.36
CA TYR A 153 -24.84 -17.07 -24.89
C TYR A 153 -26.07 -17.81 -25.37
N ASP A 154 -26.06 -18.28 -26.62
CA ASP A 154 -27.14 -19.11 -27.15
C ASP A 154 -27.29 -20.39 -26.33
N GLU A 155 -26.18 -20.98 -25.88
CA GLU A 155 -26.22 -22.12 -24.95
C GLU A 155 -26.85 -21.78 -23.58
N TRP A 156 -26.71 -20.54 -23.09
CA TRP A 156 -27.40 -20.13 -21.86
C TRP A 156 -28.91 -20.11 -22.08
N GLU A 157 -29.37 -19.60 -23.23
CA GLU A 157 -30.78 -19.57 -23.59
C GLU A 157 -31.34 -20.97 -23.84
N GLU A 158 -30.63 -21.83 -24.57
CA GLU A 158 -30.98 -23.23 -24.80
C GLU A 158 -31.09 -24.02 -23.48
N ALA A 159 -30.30 -23.67 -22.47
CA ALA A 159 -30.41 -24.21 -21.11
C ALA A 159 -31.65 -23.70 -20.34
N GLY A 160 -32.55 -22.95 -20.98
CA GLY A 160 -33.79 -22.44 -20.42
C GLY A 160 -33.71 -21.01 -19.88
N ASN A 161 -32.61 -20.28 -20.10
CA ASN A 161 -32.47 -18.90 -19.65
C ASN A 161 -32.88 -17.91 -20.74
N TYR A 162 -34.19 -17.78 -20.96
CA TYR A 162 -34.74 -16.97 -22.03
C TYR A 162 -34.22 -15.52 -22.05
N GLY A 163 -34.05 -14.99 -23.27
CA GLY A 163 -33.57 -13.64 -23.52
C GLY A 163 -32.09 -13.45 -23.23
N TRP A 164 -31.34 -14.49 -22.83
CA TRP A 164 -29.88 -14.45 -22.66
C TRP A 164 -29.11 -14.94 -23.89
N GLY A 165 -29.80 -15.21 -25.00
CA GLY A 165 -29.19 -15.55 -26.28
C GLY A 165 -28.38 -14.40 -26.87
N TRP A 166 -27.51 -14.70 -27.84
CA TRP A 166 -26.59 -13.74 -28.44
C TRP A 166 -27.29 -12.48 -28.95
N LYS A 167 -28.43 -12.66 -29.62
CA LYS A 167 -29.23 -11.55 -30.17
C LYS A 167 -29.57 -10.50 -29.12
N ASP A 168 -29.96 -10.94 -27.93
CA ASP A 168 -30.38 -10.07 -26.84
C ASP A 168 -29.19 -9.45 -26.11
N VAL A 169 -28.13 -10.23 -25.84
CA VAL A 169 -26.95 -9.69 -25.14
C VAL A 169 -26.11 -8.78 -26.02
N LEU A 170 -26.11 -8.97 -27.35
CA LEU A 170 -25.41 -8.09 -28.30
C LEU A 170 -25.95 -6.66 -28.24
N TYR A 171 -27.26 -6.49 -28.05
CA TYR A 171 -27.84 -5.17 -27.82
C TYR A 171 -27.19 -4.47 -26.61
N TYR A 172 -27.02 -5.19 -25.50
CA TYR A 172 -26.41 -4.66 -24.28
C TYR A 172 -24.92 -4.38 -24.42
N TYR A 173 -24.18 -5.20 -25.17
CA TYR A 173 -22.80 -4.89 -25.55
C TYR A 173 -22.73 -3.60 -26.38
N LYS A 174 -23.59 -3.41 -27.37
CA LYS A 174 -23.62 -2.16 -28.15
C LYS A 174 -24.04 -0.95 -27.30
N LYS A 175 -24.92 -1.16 -26.31
CA LYS A 175 -25.38 -0.12 -25.37
C LYS A 175 -24.26 0.36 -24.44
N LEU A 176 -23.39 -0.54 -23.97
CA LEU A 176 -22.32 -0.19 -23.04
C LEU A 176 -21.07 0.41 -23.72
N GLU A 177 -20.82 0.06 -24.97
CA GLU A 177 -19.57 0.39 -25.66
C GLU A 177 -19.51 1.77 -26.31
N ASN A 178 -18.32 2.37 -26.24
CA ASN A 178 -17.86 3.48 -27.04
C ASN A 178 -16.50 3.16 -27.66
N VAL A 179 -16.52 2.51 -28.81
CA VAL A 179 -15.31 2.08 -29.51
C VAL A 179 -14.58 3.26 -30.12
N LYS A 180 -13.32 3.47 -29.74
CA LYS A 180 -12.44 4.53 -30.26
C LYS A 180 -11.55 4.06 -31.40
N ILE A 181 -11.62 2.78 -31.75
CA ILE A 181 -10.80 2.12 -32.77
C ILE A 181 -11.42 2.40 -34.15
N PRO A 182 -10.81 3.24 -35.02
CA PRO A 182 -11.44 3.73 -36.25
C PRO A 182 -11.96 2.63 -37.17
N GLU A 183 -11.20 1.54 -37.32
CA GLU A 183 -11.54 0.42 -38.20
C GLU A 183 -12.85 -0.27 -37.80
N PHE A 184 -13.23 -0.20 -36.52
CA PHE A 184 -14.38 -0.93 -35.98
C PHE A 184 -15.60 -0.04 -35.71
N ARG A 185 -15.50 1.28 -35.89
CA ARG A 185 -16.61 2.22 -35.62
C ARG A 185 -17.83 2.01 -36.53
N GLN A 186 -17.63 1.51 -37.75
CA GLN A 186 -18.72 1.24 -38.70
C GLN A 186 -19.26 -0.19 -38.61
N SER A 187 -18.69 -1.03 -37.74
CA SER A 187 -19.12 -2.43 -37.61
C SER A 187 -20.53 -2.53 -37.01
N LYS A 188 -21.40 -3.34 -37.64
CA LYS A 188 -22.75 -3.63 -37.15
C LYS A 188 -22.76 -4.27 -35.75
N TYR A 189 -21.64 -4.84 -35.33
CA TYR A 189 -21.45 -5.51 -34.05
C TYR A 189 -20.99 -4.56 -32.93
N ARG A 190 -20.60 -3.31 -33.20
CA ARG A 190 -19.95 -2.41 -32.22
C ARG A 190 -20.85 -1.27 -31.75
N GLY A 191 -20.61 -0.80 -30.52
CA GLY A 191 -21.25 0.38 -29.94
C GLY A 191 -20.33 1.62 -29.97
N ASN A 192 -20.89 2.79 -30.22
CA ASN A 192 -20.13 4.04 -30.34
C ASN A 192 -20.54 5.13 -29.34
N ASN A 193 -21.56 4.88 -28.51
CA ASN A 193 -22.23 5.92 -27.72
C ASN A 193 -22.37 5.54 -26.23
N GLY A 194 -21.89 4.37 -25.83
CA GLY A 194 -21.95 3.89 -24.46
C GLY A 194 -20.95 4.58 -23.52
N PRO A 195 -21.05 4.32 -22.21
CA PRO A 195 -20.18 4.95 -21.21
C PRO A 195 -18.77 4.35 -21.11
N LEU A 196 -18.56 3.12 -21.61
CA LEU A 196 -17.29 2.40 -21.51
C LEU A 196 -16.46 2.56 -22.79
N ASP A 197 -15.32 3.23 -22.69
CA ASP A 197 -14.43 3.45 -23.83
C ASP A 197 -13.55 2.23 -24.08
N ILE A 198 -13.41 1.86 -25.35
CA ILE A 198 -12.55 0.76 -25.80
C ILE A 198 -11.51 1.30 -26.78
N GLU A 199 -10.24 1.12 -26.45
CA GLU A 199 -9.08 1.61 -27.19
C GLU A 199 -8.04 0.50 -27.39
N LEU A 200 -7.12 0.73 -28.33
CA LEU A 200 -5.86 -0.02 -28.44
C LEU A 200 -4.79 0.68 -27.60
N ALA A 201 -3.77 -0.06 -27.17
CA ALA A 201 -2.60 0.55 -26.53
C ALA A 201 -1.90 1.52 -27.49
N GLY A 202 -1.44 2.66 -26.95
CA GLY A 202 -0.68 3.68 -27.68
C GLY A 202 0.78 3.28 -27.96
N PHE A 203 1.09 1.99 -27.86
CA PHE A 203 2.41 1.39 -28.02
C PHE A 203 2.27 0.02 -28.67
N LYS A 204 3.18 -0.28 -29.60
CA LYS A 204 3.25 -1.56 -30.30
C LYS A 204 4.72 -1.92 -30.54
N THR A 205 5.04 -3.19 -30.42
CA THR A 205 6.34 -3.76 -30.74
C THR A 205 6.31 -4.41 -32.12
N PRO A 206 7.47 -4.55 -32.77
CA PRO A 206 7.60 -5.33 -34.00
C PRO A 206 7.27 -6.83 -33.85
N LEU A 207 7.12 -7.34 -32.62
CA LEU A 207 6.70 -8.71 -32.34
C LEU A 207 5.21 -8.92 -32.64
N LEU A 208 4.38 -7.88 -32.50
CA LEU A 208 2.95 -7.95 -32.82
C LEU A 208 2.71 -8.23 -34.31
N ASP A 209 3.52 -7.65 -35.20
CA ASP A 209 3.43 -7.94 -36.63
C ASP A 209 3.83 -9.39 -36.95
N ALA A 210 4.85 -9.91 -36.26
CA ALA A 210 5.23 -11.31 -36.39
C ALA A 210 4.12 -12.23 -35.87
N PHE A 211 3.45 -11.87 -34.78
CA PHE A 211 2.30 -12.58 -34.24
C PHE A 211 1.15 -12.68 -35.25
N PHE A 212 0.84 -11.59 -35.95
CA PHE A 212 -0.18 -11.57 -37.01
C PHE A 212 0.21 -12.38 -38.25
N GLN A 213 1.48 -12.33 -38.65
CA GLN A 213 1.98 -13.15 -39.76
C GLN A 213 1.95 -14.64 -39.40
N ALA A 214 2.34 -15.00 -38.18
CA ALA A 214 2.25 -16.36 -37.69
C ALA A 214 0.81 -16.86 -37.73
N GLY A 215 -0.16 -16.07 -37.25
CA GLY A 215 -1.57 -16.40 -37.36
C GLY A 215 -2.00 -16.77 -38.79
N ARG A 216 -1.59 -15.97 -39.78
CA ARG A 216 -1.85 -16.27 -41.21
C ARG A 216 -1.19 -17.55 -41.69
N GLU A 217 0.06 -17.82 -41.29
CA GLU A 217 0.76 -19.07 -41.64
C GLU A 217 0.06 -20.31 -41.05
N PHE A 218 -0.52 -20.19 -39.85
CA PHE A 218 -1.32 -21.24 -39.22
C PHE A 218 -2.79 -21.28 -39.71
N GLY A 219 -3.14 -20.51 -40.75
CA GLY A 219 -4.47 -20.54 -41.36
C GLY A 219 -5.55 -19.73 -40.62
N TYR A 220 -5.16 -18.87 -39.67
CA TYR A 220 -6.07 -18.01 -38.93
C TYR A 220 -6.13 -16.59 -39.51
N PRO A 221 -7.31 -15.95 -39.51
CA PRO A 221 -7.44 -14.55 -39.92
C PRO A 221 -6.88 -13.61 -38.85
N VAL A 222 -6.58 -12.38 -39.28
CA VAL A 222 -6.38 -11.25 -38.37
C VAL A 222 -7.67 -10.42 -38.36
N ASN A 223 -8.37 -10.38 -37.23
CA ASN A 223 -9.73 -9.88 -37.13
C ASN A 223 -10.00 -9.12 -35.82
N ASP A 224 -11.20 -8.54 -35.73
CA ASP A 224 -11.78 -8.05 -34.48
C ASP A 224 -12.34 -9.23 -33.67
N PRO A 225 -11.79 -9.55 -32.48
CA PRO A 225 -12.27 -10.69 -31.68
C PRO A 225 -13.66 -10.42 -31.07
N ASN A 226 -14.16 -9.18 -31.20
CA ASN A 226 -15.50 -8.76 -30.78
C ASN A 226 -16.46 -8.51 -31.97
N GLY A 227 -16.03 -8.90 -33.18
CA GLY A 227 -16.77 -8.74 -34.43
C GLY A 227 -17.64 -9.95 -34.76
N GLU A 228 -17.71 -10.28 -36.05
CA GLU A 228 -18.53 -11.39 -36.58
C GLU A 228 -18.03 -12.77 -36.15
N SER A 229 -16.71 -12.95 -36.15
CA SER A 229 -16.05 -14.20 -35.76
C SER A 229 -14.99 -13.91 -34.71
N GLN A 230 -14.96 -14.73 -33.66
CA GLN A 230 -13.97 -14.61 -32.59
C GLN A 230 -12.64 -15.30 -32.94
N ILE A 231 -12.68 -16.38 -33.74
CA ILE A 231 -11.48 -17.15 -34.08
C ILE A 231 -10.54 -16.29 -34.93
N GLY A 232 -9.29 -16.21 -34.52
CA GLY A 232 -8.27 -15.42 -35.20
C GLY A 232 -7.30 -14.73 -34.24
N PHE A 233 -6.41 -13.94 -34.83
CA PHE A 233 -5.35 -13.19 -34.14
C PHE A 233 -5.68 -11.70 -34.15
N SER A 234 -5.42 -11.02 -33.03
CA SER A 234 -5.82 -9.63 -32.86
C SER A 234 -4.87 -8.89 -31.93
N GLN A 235 -4.80 -7.56 -32.07
CA GLN A 235 -4.22 -6.73 -31.03
C GLN A 235 -5.17 -6.71 -29.81
N CYS A 236 -4.61 -6.68 -28.61
CA CYS A 236 -5.40 -6.47 -27.39
C CYS A 236 -6.22 -5.17 -27.49
N GLN A 237 -7.55 -5.31 -27.43
CA GLN A 237 -8.44 -4.19 -27.11
C GLN A 237 -8.56 -4.09 -25.60
N ALA A 238 -8.66 -2.87 -25.07
CA ALA A 238 -8.73 -2.67 -23.63
C ALA A 238 -9.75 -1.61 -23.23
N THR A 239 -10.30 -1.73 -22.03
CA THR A 239 -11.17 -0.72 -21.42
C THR A 239 -10.32 0.49 -21.00
N MET A 240 -10.05 1.38 -21.97
CA MET A 240 -9.18 2.53 -21.81
C MET A 240 -9.81 3.79 -22.41
N ARG A 241 -9.45 4.93 -21.83
CA ARG A 241 -9.82 6.26 -22.30
C ARG A 241 -8.55 7.12 -22.29
N LEU A 242 -8.12 7.56 -23.46
CA LEU A 242 -6.90 8.33 -23.67
C LEU A 242 -5.66 7.61 -23.10
N GLY A 243 -5.53 6.31 -23.38
CA GLY A 243 -4.40 5.47 -22.93
C GLY A 243 -4.40 5.12 -21.44
N ARG A 244 -5.45 5.48 -20.69
CA ARG A 244 -5.60 5.22 -19.24
C ARG A 244 -6.73 4.26 -18.97
N ARG A 245 -6.68 3.53 -17.85
CA ARG A 245 -7.76 2.63 -17.42
C ARG A 245 -9.11 3.34 -17.35
N CYS A 246 -10.10 2.79 -18.04
CA CYS A 246 -11.52 3.12 -17.88
C CYS A 246 -12.21 2.05 -17.03
N SER A 247 -12.18 2.20 -15.71
CA SER A 247 -12.83 1.27 -14.78
C SER A 247 -14.36 1.43 -14.76
N ALA A 248 -15.07 0.50 -14.11
CA ALA A 248 -16.51 0.61 -13.91
C ALA A 248 -16.91 1.87 -13.12
N SER A 249 -16.08 2.29 -12.17
CA SER A 249 -16.29 3.52 -11.42
C SER A 249 -16.19 4.75 -12.33
N LYS A 250 -15.19 4.80 -13.23
CA LYS A 250 -15.04 5.90 -14.19
C LYS A 250 -16.12 5.94 -15.27
N ALA A 251 -16.54 4.78 -15.76
CA ALA A 251 -17.58 4.68 -16.78
C ALA A 251 -18.98 4.98 -16.21
N TYR A 252 -19.31 4.47 -15.02
CA TYR A 252 -20.69 4.50 -14.51
C TYR A 252 -20.87 5.30 -13.22
N ILE A 253 -20.01 5.15 -12.23
CA ILE A 253 -20.22 5.80 -10.92
C ILE A 253 -19.93 7.29 -10.98
N ARG A 254 -18.76 7.70 -11.47
CA ARG A 254 -18.34 9.11 -11.50
C ARG A 254 -19.34 10.01 -12.23
N PRO A 255 -19.89 9.62 -13.41
CA PRO A 255 -20.94 10.41 -14.05
C PRO A 255 -22.24 10.50 -13.24
N ALA A 256 -22.59 9.47 -12.48
CA ALA A 256 -23.82 9.42 -11.69
C ALA A 256 -23.68 10.00 -10.26
N ALA A 257 -22.46 10.17 -9.75
CA ALA A 257 -22.19 10.51 -8.34
C ALA A 257 -22.79 11.85 -7.88
N LYS A 258 -23.16 12.74 -8.82
CA LYS A 258 -23.82 14.02 -8.52
C LYS A 258 -25.34 13.93 -8.38
N ARG A 259 -25.95 12.79 -8.72
CA ARG A 259 -27.41 12.60 -8.62
C ARG A 259 -27.82 12.50 -7.16
N SER A 260 -28.81 13.29 -6.75
CA SER A 260 -29.26 13.37 -5.34
C SER A 260 -29.91 12.09 -4.82
N ASN A 261 -30.37 11.21 -5.71
CA ASN A 261 -31.00 9.94 -5.40
C ASN A 261 -30.00 8.76 -5.36
N LEU A 262 -28.71 8.99 -5.62
CA LEU A 262 -27.65 7.99 -5.48
C LEU A 262 -26.81 8.27 -4.23
N HIS A 263 -26.86 7.37 -3.25
CA HIS A 263 -26.03 7.43 -2.05
C HIS A 263 -24.92 6.38 -2.13
N ILE A 264 -23.66 6.81 -2.19
CA ILE A 264 -22.49 5.93 -2.30
C ILE A 264 -21.78 5.90 -0.96
N SER A 265 -21.56 4.72 -0.39
CA SER A 265 -20.88 4.56 0.89
C SER A 265 -19.70 3.59 0.76
N ILE A 266 -18.50 4.12 0.90
CA ILE A 266 -17.25 3.36 0.83
C ILE A 266 -16.82 2.86 2.21
N LYS A 267 -15.84 1.94 2.25
CA LYS A 267 -15.36 1.28 3.48
C LYS A 267 -16.50 0.70 4.34
N SER A 268 -17.53 0.19 3.66
CA SER A 268 -18.74 -0.38 4.25
C SER A 268 -18.74 -1.89 4.00
N TRP A 269 -18.46 -2.66 5.04
CA TRP A 269 -18.37 -4.11 4.96
C TRP A 269 -19.71 -4.75 5.29
N VAL A 270 -20.45 -5.20 4.27
CA VAL A 270 -21.70 -5.92 4.47
C VAL A 270 -21.41 -7.28 5.09
N THR A 271 -22.16 -7.63 6.15
CA THR A 271 -21.96 -8.87 6.90
C THR A 271 -23.06 -9.89 6.67
N LYS A 272 -24.28 -9.43 6.33
CA LYS A 272 -25.45 -10.30 6.12
C LYS A 272 -26.57 -9.56 5.37
N VAL A 273 -27.29 -10.24 4.49
CA VAL A 273 -28.63 -9.84 4.03
C VAL A 273 -29.66 -10.33 5.06
N VAL A 274 -30.49 -9.43 5.56
CA VAL A 274 -31.52 -9.79 6.54
C VAL A 274 -32.78 -10.21 5.79
N ILE A 275 -33.28 -11.40 6.09
CA ILE A 275 -34.44 -12.00 5.46
C ILE A 275 -35.45 -12.36 6.55
N ASP A 276 -36.71 -12.01 6.33
CA ASP A 276 -37.80 -12.45 7.19
C ASP A 276 -38.05 -13.95 6.97
N PRO A 277 -37.91 -14.80 8.00
CA PRO A 277 -38.02 -16.25 7.86
C PRO A 277 -39.43 -16.73 7.49
N ASN A 278 -40.47 -15.96 7.84
CA ASN A 278 -41.87 -16.34 7.59
C ASN A 278 -42.30 -15.94 6.19
N THR A 279 -42.02 -14.70 5.80
CA THR A 279 -42.43 -14.18 4.49
C THR A 279 -41.43 -14.48 3.38
N LYS A 280 -40.22 -14.95 3.74
CA LYS A 280 -39.06 -15.15 2.85
C LYS A 280 -38.74 -13.90 2.02
N THR A 281 -38.84 -12.72 2.63
CA THR A 281 -38.57 -11.44 1.98
C THR A 281 -37.27 -10.83 2.49
N ALA A 282 -36.39 -10.39 1.60
CA ALA A 282 -35.19 -9.65 1.96
C ALA A 282 -35.58 -8.23 2.41
N ILE A 283 -35.40 -7.94 3.70
CA ILE A 283 -35.84 -6.68 4.32
C ILE A 283 -34.77 -5.59 4.32
N GLY A 284 -33.50 -5.95 4.11
CA GLY A 284 -32.38 -5.02 4.19
C GLY A 284 -31.04 -5.71 4.38
N VAL A 285 -30.01 -4.92 4.72
CA VAL A 285 -28.64 -5.42 4.96
C VAL A 285 -28.06 -4.92 6.27
N GLU A 286 -27.23 -5.76 6.89
CA GLU A 286 -26.35 -5.37 7.98
C GLU A 286 -24.94 -5.13 7.46
N PHE A 287 -24.31 -4.04 7.91
CA PHE A 287 -22.92 -3.74 7.53
C PHE A 287 -22.15 -2.99 8.62
N LEU A 288 -20.83 -3.11 8.56
CA LEU A 288 -19.90 -2.41 9.43
C LEU A 288 -19.25 -1.23 8.69
N LYS A 289 -19.30 -0.04 9.26
CA LYS A 289 -18.56 1.14 8.80
C LYS A 289 -18.01 1.89 10.00
N ASN A 290 -16.71 2.21 10.00
CA ASN A 290 -16.02 2.89 11.11
C ASN A 290 -16.29 2.23 12.48
N ASN A 291 -16.22 0.90 12.54
CA ASN A 291 -16.53 0.07 13.73
C ASN A 291 -17.95 0.23 14.28
N ARG A 292 -18.89 0.78 13.50
CA ARG A 292 -20.31 0.85 13.83
C ARG A 292 -21.11 -0.07 12.93
N LYS A 293 -21.99 -0.85 13.55
CA LYS A 293 -22.94 -1.72 12.84
C LYS A 293 -24.14 -0.88 12.41
N TYR A 294 -24.56 -1.03 11.17
CA TYR A 294 -25.74 -0.41 10.59
C TYR A 294 -26.68 -1.49 10.10
N PHE A 295 -27.98 -1.21 10.19
CA PHE A 295 -29.03 -1.96 9.51
C PHE A 295 -29.85 -0.96 8.70
N ILE A 296 -29.99 -1.21 7.39
CA ILE A 296 -30.71 -0.33 6.47
C ILE A 296 -31.74 -1.16 5.70
N LYS A 297 -32.98 -0.67 5.65
CA LYS A 297 -34.09 -1.35 4.98
C LYS A 297 -34.09 -1.11 3.48
N ALA A 298 -34.49 -2.14 2.74
CA ALA A 298 -34.83 -2.04 1.33
C ALA A 298 -36.35 -2.14 1.16
N LYS A 299 -36.95 -1.13 0.52
CA LYS A 299 -38.38 -1.09 0.22
C LYS A 299 -38.75 -2.01 -0.95
N LYS A 300 -37.85 -2.14 -1.93
CA LYS A 300 -38.05 -2.95 -3.12
C LYS A 300 -37.12 -4.17 -3.13
N GLU A 301 -35.83 -3.95 -3.37
CA GLU A 301 -34.87 -5.06 -3.49
C GLU A 301 -33.52 -4.78 -2.85
N VAL A 302 -32.92 -5.83 -2.29
CA VAL A 302 -31.47 -5.94 -2.07
C VAL A 302 -30.86 -6.62 -3.30
N ILE A 303 -29.79 -6.05 -3.85
CA ILE A 303 -29.11 -6.58 -5.03
C ILE A 303 -27.64 -6.83 -4.70
N LEU A 304 -27.22 -8.10 -4.75
CA LEU A 304 -25.84 -8.50 -4.51
C LEU A 304 -25.00 -8.36 -5.79
N ALA A 305 -23.89 -7.64 -5.68
CA ALA A 305 -22.89 -7.45 -6.72
C ALA A 305 -21.46 -7.52 -6.13
N ALA A 306 -21.28 -8.38 -5.11
CA ALA A 306 -20.05 -8.56 -4.35
C ALA A 306 -19.06 -9.55 -5.01
N GLY A 307 -19.36 -10.00 -6.23
CA GLY A 307 -18.55 -10.90 -7.05
C GLY A 307 -18.76 -12.37 -6.69
N ALA A 308 -18.15 -13.25 -7.50
CA ALA A 308 -18.24 -14.71 -7.39
C ALA A 308 -17.71 -15.33 -6.09
N ILE A 309 -17.21 -14.52 -5.16
CA ILE A 309 -16.80 -14.96 -3.83
C ILE A 309 -17.64 -14.24 -2.78
N GLY A 310 -17.79 -12.92 -2.87
CA GLY A 310 -18.53 -12.14 -1.88
C GLY A 310 -20.03 -12.45 -1.85
N SER A 311 -20.68 -12.54 -3.01
CA SER A 311 -22.14 -12.74 -3.12
C SER A 311 -22.59 -14.10 -2.57
N PRO A 312 -22.03 -15.24 -3.00
CA PRO A 312 -22.36 -16.54 -2.37
C PRO A 312 -22.01 -16.58 -0.88
N HIS A 313 -20.93 -15.92 -0.44
CA HIS A 313 -20.53 -15.91 0.98
C HIS A 313 -21.60 -15.20 1.82
N LEU A 314 -22.11 -14.07 1.34
CA LEU A 314 -23.19 -13.35 2.01
C LEU A 314 -24.50 -14.15 2.03
N LEU A 315 -24.85 -14.84 0.93
CA LEU A 315 -26.05 -15.69 0.89
C LEU A 315 -25.96 -16.83 1.91
N LEU A 316 -24.81 -17.52 2.00
CA LEU A 316 -24.58 -18.58 2.97
C LEU A 316 -24.73 -18.04 4.41
N LEU A 317 -24.11 -16.91 4.73
CA LEU A 317 -24.25 -16.25 6.05
C LEU A 317 -25.69 -15.78 6.33
N SER A 318 -26.46 -15.56 5.27
CA SER A 318 -27.88 -15.18 5.30
C SER A 318 -28.85 -16.34 5.46
N GLY A 319 -28.38 -17.58 5.52
CA GLY A 319 -29.24 -18.77 5.61
C GLY A 319 -29.80 -19.24 4.26
N VAL A 320 -29.18 -18.80 3.16
CA VAL A 320 -29.53 -19.22 1.79
C VAL A 320 -28.36 -20.02 1.21
N GLY A 321 -28.54 -21.33 1.07
CA GLY A 321 -27.48 -22.24 0.64
C GLY A 321 -27.76 -23.69 1.04
N PRO A 322 -26.80 -24.62 0.86
CA PRO A 322 -27.03 -26.03 1.12
C PRO A 322 -27.40 -26.28 2.59
N ALA A 323 -28.57 -26.89 2.83
CA ALA A 323 -29.14 -27.03 4.17
C ALA A 323 -28.17 -27.70 5.16
N ASP A 324 -27.59 -28.83 4.78
CA ASP A 324 -26.65 -29.59 5.62
C ASP A 324 -25.43 -28.73 6.01
N HIS A 325 -24.86 -27.99 5.05
CA HIS A 325 -23.71 -27.11 5.28
C HIS A 325 -24.04 -25.93 6.20
N LEU A 326 -25.25 -25.38 6.11
CA LEU A 326 -25.68 -24.29 6.99
C LEU A 326 -25.92 -24.78 8.43
N GLN A 327 -26.46 -25.99 8.58
CA GLN A 327 -26.68 -26.63 9.88
C GLN A 327 -25.36 -26.92 10.61
N GLU A 328 -24.28 -27.26 9.90
CA GLU A 328 -22.93 -27.44 10.48
C GLU A 328 -22.43 -26.22 11.28
N PHE A 329 -22.93 -25.01 10.98
CA PHE A 329 -22.52 -23.75 11.62
C PHE A 329 -23.62 -23.10 12.48
N ASP A 330 -24.70 -23.83 12.78
CA ASP A 330 -25.89 -23.32 13.47
C ASP A 330 -26.52 -22.10 12.78
N ILE A 331 -26.50 -22.07 11.45
CA ILE A 331 -27.15 -21.01 10.67
C ILE A 331 -28.56 -21.48 10.29
N PRO A 332 -29.62 -20.74 10.67
CA PRO A 332 -30.99 -21.10 10.28
C PRO A 332 -31.13 -21.19 8.76
N VAL A 333 -31.64 -22.32 8.28
CA VAL A 333 -31.90 -22.54 6.85
C VAL A 333 -33.18 -21.81 6.46
N ILE A 334 -33.04 -20.69 5.75
CA ILE A 334 -34.16 -19.93 5.18
C ILE A 334 -34.58 -20.55 3.84
N GLN A 335 -33.58 -20.90 3.02
CA GLN A 335 -33.80 -21.51 1.72
C GLN A 335 -32.64 -22.43 1.34
N ASN A 336 -32.97 -23.67 0.99
CA ASN A 336 -32.01 -24.67 0.53
C ASN A 336 -31.74 -24.47 -0.97
N LEU A 337 -30.53 -24.02 -1.33
CA LEU A 337 -30.09 -23.81 -2.71
C LEU A 337 -28.61 -24.21 -2.85
N LYS A 338 -28.16 -24.50 -4.09
CA LYS A 338 -26.77 -24.87 -4.39
C LYS A 338 -25.79 -23.68 -4.43
N VAL A 339 -25.95 -22.73 -3.50
CA VAL A 339 -25.04 -21.57 -3.37
C VAL A 339 -23.62 -22.04 -3.09
N GLY A 340 -22.66 -21.46 -3.81
CA GLY A 340 -21.24 -21.78 -3.71
C GLY A 340 -20.78 -22.94 -4.60
N HIS A 341 -21.68 -23.67 -5.27
CA HIS A 341 -21.32 -24.71 -6.24
C HIS A 341 -21.08 -24.15 -7.65
N ASN A 342 -20.66 -24.99 -8.60
CA ASN A 342 -20.44 -24.61 -10.00
C ASN A 342 -19.37 -23.51 -10.18
N MET A 343 -18.37 -23.44 -9.27
CA MET A 343 -17.27 -22.50 -9.43
C MET A 343 -16.46 -22.84 -10.67
N GLN A 344 -16.27 -21.86 -11.54
CA GLN A 344 -15.54 -21.96 -12.80
C GLN A 344 -14.50 -20.86 -12.89
N ASP A 345 -13.35 -21.15 -13.51
CA ASP A 345 -12.29 -20.18 -13.76
C ASP A 345 -11.40 -20.66 -14.91
N HIS A 346 -10.84 -19.73 -15.69
CA HIS A 346 -9.85 -20.05 -16.71
C HIS A 346 -8.51 -20.36 -16.04
N ASN A 347 -7.89 -21.48 -16.41
CA ASN A 347 -6.53 -21.80 -16.01
C ASN A 347 -5.53 -21.40 -17.12
N SER A 348 -4.34 -20.96 -16.74
CA SER A 348 -3.30 -20.48 -17.66
C SER A 348 -1.89 -20.87 -17.22
N LEU A 349 -0.95 -20.82 -18.16
CA LEU A 349 0.48 -21.04 -17.89
C LEU A 349 1.29 -19.79 -18.22
N SER A 350 1.44 -18.89 -17.24
CA SER A 350 2.11 -17.58 -17.44
C SER A 350 3.63 -17.63 -17.48
N SER A 351 4.23 -18.80 -17.31
CA SER A 351 5.68 -18.95 -17.15
C SER A 351 6.42 -19.27 -18.44
N LEU A 352 5.75 -19.40 -19.59
CA LEU A 352 6.42 -19.60 -20.88
C LEU A 352 7.16 -18.32 -21.32
N THR A 353 8.49 -18.42 -21.41
CA THR A 353 9.40 -17.33 -21.79
C THR A 353 10.13 -17.68 -23.07
N PHE A 354 10.10 -16.76 -24.04
CA PHE A 354 10.79 -16.89 -25.32
C PHE A 354 11.87 -15.82 -25.44
N LEU A 355 13.12 -16.23 -25.63
CA LEU A 355 14.26 -15.34 -25.78
C LEU A 355 14.34 -14.80 -27.20
N VAL A 356 14.75 -13.54 -27.35
CA VAL A 356 15.04 -12.92 -28.66
C VAL A 356 16.41 -12.25 -28.64
N ASN A 357 17.00 -12.02 -29.81
CA ASN A 357 18.34 -11.41 -29.94
C ASN A 357 18.32 -9.89 -30.20
N GLN A 358 17.15 -9.25 -30.21
CA GLN A 358 16.98 -7.82 -30.46
C GLN A 358 16.29 -7.11 -29.29
N PRO A 359 16.59 -5.82 -29.02
CA PRO A 359 15.99 -5.05 -27.92
C PRO A 359 14.57 -4.54 -28.27
N VAL A 360 13.67 -5.44 -28.66
CA VAL A 360 12.30 -5.14 -29.12
C VAL A 360 11.23 -5.47 -28.07
N THR A 361 11.65 -5.83 -26.85
CA THR A 361 10.80 -6.30 -25.75
C THR A 361 10.67 -5.25 -24.63
N VAL A 362 9.72 -5.43 -23.73
CA VAL A 362 9.46 -4.56 -22.57
C VAL A 362 9.82 -5.30 -21.29
N SER A 363 10.64 -4.69 -20.43
CA SER A 363 10.89 -5.13 -19.05
C SER A 363 10.50 -4.05 -18.04
N ASP A 364 10.65 -4.34 -16.75
CA ASP A 364 10.50 -3.36 -15.68
C ASP A 364 11.37 -2.11 -15.92
N SER A 365 12.61 -2.29 -16.41
CA SER A 365 13.51 -1.19 -16.72
C SER A 365 13.03 -0.34 -17.91
N THR A 366 12.46 -0.97 -18.96
CA THR A 366 11.84 -0.26 -20.09
C THR A 366 10.63 0.56 -19.63
N ALA A 367 9.76 -0.03 -18.82
CA ALA A 367 8.55 0.65 -18.32
C ALA A 367 8.89 1.85 -17.43
N GLN A 368 9.99 1.77 -16.67
CA GLN A 368 10.44 2.85 -15.78
C GLN A 368 11.32 3.91 -16.46
N ASN A 369 11.59 3.78 -17.76
CA ASN A 369 12.33 4.80 -18.48
C ASN A 369 11.60 6.17 -18.38
N PRO A 370 12.28 7.25 -17.94
CA PRO A 370 11.66 8.56 -17.77
C PRO A 370 10.96 9.10 -19.02
N LEU A 371 11.46 8.78 -20.23
CA LEU A 371 10.83 9.17 -21.49
C LEU A 371 9.50 8.46 -21.70
N ASN A 372 9.44 7.15 -21.39
CA ASN A 372 8.20 6.36 -21.49
C ASN A 372 7.16 6.81 -20.46
N ILE A 373 7.61 7.19 -19.27
CA ILE A 373 6.75 7.80 -18.23
C ILE A 373 6.18 9.13 -18.75
N ALA A 374 7.03 10.00 -19.30
CA ALA A 374 6.60 11.29 -19.83
C ALA A 374 5.61 11.13 -20.99
N ASP A 375 5.89 10.23 -21.95
CA ASP A 375 5.03 10.01 -23.12
C ASP A 375 3.64 9.48 -22.73
N TYR A 376 3.56 8.60 -21.73
CA TYR A 376 2.29 8.18 -21.15
C TYR A 376 1.52 9.36 -20.54
N TRP A 377 2.21 10.21 -19.77
CA TRP A 377 1.57 11.31 -19.06
C TRP A 377 1.03 12.39 -19.99
N PHE A 378 1.84 12.83 -20.95
CA PHE A 378 1.51 13.93 -21.83
C PHE A 378 0.66 13.49 -23.03
N ASN A 379 0.94 12.31 -23.58
CA ASN A 379 0.37 11.86 -24.85
C ASN A 379 -0.53 10.63 -24.72
N GLY A 380 -0.57 9.96 -23.56
CA GLY A 380 -1.30 8.69 -23.41
C GLY A 380 -0.71 7.57 -24.27
N LYS A 381 0.62 7.59 -24.47
CA LYS A 381 1.37 6.66 -25.34
C LYS A 381 2.49 5.94 -24.58
N GLY A 382 3.22 5.07 -25.27
CA GLY A 382 4.35 4.35 -24.68
C GLY A 382 3.95 3.07 -23.92
N PRO A 383 4.93 2.30 -23.46
CA PRO A 383 4.72 0.93 -22.95
C PRO A 383 3.85 0.85 -21.71
N LEU A 384 3.71 1.96 -20.96
CA LEU A 384 2.83 2.01 -19.79
C LEU A 384 1.34 1.83 -20.13
N THR A 385 0.96 2.05 -21.39
CA THR A 385 -0.41 1.86 -21.90
C THR A 385 -0.77 0.39 -22.14
N LEU A 386 0.19 -0.54 -22.07
CA LEU A 386 -0.06 -1.95 -22.33
C LEU A 386 -0.99 -2.55 -21.26
N PRO A 387 -2.12 -3.19 -21.65
CA PRO A 387 -3.11 -3.73 -20.71
C PRO A 387 -2.55 -4.91 -19.89
N GLY A 388 -2.06 -4.61 -18.67
CA GLY A 388 -1.39 -5.59 -17.81
C GLY A 388 -0.16 -6.26 -18.45
N GLY A 389 0.44 -5.63 -19.47
CA GLY A 389 1.53 -6.21 -20.27
C GLY A 389 1.09 -7.09 -21.43
N GLY A 390 -0.20 -7.26 -21.70
CA GLY A 390 -0.68 -7.93 -22.92
C GLY A 390 -0.63 -7.01 -24.14
N GLU A 391 -0.20 -7.52 -25.28
CA GLU A 391 -0.11 -6.77 -26.54
C GLU A 391 -0.95 -7.42 -27.66
N GLY A 392 -0.91 -8.74 -27.78
CA GLY A 392 -1.69 -9.51 -28.74
C GLY A 392 -2.51 -10.62 -28.07
N ILE A 393 -3.63 -10.98 -28.68
CA ILE A 393 -4.44 -12.14 -28.32
C ILE A 393 -4.77 -12.97 -29.56
N ALA A 394 -4.91 -14.28 -29.38
CA ALA A 394 -5.45 -15.16 -30.41
C ALA A 394 -6.45 -16.15 -29.81
N PHE A 395 -7.62 -16.27 -30.43
CA PHE A 395 -8.59 -17.31 -30.12
C PHE A 395 -8.48 -18.40 -31.17
N ILE A 396 -8.14 -19.59 -30.73
CA ILE A 396 -7.85 -20.72 -31.61
C ILE A 396 -8.66 -21.93 -31.21
N LYS A 397 -8.65 -22.92 -32.12
CA LYS A 397 -9.34 -24.19 -31.98
C LYS A 397 -8.33 -25.32 -32.00
N THR A 398 -8.32 -26.17 -30.98
CA THR A 398 -7.51 -27.39 -30.99
C THR A 398 -8.25 -28.56 -31.63
N ASN A 399 -7.51 -29.47 -32.26
CA ASN A 399 -8.05 -30.68 -32.92
C ASN A 399 -8.67 -31.70 -31.96
N PHE A 400 -8.54 -31.49 -30.64
CA PHE A 400 -9.02 -32.40 -29.60
C PHE A 400 -10.34 -31.93 -28.97
N SER A 401 -10.85 -30.76 -29.39
CA SER A 401 -12.09 -30.21 -28.86
C SER A 401 -13.28 -30.64 -29.69
N PHE A 402 -14.27 -31.20 -29.00
CA PHE A 402 -15.57 -31.56 -29.57
C PHE A 402 -16.52 -30.38 -29.75
N LEU A 403 -16.11 -29.15 -29.40
CA LEU A 403 -16.93 -27.96 -29.66
C LEU A 403 -17.04 -27.72 -31.18
N PRO A 404 -18.03 -26.95 -31.65
CA PRO A 404 -18.12 -26.56 -33.05
C PRO A 404 -16.84 -25.86 -33.57
N PRO A 405 -16.55 -25.91 -34.89
CA PRO A 405 -15.35 -25.31 -35.48
C PRO A 405 -15.19 -23.80 -35.21
N GLU A 406 -16.29 -23.07 -35.08
CA GLU A 406 -16.36 -21.62 -34.85
C GLU A 406 -16.18 -21.21 -33.38
N VAL A 407 -16.08 -22.17 -32.46
CA VAL A 407 -15.98 -21.94 -31.02
C VAL A 407 -14.55 -22.23 -30.53
N PRO A 408 -13.81 -21.22 -30.02
CA PRO A 408 -12.45 -21.42 -29.53
C PRO A 408 -12.43 -22.14 -28.18
N ASP A 409 -11.37 -22.91 -27.97
CA ASP A 409 -11.09 -23.63 -26.72
C ASP A 409 -9.82 -23.13 -26.00
N ILE A 410 -8.94 -22.45 -26.73
CA ILE A 410 -7.72 -21.81 -26.23
C ILE A 410 -7.66 -20.35 -26.63
N GLU A 411 -7.27 -19.50 -25.68
CA GLU A 411 -6.73 -18.17 -25.95
C GLU A 411 -5.21 -18.18 -25.75
N LEU A 412 -4.49 -17.52 -26.65
CA LEU A 412 -3.07 -17.18 -26.48
C LEU A 412 -2.96 -15.69 -26.19
N VAL A 413 -2.40 -15.31 -25.05
CA VAL A 413 -2.11 -13.91 -24.72
C VAL A 413 -0.62 -13.66 -24.87
N MET A 414 -0.23 -12.88 -25.89
CA MET A 414 1.15 -12.47 -26.12
C MET A 414 1.43 -11.16 -25.38
N GLY A 415 2.47 -11.14 -24.55
CA GLY A 415 3.01 -9.93 -23.95
C GLY A 415 4.42 -9.65 -24.47
N PRO A 416 4.81 -8.39 -24.71
CA PRO A 416 6.15 -8.05 -25.18
C PRO A 416 7.22 -8.16 -24.09
N GLY A 417 6.86 -8.63 -22.90
CA GLY A 417 7.75 -8.93 -21.78
C GLY A 417 7.46 -10.30 -21.20
N SER A 418 8.33 -10.79 -20.33
CA SER A 418 8.16 -12.09 -19.66
C SER A 418 8.64 -12.03 -18.21
N LEU A 419 8.42 -13.10 -17.42
CA LEU A 419 8.83 -13.16 -16.01
C LEU A 419 10.33 -12.86 -15.80
N ASN A 420 11.22 -13.11 -16.76
CA ASN A 420 12.64 -12.76 -16.61
C ASN A 420 12.89 -11.24 -16.44
N GLY A 421 11.97 -10.39 -16.90
CA GLY A 421 12.01 -8.94 -16.78
C GLY A 421 11.29 -8.37 -15.55
N ASP A 422 10.70 -9.22 -14.69
CA ASP A 422 10.05 -8.82 -13.42
C ASP A 422 11.09 -8.67 -12.30
N THR A 423 11.96 -7.67 -12.39
CA THR A 423 13.05 -7.46 -11.43
C THR A 423 12.55 -6.91 -10.09
N TYR A 424 11.44 -6.18 -10.07
CA TYR A 424 10.81 -5.66 -8.84
C TYR A 424 9.89 -6.68 -8.15
N GLY A 425 9.45 -7.71 -8.88
CA GLY A 425 8.73 -8.83 -8.32
C GLY A 425 7.23 -8.61 -8.15
N ALA A 426 6.66 -7.66 -8.87
CA ALA A 426 5.22 -7.41 -8.81
C ALA A 426 4.45 -8.53 -9.51
N LEU A 427 4.88 -8.92 -10.71
CA LEU A 427 4.21 -9.93 -11.52
C LEU A 427 4.33 -11.31 -10.88
N ARG A 428 5.53 -11.71 -10.44
CA ARG A 428 5.74 -13.01 -9.78
C ARG A 428 4.97 -13.13 -8.47
N LYS A 429 4.87 -12.04 -7.67
CA LYS A 429 4.06 -12.04 -6.44
C LYS A 429 2.57 -12.13 -6.71
N LEU A 430 2.07 -11.42 -7.73
CA LEU A 430 0.67 -11.50 -8.15
C LEU A 430 0.32 -12.95 -8.47
N LEU A 431 1.12 -13.59 -9.32
CA LEU A 431 0.92 -14.95 -9.81
C LEU A 431 1.24 -16.02 -8.75
N GLY A 432 2.01 -15.66 -7.71
CA GLY A 432 2.39 -16.57 -6.62
C GLY A 432 3.68 -17.35 -6.89
N PHE A 433 4.48 -16.98 -7.89
CA PHE A 433 5.80 -17.58 -8.06
C PHE A 433 6.74 -17.20 -6.91
N THR A 434 7.52 -18.18 -6.43
CA THR A 434 8.50 -17.95 -5.37
C THR A 434 9.74 -17.25 -5.91
N ASP A 435 10.42 -16.47 -5.06
CA ASP A 435 11.72 -15.89 -5.42
C ASP A 435 12.75 -16.98 -5.75
N GLU A 436 12.63 -18.16 -5.13
CA GLU A 436 13.47 -19.33 -5.41
C GLU A 436 13.27 -19.85 -6.85
N PHE A 437 12.02 -20.04 -7.27
CA PHE A 437 11.69 -20.41 -8.65
C PHE A 437 12.27 -19.38 -9.62
N TYR A 438 12.00 -18.10 -9.38
CA TYR A 438 12.47 -17.00 -10.22
C TYR A 438 13.99 -17.05 -10.41
N HIS A 439 14.74 -17.19 -9.31
CA HIS A 439 16.20 -17.26 -9.39
C HIS A 439 16.71 -18.55 -10.03
N LYS A 440 16.10 -19.71 -9.79
CA LYS A 440 16.52 -20.97 -10.42
C LYS A 440 16.32 -20.99 -11.93
N VAL A 441 15.21 -20.42 -12.40
CA VAL A 441 14.83 -20.43 -13.81
C VAL A 441 15.48 -19.28 -14.58
N TYR A 442 15.45 -18.06 -14.04
CA TYR A 442 15.74 -16.85 -14.82
C TYR A 442 17.10 -16.19 -14.55
N LYS A 443 17.89 -16.62 -13.55
CA LYS A 443 19.15 -15.94 -13.15
C LYS A 443 20.10 -15.61 -14.33
N ASP A 444 20.18 -16.48 -15.33
CA ASP A 444 21.13 -16.36 -16.45
C ASP A 444 20.57 -15.52 -17.61
N VAL A 445 19.29 -15.09 -17.49
CA VAL A 445 18.52 -14.37 -18.51
C VAL A 445 17.75 -13.18 -17.95
N ILE A 446 18.06 -12.73 -16.72
CA ILE A 446 17.46 -11.51 -16.14
C ILE A 446 17.70 -10.33 -17.07
N GLU A 447 16.63 -9.58 -17.36
CA GLU A 447 16.63 -8.40 -18.26
C GLU A 447 17.13 -8.67 -19.70
N LYS A 448 17.41 -9.92 -20.09
CA LYS A 448 17.64 -10.24 -21.50
C LYS A 448 16.34 -10.07 -22.29
N PRO A 449 16.40 -9.60 -23.56
CA PRO A 449 15.21 -9.45 -24.37
C PRO A 449 14.44 -10.76 -24.48
N ALA A 450 13.20 -10.73 -24.00
CA ALA A 450 12.31 -11.88 -24.00
C ALA A 450 10.84 -11.45 -23.94
N PHE A 451 9.98 -12.25 -24.55
CA PHE A 451 8.54 -12.05 -24.54
C PHE A 451 7.83 -13.29 -23.99
N GLY A 452 6.58 -13.11 -23.58
CA GLY A 452 5.74 -14.18 -23.02
C GLY A 452 4.58 -14.51 -23.94
N MET A 453 4.18 -15.77 -23.96
CA MET A 453 2.93 -16.19 -24.58
C MET A 453 2.20 -17.15 -23.66
N VAL A 454 1.05 -16.70 -23.17
CA VAL A 454 0.29 -17.35 -22.12
C VAL A 454 -0.89 -18.09 -22.74
N PRO A 455 -0.88 -19.44 -22.81
CA PRO A 455 -2.07 -20.19 -23.14
C PRO A 455 -3.08 -20.12 -22.00
N VAL A 456 -4.35 -20.08 -22.35
CA VAL A 456 -5.49 -19.98 -21.45
C VAL A 456 -6.57 -20.96 -21.89
N LEU A 457 -7.08 -21.76 -20.95
CA LEU A 457 -8.21 -22.66 -21.18
C LEU A 457 -9.54 -21.90 -21.09
N MET A 458 -10.25 -21.80 -22.21
CA MET A 458 -11.44 -20.92 -22.31
C MET A 458 -12.75 -21.59 -21.88
N ARG A 459 -12.88 -22.91 -22.03
CA ARG A 459 -14.13 -23.63 -21.73
C ARG A 459 -13.84 -24.83 -20.81
N PRO A 460 -13.42 -24.59 -19.55
CA PRO A 460 -13.10 -25.66 -18.61
C PRO A 460 -14.35 -26.48 -18.25
N LYS A 461 -14.21 -27.80 -18.19
CA LYS A 461 -15.23 -28.74 -17.71
C LYS A 461 -15.16 -28.97 -16.20
N SER A 462 -13.99 -28.80 -15.59
CA SER A 462 -13.84 -28.91 -14.14
C SER A 462 -14.75 -27.92 -13.40
N ARG A 463 -15.28 -28.33 -12.24
CA ARG A 463 -16.14 -27.50 -11.39
C ARG A 463 -15.66 -27.53 -9.95
N GLY A 464 -15.41 -26.34 -9.42
CA GLY A 464 -15.07 -26.11 -8.03
C GLY A 464 -16.28 -25.80 -7.16
N TYR A 465 -16.00 -25.44 -5.92
CA TYR A 465 -16.99 -24.93 -4.97
C TYR A 465 -16.37 -23.95 -3.96
N MET A 466 -17.25 -23.22 -3.27
CA MET A 466 -16.93 -22.38 -2.13
C MET A 466 -17.89 -22.66 -0.98
N LYS A 467 -17.35 -22.75 0.23
CA LYS A 467 -18.10 -23.09 1.45
C LYS A 467 -17.71 -22.17 2.60
N LEU A 468 -18.61 -21.99 3.57
CA LEU A 468 -18.24 -21.32 4.81
C LEU A 468 -17.15 -22.10 5.54
N LYS A 469 -16.16 -21.38 6.03
CA LYS A 469 -15.19 -21.90 6.99
C LYS A 469 -15.65 -21.71 8.44
N SER A 470 -16.45 -20.67 8.67
CA SER A 470 -17.05 -20.34 9.96
C SER A 470 -18.21 -19.36 9.74
N LYS A 471 -19.05 -19.16 10.77
CA LYS A 471 -20.10 -18.12 10.79
C LYS A 471 -19.58 -16.69 10.95
N ASN A 472 -18.27 -16.47 11.08
CA ASN A 472 -17.69 -15.14 11.19
C ASN A 472 -17.58 -14.49 9.79
N PRO A 473 -18.29 -13.38 9.52
CA PRO A 473 -18.31 -12.73 8.20
C PRO A 473 -16.97 -12.14 7.77
N PHE A 474 -15.99 -12.05 8.67
CA PHE A 474 -14.63 -11.57 8.40
C PHE A 474 -13.64 -12.72 8.13
N SER A 475 -14.08 -13.98 8.22
CA SER A 475 -13.26 -15.13 7.87
C SER A 475 -13.39 -15.44 6.38
N TRP A 476 -12.28 -15.76 5.73
CA TRP A 476 -12.33 -16.20 4.34
C TRP A 476 -13.01 -17.57 4.22
N PRO A 477 -13.83 -17.77 3.18
CA PRO A 477 -14.44 -19.07 2.93
C PRO A 477 -13.40 -20.08 2.45
N ILE A 478 -13.77 -21.36 2.53
CA ILE A 478 -13.05 -22.46 1.86
C ILE A 478 -13.30 -22.31 0.36
N MET A 479 -12.24 -22.29 -0.43
CA MET A 479 -12.26 -21.95 -1.85
C MET A 479 -11.56 -23.02 -2.66
N GLN A 480 -12.32 -23.91 -3.31
CA GLN A 480 -11.78 -25.09 -3.97
C GLN A 480 -12.03 -25.06 -5.48
N PRO A 481 -11.02 -24.83 -6.35
CA PRO A 481 -11.23 -24.72 -7.79
C PRO A 481 -11.38 -26.03 -8.54
N ASN A 482 -10.75 -27.12 -8.06
CA ASN A 482 -10.67 -28.40 -8.78
C ASN A 482 -10.08 -28.32 -10.21
N TYR A 483 -9.09 -27.46 -10.45
CA TYR A 483 -8.47 -27.35 -11.78
C TYR A 483 -7.98 -28.71 -12.31
N TYR A 484 -8.23 -28.97 -13.60
CA TYR A 484 -7.85 -30.20 -14.31
C TYR A 484 -8.40 -31.50 -13.72
N GLN A 485 -9.45 -31.44 -12.89
CA GLN A 485 -10.12 -32.64 -12.42
C GLN A 485 -10.78 -33.40 -13.58
N HIS A 486 -11.32 -32.68 -14.57
CA HIS A 486 -11.79 -33.29 -15.80
C HIS A 486 -10.62 -33.50 -16.79
N PRO A 487 -10.42 -34.71 -17.34
CA PRO A 487 -9.25 -35.02 -18.16
C PRO A 487 -9.13 -34.20 -19.45
N ASP A 488 -10.27 -33.80 -20.05
CA ASP A 488 -10.27 -32.97 -21.27
C ASP A 488 -9.61 -31.60 -21.05
N ASP A 489 -9.72 -31.02 -19.85
CA ASP A 489 -9.13 -29.71 -19.55
C ASP A 489 -7.61 -29.76 -19.70
N MET A 490 -6.99 -30.82 -19.20
CA MET A 490 -5.54 -31.04 -19.32
C MET A 490 -5.14 -31.32 -20.78
N LYS A 491 -5.93 -32.13 -21.51
CA LYS A 491 -5.65 -32.46 -22.92
C LYS A 491 -5.67 -31.23 -23.81
N ILE A 492 -6.69 -30.38 -23.67
CA ILE A 492 -6.84 -29.15 -24.46
C ILE A 492 -5.75 -28.15 -24.09
N MET A 493 -5.51 -27.94 -22.79
CA MET A 493 -4.48 -27.02 -22.31
C MET A 493 -3.08 -27.41 -22.82
N LEU A 494 -2.76 -28.70 -22.86
CA LEU A 494 -1.50 -29.21 -23.41
C LEU A 494 -1.32 -28.82 -24.89
N GLN A 495 -2.39 -28.87 -25.70
CA GLN A 495 -2.35 -28.42 -27.09
C GLN A 495 -2.18 -26.91 -27.19
N GLY A 496 -2.80 -26.15 -26.29
CA GLY A 496 -2.57 -24.70 -26.17
C GLY A 496 -1.10 -24.36 -25.90
N VAL A 497 -0.44 -25.09 -25.00
CA VAL A 497 1.01 -24.93 -24.74
C VAL A 497 1.84 -25.23 -25.99
N LYS A 498 1.54 -26.33 -26.69
CA LYS A 498 2.24 -26.68 -27.94
C LYS A 498 2.05 -25.62 -29.02
N MET A 499 0.83 -25.09 -29.16
CA MET A 499 0.55 -24.03 -30.13
C MET A 499 1.27 -22.73 -29.77
N ALA A 500 1.30 -22.34 -28.49
CA ALA A 500 2.09 -21.17 -28.06
C ALA A 500 3.56 -21.30 -28.48
N VAL A 501 4.17 -22.47 -28.27
CA VAL A 501 5.54 -22.72 -28.69
C VAL A 501 5.68 -22.70 -30.22
N ALA A 502 4.77 -23.33 -30.96
CA ALA A 502 4.79 -23.35 -32.42
C ALA A 502 4.66 -21.95 -33.04
N VAL A 503 3.79 -21.10 -32.48
CA VAL A 503 3.63 -19.70 -32.92
C VAL A 503 4.90 -18.91 -32.65
N ALA A 504 5.49 -19.02 -31.45
CA ALA A 504 6.69 -18.27 -31.08
C ALA A 504 7.94 -18.67 -31.88
N GLU A 505 8.02 -19.91 -32.36
CA GLU A 505 9.15 -20.46 -33.12
C GLU A 505 8.88 -20.53 -34.64
N SER A 506 7.77 -19.93 -35.10
CA SER A 506 7.38 -19.87 -36.51
C SER A 506 8.29 -18.95 -37.35
N HIS A 507 8.19 -19.07 -38.67
CA HIS A 507 9.01 -18.32 -39.63
C HIS A 507 9.01 -16.78 -39.40
N PRO A 508 7.88 -16.11 -39.10
CA PRO A 508 7.83 -14.67 -38.85
C PRO A 508 8.62 -14.21 -37.59
N PHE A 509 8.82 -15.12 -36.64
CA PHE A 509 9.59 -14.87 -35.42
C PHE A 509 11.08 -15.23 -35.56
N GLN A 510 11.48 -15.99 -36.59
CA GLN A 510 12.88 -16.38 -36.84
C GLN A 510 13.80 -15.16 -37.01
N ARG A 511 13.30 -14.05 -37.57
CA ARG A 511 14.08 -12.79 -37.69
C ARG A 511 14.54 -12.21 -36.34
N TYR A 512 13.90 -12.58 -35.24
CA TYR A 512 14.26 -12.20 -33.87
C TYR A 512 15.03 -13.31 -33.13
N ASN A 513 15.34 -14.42 -33.82
CA ASN A 513 15.89 -15.64 -33.23
C ASN A 513 15.05 -16.11 -32.02
N ALA A 514 13.73 -16.02 -32.13
CA ALA A 514 12.82 -16.39 -31.06
C ALA A 514 12.89 -17.89 -30.78
N HIS A 515 13.15 -18.25 -29.53
CA HIS A 515 13.15 -19.65 -29.10
C HIS A 515 12.74 -19.75 -27.63
N LEU A 516 12.10 -20.86 -27.27
CA LEU A 516 11.75 -21.13 -25.89
C LEU A 516 13.01 -21.18 -25.01
N LEU A 517 12.95 -20.58 -23.81
CA LEU A 517 14.00 -20.68 -22.81
C LEU A 517 14.38 -22.16 -22.56
N PRO A 518 15.63 -22.59 -22.88
CA PRO A 518 16.04 -23.99 -22.78
C PRO A 518 16.42 -24.35 -21.33
N LYS A 519 15.46 -24.20 -20.42
CA LYS A 519 15.65 -24.44 -18.97
C LYS A 519 14.54 -25.35 -18.44
N ALA A 520 14.93 -26.46 -17.82
CA ALA A 520 14.00 -27.30 -17.07
C ALA A 520 13.54 -26.58 -15.79
N TYR A 521 12.25 -26.66 -15.48
CA TYR A 521 11.69 -25.96 -14.31
C TYR A 521 11.81 -26.82 -13.05
N PRO A 522 11.95 -26.21 -11.86
CA PRO A 522 12.04 -26.94 -10.61
C PRO A 522 10.86 -27.89 -10.39
N GLY A 523 11.15 -29.12 -9.95
CA GLY A 523 10.15 -30.17 -9.78
C GLY A 523 9.79 -30.93 -11.05
N CYS A 524 10.28 -30.51 -12.23
CA CYS A 524 10.04 -31.15 -13.53
C CYS A 524 11.34 -31.54 -14.26
N GLU A 525 12.50 -31.47 -13.60
CA GLU A 525 13.81 -31.76 -14.19
C GLU A 525 14.00 -33.23 -14.58
N HIS A 526 13.25 -34.11 -13.92
CA HIS A 526 13.28 -35.56 -14.15
C HIS A 526 12.49 -36.00 -15.39
N VAL A 527 11.79 -35.08 -16.04
CA VAL A 527 10.97 -35.35 -17.22
C VAL A 527 11.66 -34.76 -18.46
N GLN A 528 11.63 -35.50 -19.57
CA GLN A 528 12.27 -35.07 -20.82
C GLN A 528 11.72 -33.72 -21.29
N PHE A 529 12.60 -32.73 -21.43
CA PHE A 529 12.24 -31.37 -21.85
C PHE A 529 11.43 -31.38 -23.16
N ARG A 530 10.35 -30.58 -23.19
CA ARG A 530 9.37 -30.46 -24.30
C ARG A 530 8.50 -31.70 -24.60
N SER A 531 8.61 -32.77 -23.82
CA SER A 531 7.66 -33.90 -23.89
C SER A 531 6.28 -33.52 -23.34
N ASP A 532 5.25 -34.28 -23.69
CA ASP A 532 3.89 -34.10 -23.16
C ASP A 532 3.84 -34.20 -21.64
N ASP A 533 4.64 -35.08 -21.05
CA ASP A 533 4.71 -35.25 -19.60
C ASP A 533 5.44 -34.08 -18.93
N TYR A 534 6.41 -33.45 -19.60
CA TYR A 534 7.04 -32.23 -19.10
C TYR A 534 6.03 -31.08 -19.03
N TRP A 535 5.22 -30.91 -20.08
CA TRP A 535 4.18 -29.88 -20.10
C TRP A 535 3.11 -30.11 -19.04
N LYS A 536 2.64 -31.35 -18.86
CA LYS A 536 1.71 -31.70 -17.76
C LYS A 536 2.32 -31.38 -16.40
N CYS A 537 3.60 -31.71 -16.20
CA CYS A 537 4.32 -31.38 -14.97
C CYS A 537 4.34 -29.86 -14.72
N LEU A 538 4.59 -29.04 -15.76
CA LEU A 538 4.53 -27.59 -15.64
C LEU A 538 3.12 -27.09 -15.30
N LEU A 539 2.07 -27.62 -15.93
CA LEU A 539 0.69 -27.22 -15.63
C LEU A 539 0.30 -27.55 -14.19
N ILE A 540 0.71 -28.71 -13.68
CA ILE A 540 0.42 -29.12 -12.29
C ILE A 540 1.18 -28.26 -11.27
N ASN A 541 2.43 -27.91 -11.54
CA ASN A 541 3.24 -27.13 -10.59
C ASN A 541 3.02 -25.62 -10.72
N TYR A 542 2.92 -25.13 -11.94
CA TYR A 542 3.02 -23.70 -12.28
C TYR A 542 1.86 -23.18 -13.12
N GLY A 543 0.90 -24.04 -13.48
CA GLY A 543 -0.41 -23.60 -13.95
C GLY A 543 -1.11 -22.80 -12.86
N SER A 544 -1.77 -21.72 -13.26
CA SER A 544 -2.30 -20.71 -12.36
C SER A 544 -3.67 -20.20 -12.83
N SER A 545 -4.38 -19.54 -11.92
CA SER A 545 -5.66 -18.90 -12.18
C SER A 545 -5.49 -17.69 -13.11
N LEU A 546 -6.34 -17.55 -14.14
CA LEU A 546 -6.52 -16.29 -14.87
C LEU A 546 -7.41 -15.29 -14.10
N GLN A 547 -7.97 -15.72 -12.97
CA GLN A 547 -8.63 -14.84 -11.98
C GLN A 547 -10.06 -14.44 -12.38
N HIS A 548 -10.75 -15.33 -13.09
CA HIS A 548 -12.11 -15.21 -13.61
C HIS A 548 -13.11 -16.13 -12.89
N GLN A 549 -12.92 -16.35 -11.59
CA GLN A 549 -13.88 -17.09 -10.75
C GLN A 549 -15.32 -16.62 -11.00
N SER A 550 -16.21 -17.56 -11.33
CA SER A 550 -17.60 -17.34 -11.75
C SER A 550 -18.50 -18.52 -11.36
N GLY A 551 -19.82 -18.37 -11.51
CA GLY A 551 -20.80 -19.47 -11.47
C GLY A 551 -21.29 -19.94 -10.10
N THR A 552 -20.83 -19.32 -9.02
CA THR A 552 -21.15 -19.69 -7.63
C THR A 552 -22.59 -19.44 -7.17
N CYS A 553 -23.38 -18.70 -7.96
CA CYS A 553 -24.80 -18.44 -7.78
C CYS A 553 -25.53 -18.67 -9.11
N LYS A 554 -25.27 -19.81 -9.75
CA LYS A 554 -25.70 -20.20 -11.09
C LYS A 554 -27.13 -19.75 -11.45
N MET A 555 -27.27 -19.10 -12.60
CA MET A 555 -28.56 -18.81 -13.24
C MET A 555 -29.10 -20.07 -13.95
N GLY A 556 -30.38 -20.36 -13.80
CA GLY A 556 -31.03 -21.48 -14.48
C GLY A 556 -32.55 -21.41 -14.40
N PRO A 557 -33.28 -22.23 -15.19
CA PRO A 557 -34.72 -22.38 -15.06
C PRO A 557 -35.08 -23.07 -13.74
N SER A 558 -36.36 -23.01 -13.34
CA SER A 558 -36.82 -23.65 -12.10
C SER A 558 -36.71 -25.17 -12.10
N SER A 559 -36.57 -25.78 -13.28
CA SER A 559 -36.30 -27.21 -13.47
C SER A 559 -34.83 -27.60 -13.24
N ASP A 560 -33.90 -26.64 -13.21
CA ASP A 560 -32.49 -26.89 -12.92
C ASP A 560 -32.26 -26.93 -11.40
N PRO A 561 -31.99 -28.10 -10.80
CA PRO A 561 -31.82 -28.23 -9.35
C PRO A 561 -30.57 -27.52 -8.80
N ASP A 562 -29.63 -27.15 -9.67
CA ASP A 562 -28.42 -26.43 -9.28
C ASP A 562 -28.57 -24.90 -9.41
N ALA A 563 -29.70 -24.41 -9.91
CA ALA A 563 -29.95 -22.98 -10.06
C ALA A 563 -30.14 -22.28 -8.71
N VAL A 564 -29.51 -21.12 -8.57
CA VAL A 564 -29.63 -20.22 -7.41
C VAL A 564 -30.50 -19.02 -7.76
N VAL A 565 -30.36 -18.51 -8.99
CA VAL A 565 -31.19 -17.42 -9.51
C VAL A 565 -31.94 -17.84 -10.78
N ASN A 566 -33.12 -17.27 -10.99
CA ASN A 566 -33.89 -17.46 -12.21
C ASN A 566 -33.32 -16.61 -13.38
N PRO A 567 -33.84 -16.73 -14.61
CA PRO A 567 -33.38 -15.93 -15.76
C PRO A 567 -33.55 -14.41 -15.59
N GLU A 568 -34.38 -13.96 -14.64
CA GLU A 568 -34.51 -12.56 -14.25
C GLU A 568 -33.54 -12.16 -13.14
N LEU A 569 -32.66 -13.06 -12.70
CA LEU A 569 -31.63 -12.88 -11.67
C LEU A 569 -32.16 -12.80 -10.23
N GLN A 570 -33.41 -13.20 -10.01
CA GLN A 570 -34.03 -13.29 -8.68
C GLN A 570 -33.62 -14.58 -7.99
N VAL A 571 -33.24 -14.47 -6.70
CA VAL A 571 -32.88 -15.63 -5.89
C VAL A 571 -34.12 -16.50 -5.66
N TYR A 572 -34.03 -17.77 -6.01
CA TYR A 572 -35.16 -18.69 -5.87
C TYR A 572 -35.67 -18.75 -4.43
N GLY A 573 -37.00 -18.64 -4.27
CA GLY A 573 -37.66 -18.73 -2.98
C GLY A 573 -37.49 -17.52 -2.05
N ILE A 574 -36.75 -16.48 -2.45
CA ILE A 574 -36.56 -15.25 -1.67
C ILE A 574 -37.08 -14.03 -2.44
N LYS A 575 -38.09 -13.36 -1.89
CA LYS A 575 -38.66 -12.14 -2.46
C LYS A 575 -37.74 -10.94 -2.21
N GLY A 576 -37.63 -10.05 -3.19
CA GLY A 576 -36.86 -8.81 -3.06
C GLY A 576 -35.34 -8.98 -3.03
N LEU A 577 -34.80 -10.08 -3.58
CA LEU A 577 -33.36 -10.35 -3.61
C LEU A 577 -32.88 -10.78 -5.00
N ARG A 578 -31.84 -10.12 -5.51
CA ARG A 578 -31.16 -10.48 -6.76
C ARG A 578 -29.65 -10.60 -6.61
N VAL A 579 -29.02 -11.28 -7.58
CA VAL A 579 -27.55 -11.32 -7.73
C VAL A 579 -27.18 -10.89 -9.14
N VAL A 580 -26.25 -9.94 -9.28
CA VAL A 580 -25.92 -9.27 -10.55
C VAL A 580 -24.40 -9.11 -10.68
N ASP A 581 -23.70 -10.24 -10.63
CA ASP A 581 -22.25 -10.30 -10.84
C ASP A 581 -21.82 -11.64 -11.45
N ALA A 582 -20.51 -11.88 -11.61
CA ALA A 582 -19.97 -13.09 -12.22
C ALA A 582 -20.43 -14.41 -11.57
N SER A 583 -20.95 -14.39 -10.34
CA SER A 583 -21.51 -15.58 -9.71
C SER A 583 -22.69 -16.20 -10.47
N ILE A 584 -23.46 -15.41 -11.23
CA ILE A 584 -24.65 -15.93 -11.92
C ILE A 584 -24.34 -16.68 -13.21
N ILE A 585 -23.12 -16.56 -13.74
CA ILE A 585 -22.72 -17.11 -15.04
C ILE A 585 -22.93 -18.63 -15.02
N PRO A 586 -23.86 -19.20 -15.82
CA PRO A 586 -24.15 -20.62 -15.76
C PRO A 586 -22.97 -21.46 -16.28
N THR A 587 -22.46 -21.06 -17.44
CA THR A 587 -21.30 -21.66 -18.10
C THR A 587 -20.35 -20.54 -18.50
N LEU A 588 -19.07 -20.68 -18.16
CA LEU A 588 -18.08 -19.64 -18.41
C LEU A 588 -17.91 -19.43 -19.93
N PRO A 589 -18.10 -18.19 -20.45
CA PRO A 589 -17.93 -17.91 -21.87
C PRO A 589 -16.44 -17.83 -22.21
N ALA A 590 -16.10 -18.01 -23.49
CA ALA A 590 -14.74 -17.87 -23.99
C ALA A 590 -14.31 -16.39 -24.01
N SER A 591 -14.19 -15.75 -22.85
CA SER A 591 -13.94 -14.32 -22.72
C SER A 591 -13.27 -13.92 -21.39
N HIS A 592 -12.58 -12.79 -21.39
CA HIS A 592 -12.30 -12.03 -20.17
C HIS A 592 -13.62 -11.56 -19.53
N THR A 593 -13.87 -11.97 -18.29
CA THR A 593 -15.23 -11.89 -17.69
C THR A 593 -15.70 -10.48 -17.38
N ASN A 594 -14.82 -9.47 -17.39
CA ASN A 594 -15.18 -8.11 -17.01
C ASN A 594 -16.26 -7.50 -17.93
N ALA A 595 -16.14 -7.66 -19.25
CA ALA A 595 -17.12 -7.16 -20.22
C ALA A 595 -18.47 -7.87 -20.07
N VAL A 596 -18.45 -9.19 -19.82
CA VAL A 596 -19.64 -10.00 -19.55
C VAL A 596 -20.40 -9.47 -18.34
N VAL A 597 -19.68 -9.10 -17.26
CA VAL A 597 -20.30 -8.55 -16.05
C VAL A 597 -20.85 -7.14 -16.25
N PHE A 598 -20.25 -6.31 -17.11
CA PHE A 598 -20.86 -5.04 -17.53
C PHE A 598 -22.18 -5.26 -18.27
N MET A 599 -22.20 -6.22 -19.22
CA MET A 599 -23.39 -6.60 -19.96
C MET A 599 -24.50 -7.10 -19.01
N ILE A 600 -24.16 -8.00 -18.08
CA ILE A 600 -25.08 -8.48 -17.04
C ILE A 600 -25.67 -7.29 -16.25
N GLY A 601 -24.84 -6.33 -15.86
CA GLY A 601 -25.30 -5.13 -15.16
C GLY A 601 -26.27 -4.27 -15.96
N GLU A 602 -26.03 -4.09 -17.26
CA GLU A 602 -26.92 -3.31 -18.14
C GLU A 602 -28.26 -4.01 -18.33
N LYS A 603 -28.25 -5.32 -18.57
CA LYS A 603 -29.47 -6.12 -18.72
C LYS A 603 -30.26 -6.18 -17.42
N ALA A 604 -29.59 -6.42 -16.29
CA ALA A 604 -30.23 -6.45 -14.98
C ALA A 604 -30.92 -5.12 -14.63
N ALA A 605 -30.34 -3.98 -15.02
CA ALA A 605 -30.98 -2.69 -14.81
C ALA A 605 -32.31 -2.58 -15.54
N ASP A 606 -32.40 -3.05 -16.78
CA ASP A 606 -33.65 -3.06 -17.55
C ASP A 606 -34.65 -4.05 -16.96
N LEU A 607 -34.22 -5.25 -16.54
CA LEU A 607 -35.07 -6.24 -15.86
C LEU A 607 -35.68 -5.69 -14.57
N VAL A 608 -34.88 -5.03 -13.72
CA VAL A 608 -35.35 -4.38 -12.49
C VAL A 608 -36.31 -3.24 -12.83
N LYS A 609 -36.00 -2.44 -13.85
CA LYS A 609 -36.88 -1.34 -14.28
C LYS A 609 -38.24 -1.83 -14.77
N GLN A 610 -38.24 -2.84 -15.63
CA GLN A 610 -39.46 -3.45 -16.18
C GLN A 610 -40.33 -4.04 -15.07
N PHE A 611 -39.73 -4.82 -14.16
CA PHE A 611 -40.47 -5.44 -13.05
C PHE A 611 -41.18 -4.38 -12.16
N TRP A 612 -40.49 -3.31 -11.76
CA TRP A 612 -41.04 -2.32 -10.83
C TRP A 612 -41.85 -1.20 -11.48
N LYS A 613 -41.76 -1.01 -12.80
CA LYS A 613 -42.61 -0.07 -13.55
C LYS A 613 -43.85 -0.74 -14.13
N GLY A 614 -43.74 -1.99 -14.56
CA GLY A 614 -44.84 -2.76 -15.14
C GLY A 614 -45.94 -3.13 -14.14
N GLN A 615 -45.69 -3.00 -12.83
CA GLN A 615 -46.72 -3.19 -11.79
C GLN A 615 -47.72 -2.02 -11.68
N ASN A 616 -47.47 -0.88 -12.35
CA ASN A 616 -48.35 0.29 -12.37
C ASN A 616 -49.21 0.44 -13.64
N THR A 617 -49.19 -0.55 -14.54
CA THR A 617 -49.97 -0.53 -15.78
C THR A 617 -50.97 -1.67 -15.79
N THR A 618 -52.24 -1.36 -15.54
CA THR A 618 -53.36 -2.13 -16.08
C THR A 618 -53.22 -2.21 -17.60
N TYR A 619 -53.43 -3.42 -18.12
CA TYR A 619 -53.38 -3.81 -19.53
C TYR A 619 -53.83 -2.73 -20.52
N TYR A 620 -52.96 -2.45 -21.51
CA TYR A 620 -53.37 -2.22 -22.90
C TYR A 620 -52.34 -2.89 -23.82
N ASP A 621 -52.86 -3.50 -24.88
CA ASP A 621 -52.21 -4.41 -25.80
C ASP A 621 -50.86 -3.94 -26.37
N VAL A 622 -50.00 -4.91 -26.61
CA VAL A 622 -48.70 -4.77 -27.30
C VAL A 622 -48.93 -4.56 -28.79
N PRO A 623 -48.45 -3.47 -29.42
CA PRO A 623 -48.27 -3.45 -30.86
C PRO A 623 -46.83 -3.77 -31.23
N ASP A 624 -46.71 -4.69 -32.17
CA ASP A 624 -45.56 -5.05 -32.96
C ASP A 624 -44.67 -3.85 -33.33
N TYR A 625 -43.38 -3.89 -33.00
CA TYR A 625 -42.39 -2.90 -33.46
C TYR A 625 -41.45 -3.53 -34.49
N GLN A 626 -41.98 -3.75 -35.70
CA GLN A 626 -41.22 -3.66 -36.95
C GLN A 626 -41.57 -2.35 -37.67
N ASN A 627 -40.54 -1.68 -38.20
CA ASN A 627 -40.58 -0.59 -39.19
C ASN A 627 -41.25 0.75 -38.81
N LYS A 628 -40.41 1.77 -38.54
CA LYS A 628 -40.37 3.08 -39.26
C LYS A 628 -39.58 4.10 -38.44
N PHE A 629 -38.45 4.58 -38.98
CA PHE A 629 -38.06 5.99 -38.92
C PHE A 629 -37.08 6.28 -40.08
N ILE A 630 -37.68 6.57 -41.25
CA ILE A 630 -37.13 7.36 -42.34
C ILE A 630 -38.19 8.45 -42.61
N GLU A 631 -37.73 9.70 -42.76
CA GLU A 631 -38.45 10.93 -43.18
C GLU A 631 -39.52 11.46 -42.19
N HIS A 632 -39.61 12.75 -41.82
CA HIS A 632 -39.24 14.01 -42.45
C HIS A 632 -38.91 15.08 -41.39
N THR A 633 -37.87 15.88 -41.64
CA THR A 633 -37.93 17.35 -41.51
C THR A 633 -36.91 17.97 -42.48
N ASN A 634 -37.38 18.23 -43.70
CA ASN A 634 -36.75 19.19 -44.61
C ASN A 634 -37.40 20.56 -44.34
N ILE A 635 -36.65 21.51 -43.78
CA ILE A 635 -36.93 22.95 -43.94
C ILE A 635 -35.61 23.66 -44.28
N ASN A 636 -35.49 23.95 -45.57
CA ASN A 636 -34.83 25.08 -46.22
C ASN A 636 -33.67 25.77 -45.50
N THR A 637 -32.46 25.42 -45.92
CA THR A 637 -31.32 26.33 -46.00
C THR A 637 -31.51 27.32 -47.15
N ASN A 638 -31.61 28.61 -46.84
CA ASN A 638 -31.40 29.67 -47.81
C ASN A 638 -30.71 30.86 -47.13
N LYS A 639 -29.50 31.18 -47.62
CA LYS A 639 -28.77 32.46 -47.60
C LYS A 639 -28.51 33.04 -46.18
N ILE A 640 -27.25 33.23 -45.78
CA ILE A 640 -26.45 34.40 -46.15
C ILE A 640 -24.96 33.99 -46.28
N ASN A 641 -24.39 34.22 -47.46
CA ASN A 641 -22.96 34.44 -47.66
C ASN A 641 -22.63 35.89 -47.28
N TYR A 642 -21.45 36.15 -46.71
CA TYR A 642 -20.49 37.13 -47.26
C TYR A 642 -19.10 36.97 -46.63
N ASN A 643 -18.12 36.83 -47.53
CA ASN A 643 -16.67 37.01 -47.34
C ASN A 643 -16.34 38.41 -46.80
N PHE A 644 -15.11 38.60 -46.27
CA PHE A 644 -14.10 39.46 -46.90
C PHE A 644 -12.72 39.31 -46.20
N ASN A 645 -11.74 38.85 -46.97
CA ASN A 645 -10.34 39.30 -46.88
C ASN A 645 -10.31 40.80 -47.21
N ASP A 646 -9.53 41.63 -46.53
CA ASP A 646 -8.41 42.32 -47.18
C ASP A 646 -7.53 43.07 -46.16
N SER A 647 -6.40 43.51 -46.69
CA SER A 647 -5.09 43.77 -46.12
C SER A 647 -4.73 45.27 -46.03
N ASN A 648 -3.57 45.53 -45.41
CA ASN A 648 -2.72 46.74 -45.49
C ASN A 648 -3.19 47.98 -44.69
N ASN A 649 -2.35 48.81 -44.06
CA ASN A 649 -0.89 48.91 -43.96
C ASN A 649 -0.53 49.88 -42.80
N ASN A 650 0.62 49.63 -42.14
CA ASN A 650 1.58 50.58 -41.51
C ASN A 650 1.06 51.70 -40.55
N VAL A 651 1.62 51.90 -39.35
CA VAL A 651 2.92 52.56 -39.11
C VAL A 651 3.54 52.18 -37.74
N ARG A 652 4.86 52.01 -37.81
CA ARG A 652 5.95 51.89 -36.82
C ARG A 652 5.81 52.46 -35.38
N ARG A 653 6.50 51.70 -34.51
CA ARG A 653 7.52 52.06 -33.48
C ARG A 653 7.12 52.30 -32.01
N SER A 654 7.61 51.36 -31.19
CA SER A 654 8.41 51.57 -29.98
C SER A 654 7.74 52.20 -28.76
N PHE A 655 7.49 51.41 -27.71
CA PHE A 655 8.14 51.55 -26.38
C PHE A 655 7.60 50.49 -25.39
N GLY A 656 8.47 49.90 -24.58
CA GLY A 656 8.07 49.37 -23.26
C GLY A 656 7.83 47.86 -23.12
N MET A 657 8.83 47.03 -23.40
CA MET A 657 8.89 45.64 -22.94
C MET A 657 9.12 45.62 -21.41
N ASN A 658 8.06 45.71 -20.59
CA ASN A 658 8.12 45.36 -19.15
C ASN A 658 6.78 45.18 -18.39
N ILE A 659 5.61 45.08 -19.04
CA ILE A 659 4.32 45.01 -18.29
C ILE A 659 3.46 43.76 -18.57
N VAL A 660 3.73 42.95 -19.60
CA VAL A 660 2.89 41.77 -19.90
C VAL A 660 3.31 40.51 -19.12
N ILE A 661 4.58 40.42 -18.68
CA ILE A 661 5.06 39.29 -17.85
C ILE A 661 4.47 39.36 -16.44
N LEU A 662 4.17 40.56 -15.91
CA LEU A 662 3.54 40.74 -14.61
C LEU A 662 2.02 40.52 -14.64
N TRP A 663 1.37 40.60 -15.81
CA TRP A 663 -0.07 40.33 -15.94
C TRP A 663 -0.40 38.84 -16.05
N ILE A 664 0.48 38.04 -16.66
CA ILE A 664 0.30 36.58 -16.79
C ILE A 664 0.67 35.85 -15.48
N ILE A 665 1.60 36.40 -14.70
CA ILE A 665 2.05 35.79 -13.43
C ILE A 665 1.07 36.04 -12.27
N TYR A 666 0.22 37.09 -12.34
CA TYR A 666 -0.63 37.49 -11.21
C TYR A 666 -2.08 36.95 -11.23
N PHE A 667 -2.59 36.45 -12.37
CA PHE A 667 -4.00 36.04 -12.50
C PHE A 667 -4.26 34.55 -12.74
N CYS A 668 -3.24 33.69 -12.68
CA CYS A 668 -3.40 32.25 -12.86
C CYS A 668 -2.78 31.42 -11.71
N GLN A 669 -3.38 31.50 -10.52
CA GLN A 669 -3.47 30.40 -9.54
C GLN A 669 -4.67 30.64 -8.61
N PRO A 670 -5.28 29.61 -7.99
CA PRO A 670 -5.03 28.15 -8.08
C PRO A 670 -6.23 27.46 -8.78
N ILE A 671 -6.38 26.14 -8.96
CA ILE A 671 -6.79 25.14 -7.97
C ILE A 671 -6.66 23.73 -8.63
N TYR A 672 -6.34 22.71 -7.79
CA TYR A 672 -6.46 21.26 -8.02
C TYR A 672 -5.29 20.52 -8.69
N GLY A 673 -4.31 20.14 -7.86
CA GLY A 673 -3.08 19.42 -8.24
C GLY A 673 -2.59 18.33 -7.26
N GLN A 674 -3.44 17.80 -6.38
CA GLN A 674 -3.03 17.01 -5.20
C GLN A 674 -3.14 15.46 -5.34
N ALA A 675 -3.40 14.93 -6.53
CA ALA A 675 -3.60 13.47 -6.72
C ALA A 675 -2.72 12.85 -7.83
N LEU A 676 -2.31 13.67 -8.82
CA LEU A 676 -1.42 13.29 -9.94
C LEU A 676 -0.04 12.81 -9.47
N LEU A 677 0.35 13.26 -8.30
CA LEU A 677 1.74 13.44 -7.95
C LEU A 677 2.21 12.47 -6.86
N ALA A 678 1.27 11.94 -6.06
CA ALA A 678 1.50 10.84 -5.14
C ALA A 678 1.84 9.49 -5.82
N ASN A 679 1.57 9.34 -7.12
CA ASN A 679 1.77 8.08 -7.85
C ASN A 679 3.00 8.09 -8.79
N ILE A 680 3.50 9.28 -9.14
CA ILE A 680 4.85 9.45 -9.64
C ILE A 680 5.86 9.14 -8.51
N PHE A 681 5.51 9.48 -7.26
CA PHE A 681 6.29 9.19 -6.06
C PHE A 681 6.63 7.69 -5.87
N GLU A 682 5.71 6.75 -6.08
CA GLU A 682 6.00 5.31 -5.87
C GLU A 682 6.85 4.68 -6.98
N ASN A 683 6.70 5.09 -8.24
CA ASN A 683 7.43 4.49 -9.36
C ASN A 683 8.91 4.87 -9.38
N ILE A 684 9.24 6.12 -9.07
CA ILE A 684 10.63 6.58 -9.18
C ILE A 684 11.47 6.19 -7.94
N ILE A 685 10.83 5.95 -6.79
CA ILE A 685 11.46 5.35 -5.60
C ILE A 685 12.13 4.01 -5.96
N SER A 686 11.51 3.19 -6.81
CA SER A 686 12.07 1.88 -7.19
C SER A 686 13.36 1.94 -8.02
N MET A 687 13.72 3.11 -8.55
CA MET A 687 14.95 3.31 -9.36
C MET A 687 16.20 3.61 -8.51
N MET A 688 16.07 3.75 -7.19
CA MET A 688 17.22 4.01 -6.32
C MET A 688 18.05 2.74 -6.09
N PRO A 689 19.40 2.81 -6.16
CA PRO A 689 20.27 1.64 -6.07
C PRO A 689 20.18 0.96 -4.70
N ASN A 690 19.49 -0.19 -4.63
CA ASN A 690 19.49 -1.05 -3.46
C ASN A 690 20.83 -1.79 -3.33
N ARG A 691 21.70 -1.33 -2.43
CA ARG A 691 22.86 -2.13 -1.98
C ARG A 691 22.35 -3.27 -1.11
N LYS A 692 22.30 -4.49 -1.66
CA LYS A 692 21.74 -5.67 -0.99
C LYS A 692 22.67 -6.16 0.13
N VAL A 693 22.10 -6.48 1.29
CA VAL A 693 22.77 -7.21 2.38
C VAL A 693 22.74 -8.70 2.07
N ARG A 694 23.86 -9.42 2.23
CA ARG A 694 23.93 -10.88 2.05
C ARG A 694 23.27 -11.56 3.25
N GLU A 695 22.17 -12.28 3.01
CA GLU A 695 21.42 -12.98 4.07
C GLU A 695 21.65 -14.49 4.04
N VAL A 696 21.74 -15.11 5.21
CA VAL A 696 21.79 -16.57 5.35
C VAL A 696 20.38 -17.15 5.26
N GLN A 697 20.11 -17.95 4.24
CA GLN A 697 18.76 -18.46 3.93
C GLN A 697 18.33 -19.68 4.77
N GLY A 698 19.25 -20.35 5.48
CA GLY A 698 18.88 -21.49 6.34
C GLY A 698 20.02 -22.38 6.85
N ASN A 699 21.23 -22.26 6.30
CA ASN A 699 22.40 -23.02 6.78
C ASN A 699 23.12 -22.27 7.91
N PHE A 700 22.56 -22.34 9.11
CA PHE A 700 23.18 -21.77 10.30
C PHE A 700 24.27 -22.70 10.84
N LYS A 701 25.36 -22.14 11.35
CA LYS A 701 26.32 -22.88 12.15
C LYS A 701 25.60 -23.39 13.40
N LYS A 702 25.96 -24.58 13.89
CA LYS A 702 25.40 -25.11 15.16
C LYS A 702 25.73 -24.21 16.34
N GLN A 703 26.83 -23.47 16.25
CA GLN A 703 27.37 -22.65 17.30
C GLN A 703 28.05 -21.40 16.72
N TYR A 704 27.89 -20.27 17.40
CA TYR A 704 28.49 -18.98 17.11
C TYR A 704 29.22 -18.45 18.35
N ASP A 705 30.19 -17.56 18.18
CA ASP A 705 30.82 -16.86 19.29
C ASP A 705 29.82 -15.91 19.96
N PHE A 706 29.16 -15.09 19.12
CA PHE A 706 28.16 -14.13 19.55
C PHE A 706 26.86 -14.28 18.75
N ILE A 707 25.74 -14.18 19.46
CA ILE A 707 24.42 -14.10 18.83
C ILE A 707 23.78 -12.76 19.22
N ILE A 708 23.49 -11.93 18.22
CA ILE A 708 22.84 -10.63 18.39
C ILE A 708 21.36 -10.76 18.03
N ILE A 709 20.49 -10.41 18.97
CA ILE A 709 19.03 -10.45 18.81
C ILE A 709 18.52 -9.03 18.52
N GLY A 710 18.01 -8.82 17.31
CA GLY A 710 17.48 -7.54 16.83
C GLY A 710 18.53 -6.75 16.06
N ALA A 711 18.23 -6.40 14.81
CA ALA A 711 19.09 -5.57 13.96
C ALA A 711 18.69 -4.09 14.02
N GLY A 712 18.29 -3.61 15.20
CA GLY A 712 18.09 -2.18 15.45
C GLY A 712 19.40 -1.40 15.44
N SER A 713 19.38 -0.16 15.96
CA SER A 713 20.56 0.71 15.98
C SER A 713 21.72 0.09 16.76
N GLY A 714 21.48 -0.44 17.97
CA GLY A 714 22.51 -1.09 18.79
C GLY A 714 23.04 -2.37 18.14
N GLY A 715 22.14 -3.27 17.74
CA GLY A 715 22.50 -4.54 17.11
C GLY A 715 23.25 -4.40 15.78
N SER A 716 22.92 -3.38 14.99
CA SER A 716 23.66 -3.08 13.75
C SER A 716 25.10 -2.65 14.04
N VAL A 717 25.31 -1.82 15.08
CA VAL A 717 26.66 -1.42 15.52
C VAL A 717 27.43 -2.62 16.04
N LEU A 718 26.84 -3.43 16.93
CA LEU A 718 27.48 -4.62 17.47
C LEU A 718 27.92 -5.59 16.37
N ALA A 719 27.04 -5.87 15.41
CA ALA A 719 27.35 -6.77 14.30
C ALA A 719 28.53 -6.23 13.48
N ASN A 720 28.61 -4.92 13.26
CA ASN A 720 29.75 -4.31 12.59
C ASN A 720 31.02 -4.39 13.44
N ARG A 721 31.00 -3.88 14.66
CA ARG A 721 32.22 -3.76 15.46
C ARG A 721 32.80 -5.11 15.86
N LEU A 722 31.96 -6.07 16.26
CA LEU A 722 32.45 -7.38 16.68
C LEU A 722 32.99 -8.18 15.49
N SER A 723 32.42 -8.03 14.28
CA SER A 723 32.90 -8.76 13.09
C SER A 723 34.20 -8.19 12.51
N GLU A 724 34.73 -7.10 13.05
CA GLU A 724 36.10 -6.65 12.77
C GLU A 724 37.14 -7.66 13.26
N ILE A 725 36.81 -8.50 14.26
CA ILE A 725 37.68 -9.60 14.71
C ILE A 725 37.33 -10.85 13.89
N HIS A 726 38.22 -11.20 12.98
CA HIS A 726 37.96 -12.25 11.97
C HIS A 726 37.71 -13.64 12.56
N ASP A 727 38.28 -13.94 13.73
CA ASP A 727 38.12 -15.22 14.42
C ASP A 727 36.75 -15.39 15.08
N TRP A 728 36.00 -14.30 15.27
CA TRP A 728 34.68 -14.36 15.90
C TRP A 728 33.57 -14.55 14.88
N ASN A 729 32.83 -15.63 15.04
CA ASN A 729 31.65 -15.96 14.26
C ASN A 729 30.40 -15.34 14.89
N ILE A 730 29.74 -14.45 14.15
CA ILE A 730 28.63 -13.66 14.66
C ILE A 730 27.36 -13.99 13.88
N LEU A 731 26.25 -14.17 14.62
CA LEU A 731 24.92 -14.29 14.05
C LEU A 731 24.06 -13.09 14.45
N LEU A 732 23.50 -12.38 13.46
CA LEU A 732 22.54 -11.30 13.66
C LEU A 732 21.14 -11.74 13.23
N LEU A 733 20.19 -11.77 14.17
CA LEU A 733 18.80 -12.18 13.92
C LEU A 733 17.86 -10.98 13.95
N GLU A 734 17.04 -10.80 12.90
CA GLU A 734 16.04 -9.73 12.81
C GLU A 734 14.67 -10.27 12.39
N ALA A 735 13.61 -9.91 13.08
CA ALA A 735 12.25 -10.37 12.77
C ALA A 735 11.64 -9.70 11.52
N GLY A 736 12.10 -8.49 11.21
CA GLY A 736 11.66 -7.68 10.08
C GLY A 736 12.30 -8.02 8.75
N LYS A 737 11.93 -7.24 7.74
CA LYS A 737 12.44 -7.35 6.36
C LYS A 737 13.51 -6.30 6.08
N MET A 738 14.17 -6.40 4.92
CA MET A 738 15.06 -5.36 4.43
C MET A 738 14.33 -4.05 4.14
N GLU A 739 15.07 -2.95 4.15
CA GLU A 739 14.61 -1.63 3.70
C GLU A 739 14.12 -1.66 2.24
N SER A 740 13.26 -0.69 1.90
CA SER A 740 12.83 -0.41 0.53
C SER A 740 13.10 1.04 0.23
N PRO A 741 13.27 1.47 -1.03
CA PRO A 741 13.76 2.81 -1.27
C PRO A 741 12.86 3.95 -0.73
N ILE A 742 11.56 3.71 -0.49
CA ILE A 742 10.69 4.71 0.15
C ILE A 742 11.15 5.06 1.57
N THR A 743 11.79 4.13 2.27
CA THR A 743 12.36 4.39 3.59
C THR A 743 13.55 5.36 3.51
N ASP A 744 14.13 5.57 2.32
CA ASP A 744 15.22 6.53 2.12
C ASP A 744 14.75 7.99 2.18
N ILE A 745 13.48 8.25 1.89
CA ILE A 745 12.93 9.61 1.84
C ILE A 745 12.65 10.12 3.26
N PRO A 746 13.34 11.16 3.75
CA PRO A 746 13.20 11.60 5.14
C PRO A 746 11.78 12.01 5.56
N ILE A 747 11.06 12.75 4.70
CA ILE A 747 9.70 13.22 5.01
C ILE A 747 8.68 12.06 5.10
N SER A 748 8.98 10.89 4.53
CA SER A 748 8.10 9.72 4.54
C SER A 748 8.02 9.02 5.91
N ALA A 749 8.83 9.42 6.89
CA ALA A 749 8.90 8.81 8.22
C ALA A 749 7.50 8.61 8.86
N ALA A 750 6.65 9.63 8.82
CA ALA A 750 5.28 9.57 9.33
C ALA A 750 4.42 8.49 8.63
N MET A 751 4.59 8.31 7.32
CA MET A 751 3.91 7.27 6.55
C MET A 751 4.42 5.88 6.92
N MET A 752 5.74 5.70 7.05
CA MET A 752 6.36 4.39 7.31
C MET A 752 5.87 3.75 8.61
N GLN A 753 5.54 4.56 9.61
CA GLN A 753 4.97 4.11 10.88
C GLN A 753 3.56 3.48 10.74
N THR A 754 2.90 3.63 9.58
CA THR A 754 1.60 3.02 9.29
C THR A 754 1.68 1.76 8.42
N THR A 755 2.89 1.29 8.10
CA THR A 755 3.14 0.16 7.19
C THR A 755 3.62 -1.10 7.93
N GLY A 756 3.86 -2.19 7.19
CA GLY A 756 4.43 -3.42 7.74
C GLY A 756 5.88 -3.32 8.27
N TYR A 757 6.53 -2.15 8.14
CA TYR A 757 7.79 -1.81 8.81
C TYR A 757 7.60 -1.41 10.27
N ASN A 758 6.37 -1.23 10.75
CA ASN A 758 6.07 -1.00 12.16
C ASN A 758 5.62 -2.31 12.83
N TRP A 759 6.10 -2.57 14.05
CA TRP A 759 5.59 -3.63 14.93
C TRP A 759 4.11 -3.44 15.29
N GLY A 760 3.64 -2.20 15.39
CA GLY A 760 2.24 -1.86 15.65
C GLY A 760 1.84 -2.01 17.12
N TYR A 761 2.77 -1.79 18.06
CA TYR A 761 2.46 -1.79 19.49
C TYR A 761 1.49 -0.67 19.85
N LYS A 762 0.71 -0.90 20.92
CA LYS A 762 -0.20 0.05 21.54
C LYS A 762 -0.08 -0.06 23.05
N SER A 763 -0.33 1.04 23.77
CA SER A 763 -0.44 1.00 25.22
C SER A 763 -1.69 0.23 25.66
N ASP A 764 -1.72 -0.16 26.93
CA ASP A 764 -2.95 -0.46 27.63
C ASP A 764 -3.80 0.83 27.79
N PHE A 765 -5.11 0.66 27.97
CA PHE A 765 -6.01 1.76 28.28
C PHE A 765 -5.77 2.27 29.70
N ILE A 766 -5.52 3.57 29.85
CA ILE A 766 -5.38 4.27 31.13
C ILE A 766 -6.14 5.60 30.99
N GLU A 767 -7.08 5.86 31.89
CA GLU A 767 -8.02 6.99 31.71
C GLU A 767 -7.33 8.37 31.71
N SER A 768 -6.20 8.52 32.40
CA SER A 768 -5.50 9.80 32.55
C SER A 768 -4.59 10.18 31.39
N GLU A 769 -4.43 9.33 30.37
CA GLU A 769 -3.52 9.54 29.22
C GLU A 769 -4.19 9.14 27.91
N CYS A 770 -3.81 9.79 26.80
CA CYS A 770 -4.25 9.43 25.45
C CYS A 770 -5.78 9.25 25.29
N LYS A 771 -6.58 9.86 26.18
CA LYS A 771 -8.02 9.58 26.31
C LYS A 771 -8.81 9.92 25.04
N PHE A 772 -8.37 10.93 24.29
CA PHE A 772 -9.00 11.38 23.06
C PHE A 772 -8.40 10.73 21.80
N LEU A 773 -7.43 9.83 21.97
CA LEU A 773 -6.85 9.05 20.88
C LEU A 773 -7.72 7.81 20.57
N GLU A 774 -7.48 7.22 19.41
CA GLU A 774 -8.26 6.12 18.85
C GLU A 774 -8.20 4.87 19.75
N GLY A 775 -9.33 4.56 20.40
CA GLY A 775 -9.43 3.46 21.37
C GLY A 775 -8.96 3.82 22.78
N GLY A 776 -8.66 5.09 23.07
CA GLY A 776 -8.17 5.55 24.37
C GLY A 776 -6.80 4.99 24.74
N VAL A 777 -5.97 4.70 23.73
CA VAL A 777 -4.62 4.14 23.89
C VAL A 777 -3.62 4.91 23.05
N CYS A 778 -2.37 4.96 23.50
CA CYS A 778 -1.29 5.58 22.76
C CYS A 778 -0.76 4.61 21.68
N ASN A 779 -0.48 5.13 20.48
CA ASN A 779 0.23 4.39 19.44
C ASN A 779 1.73 4.36 19.76
N LEU A 780 2.37 3.20 19.63
CA LEU A 780 3.78 2.98 20.01
C LEU A 780 4.58 2.40 18.83
N PRO A 781 4.79 3.20 17.76
CA PRO A 781 5.52 2.76 16.57
C PRO A 781 6.95 2.35 16.91
N GLN A 782 7.35 1.16 16.45
CA GLN A 782 8.71 0.62 16.57
C GLN A 782 9.08 -0.09 15.28
N GLY A 783 10.32 0.07 14.82
CA GLY A 783 10.76 -0.48 13.53
C GLY A 783 10.95 -1.99 13.55
N ARG A 784 10.39 -2.65 12.54
CA ARG A 784 10.49 -4.08 12.25
C ARG A 784 11.18 -4.27 10.89
N ALA A 785 12.48 -4.01 10.87
CA ALA A 785 13.32 -4.04 9.68
C ALA A 785 14.80 -4.23 10.06
N LEU A 786 15.66 -4.61 9.11
CA LEU A 786 17.10 -4.38 9.28
C LEU A 786 17.33 -2.87 9.44
N GLY A 787 17.96 -2.46 10.53
CA GLY A 787 18.09 -1.07 10.97
C GLY A 787 17.05 -0.66 12.04
N GLY A 788 16.02 -1.50 12.29
CA GLY A 788 14.99 -1.29 13.30
C GLY A 788 14.30 0.08 13.20
N THR A 789 14.11 0.74 14.33
CA THR A 789 13.41 2.04 14.40
C THR A 789 14.11 3.15 13.60
N SER A 790 15.43 3.05 13.32
CA SER A 790 16.12 4.03 12.47
C SER A 790 15.60 4.10 11.03
N VAL A 791 14.87 3.08 10.57
CA VAL A 791 14.24 3.02 9.24
C VAL A 791 12.93 3.81 9.17
N ILE A 792 12.24 3.99 10.32
CA ILE A 792 10.92 4.63 10.40
C ILE A 792 10.88 5.90 11.27
N ASN A 793 12.00 6.24 11.93
CA ASN A 793 12.10 7.40 12.80
C ASN A 793 12.13 8.71 12.00
N PHE A 794 12.07 9.82 12.73
CA PHE A 794 12.07 11.18 12.18
C PHE A 794 13.49 11.71 11.93
N LEU A 795 14.53 10.87 11.97
CA LEU A 795 15.94 11.19 11.66
C LEU A 795 16.64 12.24 12.52
N ILE A 796 15.91 13.07 13.29
CA ILE A 796 16.48 14.17 14.10
C ILE A 796 17.61 13.64 14.97
N HIS A 797 18.77 14.29 14.86
CA HIS A 797 19.99 13.93 15.55
C HIS A 797 20.29 14.96 16.65
N THR A 798 20.05 14.56 17.89
CA THR A 798 20.53 15.26 19.08
C THR A 798 21.23 14.27 20.01
N ARG A 799 22.08 14.74 20.93
CA ARG A 799 22.80 13.89 21.90
C ARG A 799 22.34 14.07 23.34
N GLY A 800 21.65 15.15 23.65
CA GLY A 800 21.22 15.49 25.00
C GLY A 800 22.24 16.28 25.79
N ASN A 801 21.89 16.59 27.03
CA ASN A 801 22.71 17.44 27.88
C ASN A 801 23.84 16.62 28.49
N ARG A 802 25.01 17.23 28.68
CA ARG A 802 26.12 16.57 29.39
C ARG A 802 25.71 16.01 30.76
N ARG A 803 24.87 16.74 31.50
CA ARG A 803 24.43 16.34 32.84
C ARG A 803 23.59 15.08 32.84
N ASP A 804 22.89 14.77 31.75
CA ASP A 804 22.11 13.53 31.65
C ASP A 804 22.99 12.29 31.85
N TYR A 805 24.22 12.34 31.33
CA TYR A 805 25.21 11.28 31.44
C TYR A 805 26.01 11.35 32.75
N ASP A 806 26.36 12.56 33.19
CA ASP A 806 27.00 12.74 34.51
C ASP A 806 26.10 12.18 35.63
N GLU A 807 24.78 12.36 35.52
CA GLU A 807 23.78 11.73 36.40
C GLU A 807 23.78 10.19 36.30
N TRP A 808 23.96 9.61 35.12
CA TRP A 808 24.09 8.16 34.99
C TRP A 808 25.32 7.65 35.76
N GLY A 809 26.44 8.36 35.67
CA GLY A 809 27.64 8.09 36.46
C GLY A 809 27.40 8.18 37.98
N GLN A 810 26.72 9.24 38.42
CA GLN A 810 26.37 9.45 39.84
C GLN A 810 25.42 8.39 40.40
N LEU A 811 24.59 7.75 39.55
CA LEU A 811 23.75 6.61 39.92
C LEU A 811 24.54 5.30 40.09
N GLY A 812 25.89 5.36 40.14
CA GLY A 812 26.76 4.21 40.34
C GLY A 812 27.18 3.51 39.06
N ASN A 813 26.97 4.12 37.88
CA ASN A 813 27.35 3.55 36.59
C ASN A 813 28.71 4.09 36.14
N ALA A 814 29.78 3.55 36.74
CA ALA A 814 31.15 3.94 36.41
C ALA A 814 31.41 3.87 34.89
N GLY A 815 32.07 4.90 34.35
CA GLY A 815 32.37 5.01 32.92
C GLY A 815 31.21 5.49 32.04
N TRP A 816 30.11 5.98 32.61
CA TRP A 816 28.97 6.53 31.85
C TRP A 816 28.76 8.04 32.02
N SER A 817 29.75 8.77 32.54
CA SER A 817 29.71 10.24 32.56
C SER A 817 29.80 10.81 31.15
N TYR A 818 29.52 12.11 30.98
CA TYR A 818 29.61 12.73 29.65
C TYR A 818 31.00 12.62 29.04
N ASN A 819 32.04 12.78 29.86
CA ASN A 819 33.43 12.66 29.41
C ASN A 819 33.74 11.25 28.89
N ASP A 820 33.10 10.22 29.46
CA ASP A 820 33.31 8.83 29.07
C ASP A 820 32.54 8.42 27.80
N VAL A 821 31.44 9.10 27.49
CA VAL A 821 30.60 8.79 26.31
C VAL A 821 30.86 9.70 25.12
N LEU A 822 31.38 10.92 25.33
CA LEU A 822 31.70 11.87 24.28
C LEU A 822 32.62 11.28 23.19
N PRO A 823 33.70 10.52 23.51
CA PRO A 823 34.52 9.88 22.48
C PRO A 823 33.73 8.97 21.54
N TYR A 824 32.74 8.24 22.07
CA TYR A 824 31.89 7.34 21.29
C TYR A 824 30.88 8.09 20.42
N PHE A 825 30.35 9.22 20.91
CA PHE A 825 29.57 10.13 20.07
C PHE A 825 30.39 10.71 18.91
N LYS A 826 31.68 10.99 19.12
CA LYS A 826 32.58 11.42 18.04
C LYS A 826 32.92 10.28 17.08
N LYS A 827 33.10 9.06 17.60
CA LYS A 827 33.41 7.85 16.82
C LYS A 827 32.28 7.48 15.85
N LEU A 828 31.02 7.68 16.24
CA LEU A 828 29.88 7.27 15.42
C LEU A 828 29.55 8.23 14.27
N GLU A 829 29.86 9.52 14.36
CA GLU A 829 29.35 10.53 13.43
C GLU A 829 30.35 11.04 12.39
N SER A 830 29.84 11.34 11.20
CA SER A 830 30.47 12.14 10.16
C SER A 830 29.65 13.40 9.96
N THR A 831 30.00 14.48 10.67
CA THR A 831 29.25 15.73 10.67
C THR A 831 29.51 16.56 9.41
N GLN A 832 28.44 16.91 8.70
CA GLN A 832 28.42 17.70 7.46
C GLN A 832 27.32 18.79 7.54
N ILE A 833 27.31 19.54 8.64
CA ILE A 833 26.34 20.61 8.90
C ILE A 833 26.81 21.94 8.32
N GLN A 834 25.87 22.85 8.07
CA GLN A 834 26.17 24.16 7.45
C GLN A 834 26.70 25.20 8.46
N SER A 835 26.53 24.97 9.76
CA SER A 835 27.04 25.84 10.83
C SER A 835 28.50 25.53 11.18
N LYS A 836 29.18 26.45 11.87
CA LYS A 836 30.53 26.22 12.39
C LYS A 836 30.58 24.94 13.24
N ILE A 837 31.47 24.03 12.89
CA ILE A 837 31.66 22.74 13.57
C ILE A 837 32.69 22.93 14.69
N ASP A 838 32.31 22.59 15.92
CA ASP A 838 33.25 22.52 17.05
C ASP A 838 33.82 21.10 17.17
N LEU A 839 35.04 20.91 16.66
CA LEU A 839 35.75 19.62 16.65
C LEU A 839 36.09 19.09 18.05
N LYS A 840 35.98 19.93 19.10
CA LYS A 840 36.07 19.44 20.49
C LYS A 840 34.95 18.44 20.76
N TYR A 841 33.74 18.72 20.29
CA TYR A 841 32.54 17.93 20.53
C TYR A 841 32.12 17.06 19.34
N ARG A 842 32.44 17.46 18.10
CA ARG A 842 31.94 16.79 16.88
C ARG A 842 32.96 15.81 16.28
N GLY A 843 32.44 14.77 15.65
CA GLY A 843 33.16 13.78 14.84
C GLY A 843 32.95 14.04 13.34
N MET A 844 33.94 13.67 12.54
CA MET A 844 33.97 13.93 11.09
C MET A 844 34.10 12.68 10.22
N HIS A 845 34.36 11.51 10.82
CA HIS A 845 34.78 10.30 10.09
C HIS A 845 34.03 9.04 10.50
N GLY A 846 32.98 9.17 11.33
CA GLY A 846 32.14 8.06 11.72
C GLY A 846 31.18 7.60 10.62
N PRO A 847 30.59 6.40 10.76
CA PRO A 847 29.72 5.80 9.74
C PRO A 847 28.35 6.48 9.60
N VAL A 848 27.86 7.18 10.62
CA VAL A 848 26.57 7.87 10.59
C VAL A 848 26.76 9.30 10.10
N THR A 849 26.32 9.60 8.88
CA THR A 849 26.40 10.96 8.34
C THR A 849 25.32 11.85 8.95
N ILE A 850 25.72 13.04 9.40
CA ILE A 850 24.83 14.04 10.01
C ILE A 850 24.81 15.30 9.14
N GLU A 851 23.65 15.65 8.60
CA GLU A 851 23.47 16.80 7.71
C GLU A 851 22.35 17.71 8.25
N ASN A 852 22.37 18.99 7.87
CA ASN A 852 21.14 19.76 7.87
C ASN A 852 20.37 19.48 6.57
N PRO A 853 19.03 19.45 6.58
CA PRO A 853 18.25 19.45 5.35
C PRO A 853 18.68 20.59 4.43
N ASN A 854 18.85 20.33 3.14
CA ASN A 854 19.22 21.36 2.18
C ASN A 854 18.09 22.39 2.00
N PHE A 855 16.84 21.98 2.25
CA PHE A 855 15.69 22.85 2.21
C PHE A 855 15.62 23.84 3.38
N LYS A 856 15.12 25.06 3.09
CA LYS A 856 14.83 26.13 4.04
C LYS A 856 13.49 26.78 3.68
N SER A 857 12.53 26.78 4.59
CA SER A 857 11.31 27.55 4.50
C SER A 857 11.55 29.02 4.81
N LYS A 858 10.63 29.89 4.37
CA LYS A 858 10.71 31.33 4.62
C LYS A 858 10.47 31.70 6.09
N ILE A 859 9.85 30.82 6.87
CA ILE A 859 9.51 31.06 8.28
C ILE A 859 10.56 30.57 9.26
N LEU A 860 11.52 29.73 8.82
CA LEU A 860 12.62 29.26 9.66
C LEU A 860 13.43 30.43 10.24
N SER A 861 13.68 31.48 9.46
CA SER A 861 14.43 32.64 9.95
C SER A 861 13.71 33.34 11.09
N SER A 862 12.37 33.43 11.04
CA SER A 862 11.58 34.00 12.13
C SER A 862 11.70 33.19 13.41
N PHE A 863 11.71 31.85 13.31
CA PHE A 863 11.91 30.98 14.47
C PHE A 863 13.26 31.23 15.15
N LEU A 864 14.33 31.34 14.35
CA LEU A 864 15.68 31.59 14.86
C LEU A 864 15.84 33.00 15.45
N GLU A 865 15.30 34.02 14.77
CA GLU A 865 15.29 35.42 15.21
C GLU A 865 14.52 35.60 16.53
N THR A 866 13.37 34.93 16.66
CA THR A 866 12.59 34.93 17.91
C THR A 866 13.40 34.37 19.07
N GLY A 867 14.17 33.30 18.85
CA GLY A 867 15.09 32.76 19.84
C GLY A 867 16.09 33.81 20.35
N GLN A 868 16.70 34.56 19.42
CA GLN A 868 17.63 35.65 19.77
C GLN A 868 16.94 36.77 20.56
N GLN A 869 15.73 37.18 20.16
CA GLN A 869 14.94 38.19 20.89
C GLN A 869 14.54 37.72 22.29
N MET A 870 14.37 36.41 22.49
CA MET A 870 14.11 35.81 23.80
C MET A 870 15.38 35.60 24.64
N GLY A 871 16.55 36.05 24.16
CA GLY A 871 17.84 35.93 24.86
C GLY A 871 18.54 34.59 24.68
N TYR A 872 18.04 33.72 23.79
CA TYR A 872 18.68 32.44 23.47
C TYR A 872 19.70 32.58 22.33
N LYS A 873 20.71 31.70 22.32
CA LYS A 873 21.68 31.61 21.23
C LYS A 873 21.12 30.81 20.06
N ILE A 874 21.62 31.10 18.86
CA ILE A 874 21.54 30.18 17.72
C ILE A 874 22.81 29.33 17.71
N ASN A 875 22.71 28.07 18.13
CA ASN A 875 23.86 27.19 18.39
C ASN A 875 23.67 25.79 17.81
N ASP A 876 24.76 25.02 17.80
CA ASP A 876 24.70 23.58 17.58
C ASP A 876 24.29 22.88 18.89
N PRO A 877 23.11 22.24 18.97
CA PRO A 877 22.62 21.62 20.21
C PRO A 877 23.45 20.39 20.64
N ASN A 878 24.36 19.92 19.79
CA ASN A 878 25.26 18.79 20.05
C ASN A 878 26.69 19.21 20.43
N ALA A 879 26.94 20.52 20.53
CA ALA A 879 28.22 21.09 20.97
C ALA A 879 28.24 21.36 22.48
N LYS A 880 28.95 22.40 22.92
CA LYS A 880 29.15 22.71 24.35
C LYS A 880 27.85 23.00 25.12
N GLU A 881 26.91 23.70 24.49
CA GLU A 881 25.69 24.24 25.11
C GLU A 881 24.48 23.75 24.32
N GLN A 882 23.54 23.09 24.98
CA GLN A 882 22.33 22.54 24.34
C GLN A 882 21.20 23.57 24.26
N LEU A 883 21.04 24.40 25.29
CA LEU A 883 20.00 25.44 25.33
C LEU A 883 20.16 26.40 24.15
N GLY A 884 19.06 26.68 23.47
CA GLY A 884 19.04 27.57 22.32
C GLY A 884 18.22 27.06 21.15
N PHE A 885 18.28 27.80 20.05
CA PHE A 885 17.53 27.58 18.82
C PHE A 885 18.47 27.11 17.72
N SER A 886 18.03 26.19 16.88
CA SER A 886 18.86 25.68 15.81
C SER A 886 18.04 25.13 14.64
N ARG A 887 18.72 24.94 13.52
CA ARG A 887 18.19 24.11 12.43
C ARG A 887 18.25 22.65 12.85
N ALA A 888 17.25 21.88 12.48
CA ALA A 888 17.27 20.44 12.67
C ALA A 888 18.51 19.84 11.99
N GLN A 889 19.23 19.01 12.74
CA GLN A 889 20.26 18.12 12.22
C GLN A 889 19.64 16.73 12.09
N ALA A 890 19.97 15.99 11.04
CA ALA A 890 19.39 14.69 10.77
C ALA A 890 20.44 13.66 10.35
N THR A 891 20.15 12.40 10.66
CA THR A 891 20.93 11.23 10.22
C THR A 891 20.70 10.98 8.72
N MET A 892 21.41 11.72 7.88
CA MET A 892 21.22 11.75 6.43
C MET A 892 22.54 11.76 5.68
N LYS A 893 22.51 11.25 4.45
CA LYS A 893 23.63 11.29 3.51
C LYS A 893 23.11 11.69 2.13
N ASN A 894 23.60 12.80 1.59
CA ASN A 894 23.14 13.38 0.32
C ASN A 894 21.61 13.59 0.30
N GLY A 895 21.04 14.09 1.42
CA GLY A 895 19.60 14.31 1.56
C GLY A 895 18.76 13.04 1.77
N GLY A 896 19.29 11.83 1.58
CA GLY A 896 18.63 10.56 1.89
C GLY A 896 18.86 10.09 3.34
N ARG A 897 18.04 9.15 3.83
CA ARG A 897 18.14 8.59 5.18
C ARG A 897 19.42 7.77 5.33
N CYS A 898 20.19 8.07 6.37
CA CYS A 898 21.30 7.23 6.85
C CYS A 898 20.82 6.35 8.01
N SER A 899 20.15 5.23 7.71
CA SER A 899 19.68 4.27 8.72
C SER A 899 20.85 3.53 9.37
N ALA A 900 20.60 2.85 10.49
CA ALA A 900 21.59 1.99 11.14
C ALA A 900 22.10 0.87 10.21
N ALA A 901 21.21 0.27 9.41
CA ALA A 901 21.61 -0.76 8.45
C ALA A 901 22.48 -0.17 7.33
N LYS A 902 22.14 1.01 6.78
CA LYS A 902 22.96 1.68 5.76
C LYS A 902 24.33 2.12 6.30
N ALA A 903 24.37 2.61 7.53
CA ALA A 903 25.61 3.07 8.16
C ALA A 903 26.53 1.91 8.57
N TYR A 904 25.99 0.84 9.16
CA TYR A 904 26.79 -0.21 9.79
C TYR A 904 26.72 -1.57 9.11
N LEU A 905 25.61 -1.98 8.50
CA LEU A 905 25.49 -3.32 7.91
C LEU A 905 25.87 -3.36 6.44
N VAL A 906 25.40 -2.40 5.64
CA VAL A 906 25.66 -2.32 4.19
C VAL A 906 27.17 -2.27 3.85
N PRO A 907 28.03 -1.56 4.59
CA PRO A 907 29.46 -1.54 4.28
C PRO A 907 30.20 -2.87 4.52
N ILE A 908 29.63 -3.79 5.31
CA ILE A 908 30.31 -4.99 5.80
C ILE A 908 29.70 -6.30 5.29
N VAL A 909 28.78 -6.22 4.34
CA VAL A 909 28.00 -7.36 3.81
C VAL A 909 28.84 -8.50 3.24
N ASN A 910 30.11 -8.24 2.95
CA ASN A 910 31.06 -9.20 2.39
C ASN A 910 31.89 -9.93 3.46
N ARG A 911 31.78 -9.58 4.75
CA ARG A 911 32.49 -10.27 5.83
C ARG A 911 31.99 -11.70 5.97
N THR A 912 32.92 -12.66 5.96
CA THR A 912 32.61 -14.11 5.99
C THR A 912 32.33 -14.65 7.38
N ASN A 913 32.72 -13.91 8.43
CA ASN A 913 32.50 -14.25 9.83
C ASN A 913 31.18 -13.68 10.40
N LEU A 914 30.35 -13.03 9.57
CA LEU A 914 29.06 -12.45 9.96
C LEU A 914 27.91 -13.05 9.16
N ASP A 915 27.00 -13.72 9.86
CA ASP A 915 25.76 -14.24 9.31
C ASP A 915 24.58 -13.32 9.69
N ILE A 916 23.93 -12.70 8.69
CA ILE A 916 22.74 -11.86 8.90
C ILE A 916 21.49 -12.62 8.45
N SER A 917 20.47 -12.64 9.31
CA SER A 917 19.22 -13.36 9.04
C SER A 917 18.00 -12.52 9.40
N SER A 918 17.38 -11.95 8.37
CA SER A 918 16.07 -11.29 8.49
C SER A 918 14.92 -12.31 8.59
N LYS A 919 13.70 -11.83 8.84
CA LYS A 919 12.48 -12.63 9.05
C LYS A 919 12.67 -13.78 10.07
N SER A 920 13.50 -13.55 11.07
CA SER A 920 13.91 -14.49 12.11
C SER A 920 13.39 -14.01 13.45
N TRP A 921 12.29 -14.61 13.91
CA TRP A 921 11.62 -14.20 15.14
C TRP A 921 12.14 -14.99 16.32
N VAL A 922 12.94 -14.36 17.18
CA VAL A 922 13.45 -14.98 18.40
C VAL A 922 12.32 -15.17 19.40
N THR A 923 12.13 -16.40 19.88
CA THR A 923 11.05 -16.78 20.79
C THR A 923 11.54 -16.94 22.22
N LYS A 924 12.81 -17.32 22.41
CA LYS A 924 13.38 -17.57 23.74
C LYS A 924 14.91 -17.47 23.73
N ILE A 925 15.48 -16.96 24.83
CA ILE A 925 16.91 -17.10 25.15
C ILE A 925 17.08 -18.38 25.97
N LEU A 926 18.03 -19.21 25.59
CA LEU A 926 18.31 -20.48 26.26
C LEU A 926 19.28 -20.21 27.41
N ILE A 927 18.85 -20.49 28.63
CA ILE A 927 19.63 -20.35 29.85
C ILE A 927 19.85 -21.72 30.45
N ASP A 928 21.09 -22.02 30.83
CA ASP A 928 21.42 -23.15 31.70
C ASP A 928 21.20 -22.71 33.16
N PRO A 929 20.17 -23.23 33.85
CA PRO A 929 19.86 -22.83 35.21
C PRO A 929 20.90 -23.33 36.23
N SER A 930 21.67 -24.37 35.91
CA SER A 930 22.72 -24.89 36.80
C SER A 930 23.95 -23.97 36.84
N LEU A 931 24.23 -23.30 35.71
CA LEU A 931 25.35 -22.37 35.55
C LEU A 931 24.93 -20.90 35.66
N ASN A 932 23.62 -20.62 35.68
CA ASN A 932 23.08 -19.27 35.48
C ASN A 932 23.69 -18.58 34.24
N LYS A 933 23.79 -19.30 33.11
CA LYS A 933 24.49 -18.83 31.91
C LYS A 933 23.61 -18.89 30.66
N ALA A 934 23.64 -17.85 29.83
CA ALA A 934 23.01 -17.88 28.52
C ALA A 934 23.86 -18.71 27.54
N ILE A 935 23.25 -19.72 26.92
CA ILE A 935 23.95 -20.71 26.08
C ILE A 935 23.51 -20.68 24.62
N GLY A 936 22.52 -19.86 24.27
CA GLY A 936 22.01 -19.78 22.90
C GLY A 936 20.61 -19.17 22.80
N VAL A 937 20.00 -19.32 21.63
CA VAL A 937 18.65 -18.81 21.36
C VAL A 937 17.81 -19.81 20.56
N GLU A 938 16.51 -19.66 20.72
CA GLU A 938 15.48 -20.31 19.92
C GLU A 938 14.75 -19.25 19.09
N PHE A 939 14.58 -19.51 17.79
CA PHE A 939 13.87 -18.60 16.89
C PHE A 939 13.09 -19.34 15.80
N ILE A 940 12.12 -18.65 15.19
CA ILE A 940 11.37 -19.14 14.04
C ILE A 940 11.82 -18.41 12.77
N LYS A 941 12.15 -19.19 11.75
CA LYS A 941 12.38 -18.71 10.37
C LYS A 941 11.69 -19.66 9.41
N ASN A 942 10.98 -19.13 8.42
CA ASN A 942 10.23 -19.94 7.42
C ASN A 942 9.32 -20.99 8.08
N LYS A 943 8.63 -20.61 9.18
CA LYS A 943 7.78 -21.48 10.01
C LYS A 943 8.51 -22.67 10.67
N ARG A 944 9.84 -22.74 10.59
CA ARG A 944 10.66 -23.75 11.25
C ARG A 944 11.28 -23.18 12.51
N LYS A 945 11.25 -23.98 13.56
CA LYS A 945 11.93 -23.71 14.82
C LYS A 945 13.41 -24.05 14.67
N ILE A 946 14.29 -23.11 15.01
CA ILE A 946 15.74 -23.23 14.90
C ILE A 946 16.35 -22.91 16.26
N ILE A 947 17.35 -23.70 16.65
CA ILE A 947 18.12 -23.52 17.89
C ILE A 947 19.60 -23.40 17.51
N VAL A 948 20.26 -22.39 18.06
CA VAL A 948 21.69 -22.11 17.85
C VAL A 948 22.34 -21.78 19.19
N LYS A 949 23.58 -22.24 19.39
CA LYS A 949 24.33 -22.01 20.64
C LYS A 949 25.27 -20.80 20.53
N ALA A 950 25.48 -20.10 21.63
CA ALA A 950 26.51 -19.08 21.79
C ALA A 950 27.69 -19.65 22.60
N GLN A 951 28.93 -19.40 22.19
CA GLN A 951 30.14 -19.76 22.96
C GLN A 951 30.48 -18.70 24.00
N LYS A 952 30.42 -17.43 23.61
CA LYS A 952 30.79 -16.31 24.46
C LYS A 952 29.54 -15.67 25.05
N GLU A 953 28.78 -14.91 24.26
CA GLU A 953 27.64 -14.15 24.76
C GLU A 953 26.45 -14.07 23.80
N VAL A 954 25.25 -13.97 24.38
CA VAL A 954 24.02 -13.54 23.71
C VAL A 954 23.84 -12.04 23.98
N LEU A 955 23.67 -11.26 22.91
CA LEU A 955 23.57 -9.80 22.96
C LEU A 955 22.16 -9.37 22.53
N LEU A 956 21.37 -8.86 23.46
CA LEU A 956 19.98 -8.48 23.23
C LEU A 956 19.88 -7.00 22.83
N SER A 957 19.40 -6.72 21.62
CA SER A 957 19.14 -5.38 21.07
C SER A 957 17.77 -5.31 20.37
N ALA A 958 16.75 -5.94 20.96
CA ALA A 958 15.41 -6.01 20.37
C ALA A 958 14.58 -4.72 20.59
N GLY A 959 15.10 -3.76 21.37
CA GLY A 959 14.47 -2.48 21.69
C GLY A 959 13.72 -2.49 23.01
N ALA A 960 13.38 -1.30 23.52
CA ALA A 960 12.88 -1.12 24.88
C ALA A 960 11.53 -1.79 25.19
N ILE A 961 10.80 -2.26 24.19
CA ILE A 961 9.57 -3.05 24.38
C ILE A 961 9.87 -4.56 24.27
N SER A 962 10.60 -4.96 23.24
CA SER A 962 10.80 -6.39 22.92
C SER A 962 11.87 -7.05 23.76
N SER A 963 12.91 -6.32 24.17
CA SER A 963 13.97 -6.85 25.04
C SER A 963 13.46 -7.30 26.41
N PRO A 964 12.74 -6.47 27.20
CA PRO A 964 12.16 -6.94 28.45
C PRO A 964 11.14 -8.06 28.23
N HIS A 965 10.36 -8.00 27.14
CA HIS A 965 9.40 -9.05 26.80
C HIS A 965 10.08 -10.41 26.59
N LEU A 966 11.18 -10.44 25.83
CA LEU A 966 11.93 -11.66 25.56
C LEU A 966 12.67 -12.19 26.79
N LEU A 967 13.23 -11.31 27.63
CA LEU A 967 13.82 -11.71 28.93
C LEU A 967 12.78 -12.41 29.81
N MET A 968 11.57 -11.82 29.93
CA MET A 968 10.50 -12.43 30.72
C MET A 968 10.05 -13.78 30.14
N LEU A 969 9.90 -13.90 28.81
CA LEU A 969 9.62 -15.19 28.15
C LEU A 969 10.72 -16.24 28.38
N SER A 970 11.94 -15.78 28.68
CA SER A 970 13.11 -16.62 28.96
C SER A 970 13.30 -16.93 30.45
N GLY A 971 12.36 -16.52 31.31
CA GLY A 971 12.41 -16.79 32.76
C GLY A 971 13.18 -15.76 33.58
N ILE A 972 13.53 -14.60 33.00
CA ILE A 972 14.25 -13.50 33.66
C ILE A 972 13.29 -12.31 33.78
N GLY A 973 12.84 -12.01 35.00
CA GLY A 973 11.88 -10.94 35.25
C GLY A 973 11.12 -11.10 36.55
N PRO A 974 10.08 -10.27 36.79
CA PRO A 974 9.38 -10.26 38.06
C PRO A 974 8.73 -11.61 38.34
N ALA A 975 9.13 -12.27 39.44
CA ALA A 975 8.74 -13.64 39.76
C ALA A 975 7.22 -13.85 39.78
N GLU A 976 6.46 -12.87 40.30
CA GLU A 976 4.99 -12.90 40.29
C GLU A 976 4.43 -12.94 38.87
N ASN A 977 4.97 -12.12 37.96
CA ASN A 977 4.49 -12.07 36.58
C ASN A 977 4.83 -13.35 35.81
N LEU A 978 6.00 -13.93 36.04
CA LEU A 978 6.43 -15.19 35.43
C LEU A 978 5.60 -16.38 35.92
N LYS A 979 5.42 -16.51 37.25
CA LYS A 979 4.61 -17.57 37.87
C LYS A 979 3.17 -17.55 37.36
N LYS A 980 2.59 -16.37 37.17
CA LYS A 980 1.23 -16.20 36.60
C LYS A 980 1.05 -16.92 35.26
N PHE A 981 2.09 -16.98 34.43
CA PHE A 981 2.04 -17.64 33.11
C PHE A 981 2.75 -18.99 33.07
N GLN A 982 3.07 -19.56 34.24
CA GLN A 982 3.76 -20.85 34.38
C GLN A 982 5.12 -20.86 33.67
N ILE A 983 5.82 -19.73 33.68
CA ILE A 983 7.20 -19.63 33.19
C ILE A 983 8.12 -19.85 34.39
N PRO A 984 9.08 -20.79 34.33
CA PRO A 984 10.06 -20.99 35.40
C PRO A 984 10.82 -19.70 35.69
N VAL A 985 10.92 -19.35 36.97
CA VAL A 985 11.68 -18.18 37.42
C VAL A 985 13.14 -18.58 37.52
N ILE A 986 13.93 -18.19 36.53
CA ILE A 986 15.38 -18.37 36.55
C ILE A 986 16.02 -17.26 37.38
N LYS A 987 15.62 -16.02 37.13
CA LYS A 987 16.09 -14.87 37.90
C LYS A 987 14.96 -13.87 38.13
N ASN A 988 14.76 -13.52 39.39
CA ASN A 988 13.82 -12.47 39.79
C ASN A 988 14.50 -11.10 39.67
N LEU A 989 14.24 -10.40 38.57
CA LEU A 989 14.71 -9.03 38.32
C LEU A 989 13.51 -8.16 37.96
N MET A 990 13.61 -6.85 38.18
CA MET A 990 12.54 -5.89 37.87
C MET A 990 12.49 -5.53 36.37
N VAL A 991 12.60 -6.53 35.50
CA VAL A 991 12.47 -6.39 34.05
C VAL A 991 11.11 -5.80 33.70
N GLY A 992 11.11 -4.80 32.82
CA GLY A 992 9.93 -4.08 32.38
C GLY A 992 9.55 -2.89 33.27
N PHE A 993 10.19 -2.67 34.43
CA PHE A 993 9.97 -1.47 35.25
C PHE A 993 10.76 -0.26 34.74
N ASN A 994 10.55 0.92 35.32
CA ASN A 994 11.27 2.15 34.96
C ASN A 994 11.11 2.55 33.47
N HIS A 995 9.98 2.20 32.86
CA HIS A 995 9.70 2.58 31.48
C HIS A 995 9.52 4.10 31.40
N GLN A 996 10.37 4.76 30.61
CA GLN A 996 10.37 6.21 30.42
C GLN A 996 10.17 6.54 28.94
N ASP A 997 9.49 7.64 28.68
CA ASP A 997 9.32 8.19 27.34
C ASP A 997 9.03 9.68 27.42
N HIS A 998 9.49 10.46 26.44
CA HIS A 998 9.14 11.86 26.33
C HIS A 998 7.66 12.00 25.99
N ILE A 999 7.06 13.08 26.47
CA ILE A 999 5.64 13.38 26.27
C ILE A 999 5.54 14.59 25.37
N TYR A 1000 4.89 14.46 24.23
CA TYR A 1000 4.69 15.59 23.33
C TYR A 1000 3.21 15.98 23.25
N MET A 1001 2.97 17.28 23.10
CA MET A 1001 1.65 17.81 22.78
C MET A 1001 1.59 18.05 21.27
N PRO A 1002 0.88 17.21 20.49
CA PRO A 1002 0.72 17.47 19.07
C PRO A 1002 -0.02 18.80 18.83
N GLY A 1003 0.01 19.29 17.59
CA GLY A 1003 -1.08 20.11 17.06
C GLY A 1003 -1.18 21.58 17.47
N LEU A 1004 -0.21 22.20 18.15
CA LEU A 1004 -0.20 23.66 18.24
C LEU A 1004 0.07 24.25 16.86
N THR A 1005 -1.00 24.79 16.28
CA THR A 1005 -1.05 25.20 14.86
C THR A 1005 -1.19 26.72 14.79
N PHE A 1006 -0.35 27.34 13.98
CA PHE A 1006 -0.31 28.79 13.80
C PHE A 1006 -0.68 29.12 12.37
N ARG A 1007 -1.74 29.91 12.20
CA ARG A 1007 -2.21 30.36 10.89
C ARG A 1007 -1.35 31.50 10.39
N VAL A 1008 -1.09 31.51 9.09
CA VAL A 1008 -0.43 32.61 8.39
C VAL A 1008 -1.24 33.04 7.17
N ASN A 1009 -1.10 34.28 6.72
CA ASN A 1009 -1.86 34.83 5.59
C ASN A 1009 -1.21 34.59 4.22
N SER A 1010 0.08 34.29 4.18
CA SER A 1010 0.89 34.13 2.96
C SER A 1010 1.36 32.68 2.79
N SER A 1011 1.55 32.23 1.56
CA SER A 1011 2.03 30.87 1.20
C SER A 1011 3.52 30.70 1.48
N VAL A 1012 3.93 30.89 2.73
CA VAL A 1012 5.33 30.79 3.22
C VAL A 1012 5.62 29.46 3.94
N THR A 1013 4.58 28.64 4.08
CA THR A 1013 4.55 27.34 4.76
C THR A 1013 4.43 26.21 3.75
N LEU A 1014 4.82 25.00 4.16
CA LEU A 1014 4.59 23.78 3.40
C LEU A 1014 3.17 23.28 3.63
N ASN A 1015 2.54 22.78 2.58
CA ASN A 1015 1.28 22.05 2.69
C ASN A 1015 1.51 20.54 2.50
N GLY A 1016 0.49 19.71 2.75
CA GLY A 1016 0.59 18.25 2.65
C GLY A 1016 0.95 17.69 1.26
N ASN A 1017 1.03 18.53 0.22
CA ASN A 1017 1.25 18.12 -1.18
C ASN A 1017 2.69 18.35 -1.64
N GLU A 1018 3.56 18.88 -0.79
CA GLU A 1018 4.98 19.09 -1.13
C GLU A 1018 5.69 17.76 -1.42
N ALA A 1019 5.26 16.67 -0.76
CA ALA A 1019 5.63 15.28 -1.02
C ALA A 1019 5.25 14.77 -2.42
N GLN A 1020 4.33 15.49 -3.07
CA GLN A 1020 3.78 15.12 -4.35
C GLN A 1020 4.35 16.02 -5.43
N ASN A 1021 4.56 17.31 -5.18
CA ASN A 1021 5.13 18.27 -6.13
C ASN A 1021 6.30 17.66 -6.94
N PRO A 1022 6.18 17.52 -8.28
CA PRO A 1022 7.10 16.73 -9.09
C PRO A 1022 8.47 17.40 -9.17
N VAL A 1023 8.53 18.73 -9.02
CA VAL A 1023 9.77 19.49 -8.94
C VAL A 1023 10.52 19.15 -7.66
N ASN A 1024 9.82 19.06 -6.53
CA ASN A 1024 10.43 18.67 -5.25
C ASN A 1024 10.91 17.21 -5.27
N VAL A 1025 10.14 16.31 -5.90
CA VAL A 1025 10.53 14.90 -6.09
C VAL A 1025 11.77 14.80 -6.98
N PHE A 1026 11.80 15.52 -8.10
CA PHE A 1026 12.94 15.58 -9.01
C PHE A 1026 14.20 16.12 -8.30
N ASN A 1027 14.08 17.25 -7.60
CA ASN A 1027 15.18 17.87 -6.86
C ASN A 1027 15.72 16.93 -5.78
N TYR A 1028 14.85 16.25 -5.06
CA TYR A 1028 15.28 15.27 -4.06
C TYR A 1028 16.04 14.11 -4.71
N MET A 1029 15.51 13.56 -5.80
CA MET A 1029 16.08 12.37 -6.41
C MET A 1029 17.45 12.58 -7.03
N PHE A 1030 17.58 13.63 -7.83
CA PHE A 1030 18.78 13.86 -8.63
C PHE A 1030 19.80 14.75 -7.91
N ARG A 1031 19.36 15.51 -6.88
CA ARG A 1031 20.21 16.48 -6.19
C ARG A 1031 20.24 16.32 -4.67
N GLY A 1032 19.36 15.51 -4.07
CA GLY A 1032 19.21 15.46 -2.62
C GLY A 1032 18.73 16.78 -2.03
N GLU A 1033 17.88 17.50 -2.76
CA GLU A 1033 17.41 18.86 -2.42
C GLU A 1033 15.87 18.94 -2.28
N GLY A 1034 15.37 20.06 -1.77
CA GLY A 1034 13.93 20.32 -1.65
C GLY A 1034 13.29 19.76 -0.38
N PRO A 1035 11.99 20.03 -0.16
CA PRO A 1035 11.32 19.80 1.12
C PRO A 1035 11.22 18.32 1.52
N LEU A 1036 11.44 17.38 0.59
CA LEU A 1036 11.43 15.93 0.91
C LEU A 1036 12.58 15.50 1.81
N THR A 1037 13.65 16.31 1.85
CA THR A 1037 14.79 16.14 2.75
C THR A 1037 14.45 16.44 4.21
N LEU A 1038 13.27 17.01 4.52
CA LEU A 1038 12.92 17.37 5.88
C LEU A 1038 12.71 16.12 6.77
N PRO A 1039 13.37 16.02 7.94
CA PRO A 1039 13.28 14.90 8.87
C PRO A 1039 11.88 14.74 9.47
N GLY A 1040 11.03 13.90 8.85
CA GLY A 1040 9.63 13.76 9.22
C GLY A 1040 8.84 15.08 9.22
N GLY A 1041 9.28 16.05 8.42
CA GLY A 1041 8.69 17.40 8.35
C GLY A 1041 9.22 18.41 9.37
N ALA A 1042 10.17 18.04 10.24
CA ALA A 1042 10.81 18.98 11.16
C ALA A 1042 11.89 19.80 10.45
N GLU A 1043 12.02 21.08 10.79
CA GLU A 1043 12.99 21.99 10.17
C GLU A 1043 13.81 22.77 11.21
N GLY A 1044 13.18 23.21 12.29
CA GLY A 1044 13.82 23.90 13.40
C GLY A 1044 13.58 23.17 14.72
N ILE A 1045 14.52 23.29 15.65
CA ILE A 1045 14.38 22.78 17.02
C ILE A 1045 14.88 23.83 18.01
N ALA A 1046 14.23 23.91 19.17
CA ALA A 1046 14.67 24.74 20.28
C ALA A 1046 14.66 23.94 21.58
N PHE A 1047 15.74 24.04 22.35
CA PHE A 1047 15.82 23.51 23.71
C PHE A 1047 15.75 24.67 24.68
N ILE A 1048 14.71 24.69 25.50
CA ILE A 1048 14.45 25.78 26.45
C ILE A 1048 14.30 25.24 27.87
N LYS A 1049 14.51 26.12 28.84
CA LYS A 1049 14.27 25.83 30.25
C LYS A 1049 13.10 26.67 30.75
N THR A 1050 12.08 26.03 31.32
CA THR A 1050 11.00 26.77 31.98
C THR A 1050 11.45 27.33 33.35
N ASN A 1051 10.89 28.47 33.74
CA ASN A 1051 11.21 29.13 35.01
C ASN A 1051 10.66 28.41 36.25
N ILE A 1052 9.71 27.48 36.06
CA ILE A 1052 9.07 26.70 37.11
C ILE A 1052 9.74 25.35 37.38
N SER A 1053 10.70 24.96 36.54
CA SER A 1053 11.40 23.69 36.68
C SER A 1053 12.62 23.80 37.59
N PHE A 1054 12.73 22.84 38.50
CA PHE A 1054 13.82 22.74 39.47
C PHE A 1054 15.09 22.07 38.92
N ILE A 1055 15.16 21.80 37.61
CA ILE A 1055 16.37 21.26 36.98
C ILE A 1055 17.49 22.32 36.90
N ALA A 1056 18.71 21.86 36.62
CA ALA A 1056 19.87 22.75 36.50
C ALA A 1056 19.64 23.84 35.45
N SER A 1057 20.24 25.02 35.64
CA SER A 1057 20.05 26.20 34.77
C SER A 1057 20.49 25.98 33.32
N ASP A 1058 21.36 25.00 33.06
CA ASP A 1058 21.90 24.64 31.75
C ASP A 1058 21.22 23.40 31.12
N GLN A 1059 20.21 22.79 31.77
CA GLN A 1059 19.43 21.67 31.24
C GLN A 1059 18.07 22.15 30.69
N PRO A 1060 17.64 21.68 29.50
CA PRO A 1060 16.29 21.91 29.02
C PRO A 1060 15.29 20.90 29.62
N ASP A 1061 14.09 21.39 29.91
CA ASP A 1061 12.92 20.58 30.24
C ASP A 1061 11.93 20.46 29.08
N ILE A 1062 11.96 21.44 28.16
CA ILE A 1062 11.12 21.49 26.97
C ILE A 1062 11.97 21.56 25.70
N GLU A 1063 11.64 20.70 24.74
CA GLU A 1063 12.01 20.86 23.34
C GLU A 1063 10.82 21.40 22.55
N ILE A 1064 11.05 22.34 21.64
CA ILE A 1064 10.05 22.79 20.67
C ILE A 1064 10.54 22.40 19.29
N VAL A 1065 9.82 21.48 18.65
CA VAL A 1065 10.07 21.10 17.26
C VAL A 1065 9.19 21.95 16.34
N MET A 1066 9.83 22.68 15.43
CA MET A 1066 9.17 23.48 14.41
C MET A 1066 9.10 22.71 13.09
N GLY A 1067 7.89 22.58 12.56
CA GLY A 1067 7.65 22.09 11.20
C GLY A 1067 6.99 23.18 10.35
N PRO A 1068 7.44 23.42 9.10
CA PRO A 1068 6.86 24.45 8.26
C PRO A 1068 5.47 24.09 7.71
N GLY A 1069 4.92 22.92 8.07
CA GLY A 1069 3.52 22.55 7.88
C GLY A 1069 2.84 22.22 9.22
N GLY A 1070 1.54 22.47 9.31
CA GLY A 1070 0.73 22.09 10.47
C GLY A 1070 0.00 20.75 10.32
N VAL A 1071 -0.48 20.18 11.44
CA VAL A 1071 -1.29 18.94 11.46
C VAL A 1071 -2.59 19.09 10.65
N ASN A 1072 -3.01 20.33 10.41
CA ASN A 1072 -4.16 20.69 9.57
C ASN A 1072 -3.95 20.41 8.06
N GLY A 1073 -2.72 20.23 7.58
CA GLY A 1073 -2.42 19.95 6.17
C GLY A 1073 -2.49 18.48 5.76
N ASP A 1074 -2.98 17.59 6.63
CA ASP A 1074 -2.98 16.13 6.43
C ASP A 1074 -4.18 15.61 5.62
N ASP A 1075 -4.13 15.76 4.28
CA ASP A 1075 -5.15 15.26 3.35
C ASP A 1075 -5.24 13.72 3.30
N PHE A 1076 -4.17 13.00 3.67
CA PHE A 1076 -4.08 11.53 3.57
C PHE A 1076 -4.42 10.80 4.89
N GLY A 1077 -4.70 11.55 5.96
CA GLY A 1077 -4.95 11.01 7.29
C GLY A 1077 -3.72 10.29 7.88
N VAL A 1078 -2.51 10.60 7.41
CA VAL A 1078 -1.25 10.00 7.85
C VAL A 1078 -0.84 10.61 9.18
N LEU A 1079 -0.81 11.94 9.30
CA LEU A 1079 -0.52 12.63 10.56
C LEU A 1079 -1.60 12.39 11.60
N ARG A 1080 -2.87 12.27 11.19
CA ARG A 1080 -4.00 11.86 12.04
C ARG A 1080 -3.75 10.48 12.62
N LYS A 1081 -3.43 9.48 11.78
CA LYS A 1081 -3.17 8.10 12.23
C LYS A 1081 -1.92 8.01 13.10
N LEU A 1082 -0.86 8.73 12.71
CA LEU A 1082 0.38 8.86 13.47
C LEU A 1082 0.08 9.36 14.89
N ALA A 1083 -0.56 10.51 15.00
CA ALA A 1083 -0.95 11.08 16.29
C ALA A 1083 -2.09 10.31 16.99
N GLY A 1084 -2.64 9.27 16.36
CA GLY A 1084 -3.73 8.46 16.92
C GLY A 1084 -5.05 9.20 17.05
N LEU A 1085 -5.28 10.27 16.29
CA LEU A 1085 -6.45 11.12 16.48
C LEU A 1085 -7.71 10.45 15.92
N THR A 1086 -8.80 10.54 16.68
CA THR A 1086 -10.11 10.18 16.14
C THR A 1086 -10.49 11.12 15.00
N TYR A 1087 -11.25 10.61 14.04
CA TYR A 1087 -11.77 11.42 12.94
C TYR A 1087 -12.62 12.60 13.45
N GLU A 1088 -13.39 12.39 14.52
CA GLU A 1088 -14.22 13.43 15.13
C GLU A 1088 -13.37 14.54 15.78
N PHE A 1089 -12.28 14.18 16.47
CA PHE A 1089 -11.36 15.18 17.00
C PHE A 1089 -10.78 16.03 15.87
N GLN A 1090 -10.25 15.40 14.81
CA GLN A 1090 -9.66 16.12 13.67
C GLN A 1090 -10.68 17.09 13.05
N LYS A 1091 -11.91 16.61 12.82
CA LYS A 1091 -12.99 17.40 12.23
C LYS A 1091 -13.40 18.59 13.10
N ARG A 1092 -13.58 18.38 14.41
CA ARG A 1092 -14.04 19.44 15.33
C ARG A 1092 -12.94 20.48 15.60
N TYR A 1093 -11.70 20.03 15.79
CA TYR A 1093 -10.59 20.91 16.14
C TYR A 1093 -9.96 21.58 14.92
N PHE A 1094 -9.61 20.82 13.88
CA PHE A 1094 -8.90 21.36 12.71
C PHE A 1094 -9.84 21.75 11.56
N GLY A 1095 -11.11 21.35 11.56
CA GLY A 1095 -12.01 21.46 10.40
C GLY A 1095 -12.09 22.83 9.73
N LYS A 1096 -11.96 23.92 10.50
CA LYS A 1096 -12.00 25.30 9.98
C LYS A 1096 -10.67 25.76 9.33
N ILE A 1097 -9.58 25.04 9.58
CA ILE A 1097 -8.23 25.34 9.10
C ILE A 1097 -7.58 24.22 8.31
N ILE A 1098 -8.30 23.13 7.99
CA ILE A 1098 -7.79 22.07 7.12
C ILE A 1098 -7.24 22.68 5.82
N ASN A 1099 -6.03 22.28 5.44
CA ASN A 1099 -5.30 22.73 4.24
C ASN A 1099 -5.06 24.24 4.12
N LYS A 1100 -5.29 25.02 5.19
CA LYS A 1100 -4.92 26.44 5.21
C LYS A 1100 -3.43 26.61 5.54
N PRO A 1101 -2.77 27.66 5.00
CA PRO A 1101 -1.38 27.96 5.32
C PRO A 1101 -1.17 28.05 6.84
N ALA A 1102 -0.31 27.18 7.36
CA ALA A 1102 -0.04 27.08 8.77
C ALA A 1102 1.28 26.34 9.01
N PHE A 1103 1.90 26.62 10.15
CA PHE A 1103 3.06 25.88 10.66
C PHE A 1103 2.75 25.30 12.04
N GLY A 1104 3.52 24.30 12.44
CA GLY A 1104 3.38 23.62 13.73
C GLY A 1104 4.56 23.93 14.65
N LEU A 1105 4.26 24.12 15.93
CA LEU A 1105 5.24 24.07 17.01
C LEU A 1105 4.83 22.96 17.97
N VAL A 1106 5.71 21.98 18.19
CA VAL A 1106 5.41 20.81 19.01
C VAL A 1106 6.24 20.87 20.28
N PRO A 1107 5.66 21.23 21.44
CA PRO A 1107 6.36 21.17 22.70
C PRO A 1107 6.44 19.71 23.18
N VAL A 1108 7.62 19.35 23.65
CA VAL A 1108 8.00 18.03 24.12
C VAL A 1108 8.56 18.17 25.53
N LEU A 1109 8.00 17.45 26.49
CA LEU A 1109 8.55 17.27 27.83
C LEU A 1109 9.70 16.26 27.80
N LEU A 1110 10.91 16.74 28.10
CA LEU A 1110 12.15 15.98 28.01
C LEU A 1110 12.52 15.23 29.29
N LYS A 1111 12.03 15.69 30.45
CA LYS A 1111 12.39 15.12 31.77
C LYS A 1111 11.14 14.70 32.54
N PRO A 1112 10.35 13.75 32.01
CA PRO A 1112 9.15 13.27 32.70
C PRO A 1112 9.52 12.60 34.02
N GLN A 1113 8.72 12.86 35.05
CA GLN A 1113 8.83 12.19 36.35
C GLN A 1113 7.99 10.91 36.41
N SER A 1114 6.96 10.81 35.56
CA SER A 1114 6.12 9.62 35.43
C SER A 1114 6.89 8.42 34.88
N LYS A 1115 6.57 7.22 35.38
CA LYS A 1115 7.21 5.97 34.97
C LYS A 1115 6.19 4.87 34.69
N GLY A 1116 6.33 4.25 33.54
CA GLY A 1116 5.52 3.12 33.11
C GLY A 1116 6.11 1.76 33.47
N ARG A 1117 5.48 0.72 32.91
CA ARG A 1117 5.92 -0.67 33.02
C ARG A 1117 5.44 -1.55 31.87
N ILE A 1118 6.24 -2.56 31.55
CA ILE A 1118 5.93 -3.63 30.60
C ILE A 1118 5.79 -4.96 31.34
N LYS A 1119 4.73 -5.71 31.07
CA LYS A 1119 4.47 -7.03 31.65
C LYS A 1119 4.07 -8.04 30.59
N LEU A 1120 4.29 -9.32 30.88
CA LEU A 1120 3.70 -10.37 30.06
C LEU A 1120 2.18 -10.32 30.11
N LYS A 1121 1.55 -10.52 28.96
CA LYS A 1121 0.11 -10.75 28.81
C LYS A 1121 -0.20 -12.21 28.47
N SER A 1122 0.78 -12.95 27.98
CA SER A 1122 0.69 -14.36 27.58
C SER A 1122 2.09 -14.98 27.58
N LYS A 1123 2.17 -16.31 27.70
CA LYS A 1123 3.40 -17.08 27.42
C LYS A 1123 3.67 -17.30 25.93
N ASN A 1124 2.73 -16.91 25.05
CA ASN A 1124 2.90 -17.01 23.61
C ASN A 1124 3.80 -15.86 23.10
N PRO A 1125 4.98 -16.15 22.52
CA PRO A 1125 5.94 -15.13 22.08
C PRO A 1125 5.43 -14.24 20.92
N PHE A 1126 4.34 -14.64 20.26
CA PHE A 1126 3.70 -13.88 19.17
C PHE A 1126 2.60 -12.94 19.64
N LYS A 1127 2.30 -12.90 20.95
CA LYS A 1127 1.34 -11.96 21.53
C LYS A 1127 2.08 -10.77 22.13
N TRP A 1128 1.54 -9.57 21.93
CA TRP A 1128 2.13 -8.35 22.49
C TRP A 1128 2.06 -8.33 24.02
N PRO A 1129 3.08 -7.74 24.68
CA PRO A 1129 3.03 -7.54 26.13
C PRO A 1129 1.96 -6.51 26.51
N SER A 1130 1.64 -6.46 27.79
CA SER A 1130 0.92 -5.34 28.42
C SER A 1130 1.91 -4.19 28.59
N ILE A 1131 1.56 -3.00 28.10
CA ILE A 1131 2.43 -1.82 28.11
C ILE A 1131 1.65 -0.68 28.78
N LYS A 1132 2.02 -0.34 30.01
CA LYS A 1132 1.42 0.77 30.75
C LYS A 1132 2.41 1.92 30.77
N LEU A 1133 2.10 3.03 30.11
CA LEU A 1133 3.01 4.17 30.05
C LEU A 1133 2.97 5.01 31.33
N ASN A 1134 1.79 5.12 31.94
CA ASN A 1134 1.54 5.98 33.10
C ASN A 1134 1.99 7.44 32.86
N LEU A 1135 1.93 7.91 31.62
CA LEU A 1135 2.18 9.31 31.28
C LEU A 1135 1.30 10.20 32.15
N LEU A 1136 1.88 11.33 32.59
CA LEU A 1136 1.16 12.39 33.31
C LEU A 1136 0.60 11.94 34.68
N GLU A 1137 1.06 10.81 35.22
CA GLU A 1137 0.75 10.37 36.59
C GLU A 1137 1.27 11.40 37.61
N ASN A 1138 2.45 11.97 37.34
CA ASN A 1138 2.98 13.08 38.12
C ASN A 1138 2.42 14.42 37.63
N LYS A 1139 1.88 15.22 38.57
CA LYS A 1139 1.29 16.54 38.27
C LYS A 1139 2.31 17.53 37.70
N ASN A 1140 3.58 17.43 38.06
CA ASN A 1140 4.63 18.32 37.55
C ASN A 1140 4.84 18.17 36.04
N ASP A 1141 4.66 16.96 35.50
CA ASP A 1141 4.77 16.72 34.05
C ASP A 1141 3.73 17.53 33.28
N ILE A 1142 2.52 17.63 33.83
CA ILE A 1142 1.44 18.44 33.27
C ILE A 1142 1.80 19.93 33.38
N VAL A 1143 2.20 20.39 34.56
CA VAL A 1143 2.49 21.82 34.82
C VAL A 1143 3.62 22.34 33.91
N ILE A 1144 4.72 21.59 33.78
CA ILE A 1144 5.84 21.96 32.90
C ILE A 1144 5.40 21.96 31.43
N LEU A 1145 4.60 20.97 31.00
CA LEU A 1145 4.10 20.91 29.63
C LEU A 1145 3.13 22.06 29.31
N ILE A 1146 2.30 22.51 30.28
CA ILE A 1146 1.49 23.73 30.13
C ILE A 1146 2.39 24.94 29.85
N GLN A 1147 3.48 25.09 30.60
CA GLN A 1147 4.42 26.19 30.36
C GLN A 1147 5.09 26.06 28.99
N GLY A 1148 5.45 24.85 28.55
CA GLY A 1148 5.96 24.59 27.21
C GLY A 1148 4.97 24.98 26.10
N ILE A 1149 3.67 24.74 26.30
CA ILE A 1149 2.60 25.20 25.38
C ILE A 1149 2.56 26.72 25.32
N ARG A 1150 2.65 27.41 26.47
CA ARG A 1150 2.66 28.89 26.53
C ARG A 1150 3.89 29.47 25.83
N GLU A 1151 5.06 28.90 26.02
CA GLU A 1151 6.27 29.31 25.31
C GLU A 1151 6.14 29.09 23.80
N ALA A 1152 5.58 27.97 23.35
CA ALA A 1152 5.31 27.74 21.93
C ALA A 1152 4.32 28.78 21.35
N ILE A 1153 3.25 29.13 22.07
CA ILE A 1153 2.31 30.19 21.66
C ILE A 1153 3.02 31.53 21.56
N LYS A 1154 3.83 31.89 22.57
CA LYS A 1154 4.64 33.11 22.58
C LYS A 1154 5.60 33.19 21.40
N ILE A 1155 6.28 32.08 21.06
CA ILE A 1155 7.17 32.01 19.89
C ILE A 1155 6.38 32.23 18.61
N GLY A 1156 5.31 31.48 18.40
CA GLY A 1156 4.53 31.53 17.16
C GLY A 1156 3.79 32.87 16.95
N GLU A 1157 3.52 33.64 18.00
CA GLU A 1157 2.89 34.97 17.92
C GLU A 1157 3.88 36.14 18.10
N SER A 1158 5.19 35.89 18.15
CA SER A 1158 6.23 36.91 18.31
C SER A 1158 6.38 37.84 17.10
N THR A 1159 7.02 39.00 17.30
CA THR A 1159 7.23 40.03 16.27
C THR A 1159 7.84 39.51 14.96
N PRO A 1160 8.87 38.64 14.95
CA PRO A 1160 9.41 38.06 13.72
C PRO A 1160 8.40 37.25 12.89
N PHE A 1161 7.37 36.69 13.54
CA PHE A 1161 6.28 35.96 12.89
C PHE A 1161 5.09 36.86 12.51
N LYS A 1162 4.96 38.06 13.10
CA LYS A 1162 3.89 39.01 12.76
C LYS A 1162 3.96 39.51 11.32
N LYS A 1163 5.13 39.52 10.68
CA LYS A 1163 5.26 39.83 9.24
C LYS A 1163 4.49 38.86 8.32
N TYR A 1164 4.12 37.69 8.83
CA TYR A 1164 3.28 36.69 8.13
C TYR A 1164 1.86 36.60 8.73
N ASN A 1165 1.45 37.58 9.53
CA ASN A 1165 0.21 37.60 10.30
C ASN A 1165 -0.02 36.31 11.10
N SER A 1166 1.05 35.80 11.71
CA SER A 1166 0.97 34.58 12.51
C SER A 1166 0.04 34.75 13.70
N THR A 1167 -0.90 33.81 13.83
CA THR A 1167 -1.90 33.76 14.91
C THR A 1167 -2.12 32.32 15.36
N PHE A 1168 -2.17 32.11 16.67
CA PHE A 1168 -2.44 30.81 17.24
C PHE A 1168 -3.88 30.36 16.94
N TRP A 1169 -4.06 29.07 16.64
CA TRP A 1169 -5.38 28.50 16.41
C TRP A 1169 -6.18 28.33 17.71
N ARG A 1170 -6.95 29.36 18.07
CA ARG A 1170 -7.72 29.45 19.32
C ARG A 1170 -9.07 28.69 19.29
N GLN A 1171 -9.06 27.45 18.82
CA GLN A 1171 -10.22 26.54 18.93
C GLN A 1171 -10.08 25.71 20.21
N GLN A 1172 -11.16 25.52 20.96
CA GLN A 1172 -11.16 24.63 22.13
C GLN A 1172 -10.98 23.16 21.71
N HIS A 1173 -10.16 22.41 22.46
CA HIS A 1173 -10.01 20.96 22.30
C HIS A 1173 -11.33 20.25 22.61
N PRO A 1174 -11.85 19.39 21.71
CA PRO A 1174 -13.03 18.57 21.98
C PRO A 1174 -12.87 17.73 23.26
N GLY A 1175 -13.85 17.79 24.16
CA GLY A 1175 -13.82 17.14 25.47
C GLY A 1175 -13.37 18.06 26.62
N CYS A 1176 -12.90 19.26 26.31
CA CYS A 1176 -12.43 20.25 27.29
C CYS A 1176 -13.24 21.56 27.28
N GLU A 1177 -14.40 21.58 26.63
CA GLU A 1177 -15.22 22.79 26.42
C GLU A 1177 -15.78 23.39 27.72
N LYS A 1178 -15.85 22.59 28.79
CA LYS A 1178 -16.32 23.05 30.12
C LYS A 1178 -15.33 23.96 30.86
N PHE A 1179 -14.09 24.03 30.39
CA PHE A 1179 -13.05 24.87 30.99
C PHE A 1179 -12.86 26.16 30.18
N ILE A 1180 -12.46 27.23 30.87
CA ILE A 1180 -12.14 28.51 30.22
C ILE A 1180 -10.91 28.30 29.33
N PHE A 1181 -11.01 28.66 28.05
CA PHE A 1181 -9.89 28.50 27.11
C PHE A 1181 -8.65 29.23 27.64
N ASP A 1182 -7.49 28.59 27.52
CA ASP A 1182 -6.18 29.08 28.00
C ASP A 1182 -5.97 29.05 29.53
N SER A 1183 -6.95 28.57 30.31
CA SER A 1183 -6.74 28.29 31.74
C SER A 1183 -5.88 27.04 31.97
N ASP A 1184 -5.31 26.91 33.17
CA ASP A 1184 -4.51 25.74 33.55
C ASP A 1184 -5.36 24.46 33.52
N GLU A 1185 -6.63 24.53 33.93
CA GLU A 1185 -7.57 23.40 33.88
C GLU A 1185 -7.88 22.98 32.46
N TYR A 1186 -8.03 23.94 31.54
CA TYR A 1186 -8.23 23.65 30.12
C TYR A 1186 -7.02 22.92 29.53
N TRP A 1187 -5.81 23.44 29.75
CA TRP A 1187 -4.61 22.79 29.22
C TRP A 1187 -4.34 21.44 29.88
N ALA A 1188 -4.60 21.29 31.18
CA ALA A 1188 -4.50 20.00 31.86
C ALA A 1188 -5.49 18.96 31.28
N CYS A 1189 -6.70 19.39 30.91
CA CYS A 1189 -7.66 18.53 30.20
C CYS A 1189 -7.14 18.15 28.80
N ALA A 1190 -6.66 19.13 28.04
CA ALA A 1190 -6.15 18.91 26.68
C ALA A 1190 -4.93 17.97 26.69
N ILE A 1191 -3.99 18.16 27.62
CA ILE A 1191 -2.80 17.33 27.78
C ILE A 1191 -3.18 15.87 28.07
N ARG A 1192 -4.04 15.61 29.06
CA ARG A 1192 -4.48 14.23 29.39
C ARG A 1192 -5.19 13.54 28.23
N GLY A 1193 -5.92 14.32 27.44
CA GLY A 1193 -6.63 13.81 26.29
C GLY A 1193 -5.77 13.55 25.06
N TYR A 1194 -4.84 14.46 24.77
CA TYR A 1194 -4.23 14.62 23.46
C TYR A 1194 -2.71 14.43 23.44
N ALA A 1195 -2.01 14.69 24.55
CA ALA A 1195 -0.58 14.44 24.62
C ALA A 1195 -0.30 12.94 24.55
N SER A 1196 0.85 12.57 23.95
CA SER A 1196 1.22 11.18 23.74
C SER A 1196 2.73 10.96 23.88
N SER A 1197 3.11 9.70 23.81
CA SER A 1197 4.50 9.24 23.76
C SER A 1197 5.20 9.78 22.50
N LEU A 1198 6.42 10.34 22.63
CA LEU A 1198 7.27 10.68 21.49
C LEU A 1198 7.97 9.46 20.87
N HIS A 1199 7.65 8.27 21.37
CA HIS A 1199 8.16 6.97 20.91
C HIS A 1199 9.65 6.75 21.23
N HIS A 1200 10.14 7.40 22.29
CA HIS A 1200 11.49 7.28 22.84
C HIS A 1200 11.53 6.34 24.05
N HIS A 1201 10.82 5.21 23.95
CA HIS A 1201 10.77 4.20 25.01
C HIS A 1201 12.16 3.79 25.49
N SER A 1202 12.37 3.83 26.80
CA SER A 1202 13.64 3.52 27.43
C SER A 1202 13.48 3.01 28.87
N GLY A 1203 14.56 2.53 29.47
CA GLY A 1203 14.67 2.24 30.90
C GLY A 1203 14.06 0.92 31.40
N THR A 1204 13.45 0.13 30.52
CA THR A 1204 12.77 -1.14 30.85
C THR A 1204 13.69 -2.30 31.25
N CYS A 1205 15.00 -2.17 31.04
CA CYS A 1205 16.06 -3.06 31.52
C CYS A 1205 17.16 -2.21 32.15
N LYS A 1206 16.76 -1.29 33.04
CA LYS A 1206 17.58 -0.25 33.67
C LYS A 1206 19.00 -0.70 34.06
N MET A 1207 19.99 0.09 33.66
CA MET A 1207 21.37 -0.05 34.12
C MET A 1207 21.53 0.53 35.54
N GLY A 1208 22.22 -0.19 36.42
CA GLY A 1208 22.47 0.26 37.79
C GLY A 1208 23.30 -0.74 38.61
N PRO A 1209 23.81 -0.33 39.78
CA PRO A 1209 24.42 -1.25 40.73
C PRO A 1209 23.38 -2.25 41.24
N ILE A 1210 23.81 -3.45 41.64
CA ILE A 1210 22.91 -4.49 42.16
C ILE A 1210 22.12 -4.06 43.40
N THR A 1211 22.59 -3.03 44.12
CA THR A 1211 21.89 -2.42 45.26
C THR A 1211 20.65 -1.62 44.83
N ASP A 1212 20.60 -1.15 43.58
CA ASP A 1212 19.39 -0.59 42.97
C ASP A 1212 18.46 -1.74 42.58
N ARG A 1213 17.36 -1.90 43.33
CA ARG A 1213 16.36 -2.96 43.12
C ARG A 1213 15.69 -2.94 41.76
N GLU A 1214 15.66 -1.79 41.08
CA GLU A 1214 15.10 -1.68 39.73
C GLU A 1214 16.13 -1.98 38.63
N SER A 1215 17.41 -2.14 38.97
CA SER A 1215 18.44 -2.45 37.98
C SER A 1215 18.29 -3.88 37.45
N VAL A 1216 18.47 -4.03 36.14
CA VAL A 1216 18.44 -5.29 35.41
C VAL A 1216 19.82 -5.64 34.88
N VAL A 1217 20.58 -4.63 34.47
CA VAL A 1217 21.96 -4.79 34.02
C VAL A 1217 22.92 -3.95 34.86
N ASN A 1218 24.17 -4.40 34.97
CA ASN A 1218 25.24 -3.64 35.60
C ASN A 1218 25.81 -2.55 34.66
N HIS A 1219 26.78 -1.76 35.12
CA HIS A 1219 27.44 -0.71 34.32
C HIS A 1219 28.22 -1.24 33.10
N GLU A 1220 28.44 -2.55 32.99
CA GLU A 1220 29.00 -3.22 31.81
C GLU A 1220 27.90 -3.82 30.91
N LEU A 1221 26.63 -3.53 31.18
CA LEU A 1221 25.45 -4.00 30.47
C LEU A 1221 25.16 -5.50 30.61
N LYS A 1222 25.83 -6.19 31.53
CA LYS A 1222 25.58 -7.61 31.86
C LYS A 1222 24.32 -7.74 32.70
N VAL A 1223 23.47 -8.70 32.35
CA VAL A 1223 22.25 -9.00 33.13
C VAL A 1223 22.65 -9.54 34.50
N HIS A 1224 22.07 -8.97 35.56
CA HIS A 1224 22.44 -9.29 36.94
C HIS A 1224 22.23 -10.76 37.26
N GLY A 1225 23.34 -11.45 37.59
CA GLY A 1225 23.33 -12.86 37.97
C GLY A 1225 23.01 -13.83 36.84
N ILE A 1226 23.17 -13.42 35.57
CA ILE A 1226 23.15 -14.31 34.41
C ILE A 1226 24.42 -14.05 33.57
N GLU A 1227 25.32 -15.03 33.52
CA GLU A 1227 26.55 -14.97 32.73
C GLU A 1227 26.25 -15.06 31.22
N GLY A 1228 27.08 -14.41 30.40
CA GLY A 1228 26.99 -14.52 28.95
C GLY A 1228 25.78 -13.82 28.32
N LEU A 1229 25.12 -12.90 29.03
CA LEU A 1229 23.95 -12.18 28.54
C LEU A 1229 24.07 -10.67 28.79
N ARG A 1230 23.93 -9.88 27.73
CA ARG A 1230 23.86 -8.41 27.79
C ARG A 1230 22.63 -7.85 27.11
N VAL A 1231 22.24 -6.65 27.52
CA VAL A 1231 21.23 -5.83 26.83
C VAL A 1231 21.88 -4.56 26.32
N VAL A 1232 21.76 -4.27 25.02
CA VAL A 1232 22.44 -3.18 24.33
C VAL A 1232 21.45 -2.42 23.46
N ASP A 1233 20.48 -1.78 24.11
CA ASP A 1233 19.50 -0.90 23.45
C ASP A 1233 18.95 0.15 24.43
N ALA A 1234 17.94 0.93 24.03
CA ALA A 1234 17.38 2.00 24.86
C ALA A 1234 16.77 1.52 26.20
N SER A 1235 16.48 0.22 26.37
CA SER A 1235 15.96 -0.32 27.63
C SER A 1235 16.92 -0.11 28.79
N ILE A 1236 18.22 0.06 28.57
CA ILE A 1236 19.20 0.16 29.65
C ILE A 1236 19.27 1.54 30.31
N PHE A 1237 18.61 2.57 29.77
CA PHE A 1237 18.79 3.93 30.25
C PHE A 1237 18.31 4.09 31.70
N PRO A 1238 19.19 4.47 32.66
CA PRO A 1238 18.78 4.71 34.05
C PRO A 1238 17.71 5.82 34.11
N LYS A 1239 17.97 6.91 33.40
CA LYS A 1239 17.08 8.05 33.18
C LYS A 1239 17.11 8.43 31.71
N ILE A 1240 15.97 8.83 31.15
CA ILE A 1240 15.91 9.30 29.77
C ILE A 1240 16.68 10.64 29.62
N PRO A 1241 17.63 10.76 28.67
CA PRO A 1241 18.32 12.01 28.39
C PRO A 1241 17.43 12.99 27.63
N ALA A 1242 17.70 14.29 27.75
CA ALA A 1242 16.94 15.36 27.09
C ALA A 1242 17.23 15.43 25.58
N SER A 1243 16.86 14.39 24.83
CA SER A 1243 17.29 14.16 23.44
C SER A 1243 16.48 13.11 22.67
N HIS A 1244 16.63 13.09 21.34
CA HIS A 1244 16.22 11.96 20.54
C HIS A 1244 17.13 10.74 20.78
N THR A 1245 16.53 9.61 21.16
CA THR A 1245 17.27 8.48 21.77
C THR A 1245 18.15 7.70 20.79
N ASN A 1246 17.94 7.82 19.47
CA ASN A 1246 18.61 6.98 18.48
C ASN A 1246 20.14 7.15 18.46
N SER A 1247 20.64 8.38 18.59
CA SER A 1247 22.08 8.69 18.68
C SER A 1247 22.73 8.03 19.89
N ILE A 1248 22.00 8.02 21.01
CA ILE A 1248 22.43 7.45 22.29
C ILE A 1248 22.50 5.93 22.17
N VAL A 1249 21.55 5.30 21.48
CA VAL A 1249 21.59 3.86 21.20
C VAL A 1249 22.78 3.50 20.30
N PHE A 1250 23.14 4.32 19.31
CA PHE A 1250 24.37 4.12 18.55
C PHE A 1250 25.61 4.22 19.45
N MET A 1251 25.68 5.23 20.31
CA MET A 1251 26.78 5.41 21.27
C MET A 1251 26.89 4.20 22.22
N VAL A 1252 25.77 3.71 22.74
CA VAL A 1252 25.70 2.52 23.59
C VAL A 1252 26.21 1.28 22.85
N GLY A 1253 25.83 1.11 21.58
CA GLY A 1253 26.35 0.03 20.74
C GLY A 1253 27.87 0.11 20.53
N GLU A 1254 28.40 1.31 20.27
CA GLU A 1254 29.85 1.53 20.09
C GLU A 1254 30.63 1.24 21.37
N LYS A 1255 30.15 1.74 22.51
CA LYS A 1255 30.77 1.52 23.82
C LYS A 1255 30.68 0.07 24.27
N ALA A 1256 29.53 -0.57 24.07
CA ALA A 1256 29.34 -1.98 24.38
C ALA A 1256 30.27 -2.87 23.54
N ALA A 1257 30.45 -2.57 22.25
CA ALA A 1257 31.38 -3.31 21.42
C ALA A 1257 32.82 -3.24 21.94
N ASP A 1258 33.29 -2.05 22.33
CA ASP A 1258 34.65 -1.89 22.88
C ASP A 1258 34.78 -2.58 24.27
N MET A 1259 33.74 -2.54 25.12
CA MET A 1259 33.72 -3.32 26.37
C MET A 1259 33.81 -4.83 26.12
N ILE A 1260 33.03 -5.36 25.17
CA ILE A 1260 33.02 -6.78 24.83
C ILE A 1260 34.38 -7.20 24.25
N LYS A 1261 34.96 -6.37 23.38
CA LYS A 1261 36.30 -6.58 22.83
C LYS A 1261 37.34 -6.67 23.93
N ASN A 1262 37.43 -5.69 24.82
CA ASN A 1262 38.45 -5.67 25.87
C ASN A 1262 38.32 -6.83 26.87
N GLN A 1263 37.12 -7.39 27.06
CA GLN A 1263 36.88 -8.51 27.97
C GLN A 1263 37.15 -9.89 27.32
N ASN A 1264 37.20 -9.96 25.99
CA ASN A 1264 37.36 -11.18 25.23
C ASN A 1264 38.61 -11.17 24.32
N ALA A 1265 39.42 -10.11 24.41
CA ALA A 1265 40.66 -9.90 23.66
C ALA A 1265 41.79 -10.79 24.14
#